data_AF-A0A7J0BUW6-F1
#
_entry.id   AF-A0A7J0BUW6-F1
#
_cell.length_a   1.000
_cell.length_b   1.000
_cell.length_c   1.000
_cell.angle_alpha   90.00
_cell.angle_beta   90.00
_cell.angle_gamma   90.00
#
_symmetry.space_group_name_H-M   'P 1'
#
loop_
_entity.id
_entity.type
_entity.pdbx_description
1 polymer ?
#
loop_
_entity_poly.entity_id
_entity_poly.type
_entity_poly.pdbx_seq_one_letter_code
_entity_poly.pdbx_strand_id
1 'polypeptide(L)'
;MVTFHQCREWVRARLGRRSRMVIIVCAALFLVYVAAGFLAAGPVLRSVLTQALTEHLHRETSIGAVRVNPLTYRVQVEDLAVAQKEGEGVMVAFDLLDMRLHALSLFKLAPVLSHLRLVNPQVDVAFLGENEFSFSDLIAPAQETENPHEGNATRESGGVFPFRVNNLAVQNGTVTFRDMPRKVTHVVSELDFSVPFTSSLRGDAEEYVEPSLKALVNGQPVAAVGRTKPFDRTLVTEFVFETEALDLARYWEYVPVKTPLRLVSGTCTAAVTMRFSRPDEEHTQMDVSGMVKLADVQVTAKGKEQPVLGFSLFSVDVESFSLYEGLLSVREVRLESPVVRAGRDAAGTLDWAGYLPSGTAGDVKSAGPSLQADIKRVAVRAGRVEWQDRAVPGGFSKRVQPVVLTATNLTTRKGAAAGLDLAIGDKERVTVKGSVSLDPVRADVDVAVSGVDLAAYGPYWAGLLPLKVDSGVAGVALHAVYDAGLTSKQTSNPAAGQKIDQASGSTPDVRISKASATLENLALRKEENKSPSVSLERLAVTGGQMNLRERTASVEQVLLGKPEVRVVLYPAGLDLVEMFAGQDAAAAGGGGKSANGADSGAGSGSGEDAAAWQARVDRFVVEEGRLAFVDRTLPSPGRIFFNNLTLAVEGVSTDLGQPLPLSFSAAVGGGSAERGNRGMMRVDGTVRPQPMDIQVRVRHENLPLAILDPYVGAYTDVMLAGGVINADLENRVSQAGAEAPLQFASKGNARVNGLLLRDSADSSHVASFTSLEVQKYAASSAESSMRIEEVALNGLQVDARMDKDGVLNILRLLRISGGAEQAGGSGNDTKTQAPEAAVQAGQVAAAEQAQEAGQGSGQAGLTPLFRSIGIDRVRVNNGALRFTDRTLAPPFTSAMTELNVRLDGLSLADDARPAFDLTAKLDNQPLSLKGVANPLVVPIYSDLALKLNGIDLVSLSPYALRSLGYPIERGRLYADVSFMTQDWVLKAHNKIFLQQMRLGERDRSPGAPNIPVRLGLALLGDSAGNVEIDLPISGRLDDPQFLTGGIIFKAFVNLIFRAVTSPFALLGNIVGGVGGDGGGDAQYSVFDPGSARLNEEQLTNLQTVADFLIKKPAIRLEIIGYADPQADARGMVELGLLRAVQAARHDDLSRRQRTAIAVEDVQIAPEEYVEYLTQAYKDAPETENDPRPRGMFGFKDATVEEMEAFLRSRTTVSPADLEELASARAKAVQEAILRLNPELAPRVSLAGGSRKAPEKAGVPAHRAELTVR
;
A
#
# COMPACT_ATOMS: atom_id res chain seq x y z
N MET A 1 -93.41 -91.84 26.24
CA MET A 1 -94.61 -92.65 25.95
C MET A 1 -95.72 -92.45 27.00
N VAL A 2 -96.06 -91.21 27.40
CA VAL A 2 -97.19 -90.94 28.34
C VAL A 2 -98.01 -89.70 27.93
N THR A 3 -97.40 -88.64 27.39
CA THR A 3 -98.07 -87.36 27.08
C THR A 3 -98.90 -87.31 25.79
N PHE A 4 -98.96 -88.38 24.99
CA PHE A 4 -99.69 -88.35 23.70
C PHE A 4 -101.20 -88.63 23.81
N HIS A 5 -101.68 -89.17 24.95
CA HIS A 5 -103.09 -89.56 25.06
C HIS A 5 -104.03 -88.41 25.41
N GLN A 6 -103.59 -87.42 26.21
CA GLN A 6 -104.41 -86.27 26.60
C GLN A 6 -104.58 -85.23 25.48
N CYS A 7 -103.60 -85.05 24.59
CA CYS A 7 -103.75 -84.16 23.44
C CYS A 7 -104.78 -84.71 22.41
N ARG A 8 -105.00 -86.03 22.39
CA ARG A 8 -105.89 -86.70 21.44
C ARG A 8 -107.39 -86.54 21.75
N GLU A 9 -107.75 -86.14 22.97
CA GLU A 9 -109.15 -85.90 23.36
C GLU A 9 -109.53 -84.42 23.28
N TRP A 10 -108.63 -83.51 23.65
CA TRP A 10 -108.89 -82.06 23.56
C TRP A 10 -109.17 -81.59 22.11
N VAL A 11 -108.49 -82.17 21.12
CA VAL A 11 -108.69 -81.86 19.69
C VAL A 11 -109.97 -82.50 19.11
N ARG A 12 -110.57 -83.51 19.77
CA ARG A 12 -111.77 -84.21 19.25
C ARG A 12 -113.09 -83.48 19.49
N ALA A 13 -113.16 -82.57 20.45
CA ALA A 13 -114.43 -82.04 20.95
C ALA A 13 -114.94 -80.74 20.28
N ARG A 14 -114.16 -80.07 19.41
CA ARG A 14 -114.54 -78.70 18.94
C ARG A 14 -114.24 -78.32 17.49
N LEU A 15 -113.96 -79.26 16.59
CA LEU A 15 -113.67 -79.00 15.16
C LEU A 15 -114.59 -79.82 14.23
N GLY A 16 -115.52 -79.14 13.55
CA GLY A 16 -116.56 -79.75 12.71
C GLY A 16 -116.07 -80.26 11.35
N ARG A 17 -116.88 -81.10 10.67
CA ARG A 17 -116.50 -81.88 9.47
C ARG A 17 -115.83 -81.07 8.33
N ARG A 18 -116.21 -79.79 8.15
CA ARG A 18 -115.59 -78.87 7.17
C ARG A 18 -114.12 -78.59 7.46
N SER A 19 -113.71 -78.41 8.72
CA SER A 19 -112.32 -78.10 9.06
C SER A 19 -111.38 -79.29 8.79
N ARG A 20 -111.84 -80.53 8.97
CA ARG A 20 -111.07 -81.73 8.57
C ARG A 20 -110.83 -81.79 7.06
N MET A 21 -111.82 -81.44 6.24
CA MET A 21 -111.68 -81.45 4.79
C MET A 21 -110.72 -80.34 4.31
N VAL A 22 -110.82 -79.14 4.92
CA VAL A 22 -109.84 -78.06 4.72
C VAL A 22 -108.42 -78.51 5.08
N ILE A 23 -108.23 -79.18 6.23
CA ILE A 23 -106.89 -79.69 6.63
C ILE A 23 -106.33 -80.70 5.61
N ILE A 24 -107.15 -81.62 5.08
CA ILE A 24 -106.70 -82.59 4.06
C ILE A 24 -106.37 -81.91 2.73
N VAL A 25 -107.21 -80.97 2.28
CA VAL A 25 -106.95 -80.20 1.04
C VAL A 25 -105.71 -79.32 1.19
N CYS A 26 -105.54 -78.64 2.32
CA CYS A 26 -104.32 -77.90 2.62
C CYS A 26 -103.08 -78.80 2.68
N ALA A 27 -103.17 -80.00 3.27
CA ALA A 27 -102.06 -80.96 3.29
C ALA A 27 -101.72 -81.51 1.90
N ALA A 28 -102.71 -81.76 1.05
CA ALA A 28 -102.50 -82.19 -0.33
C ALA A 28 -101.90 -81.07 -1.21
N LEU A 29 -102.43 -79.84 -1.11
CA LEU A 29 -101.86 -78.66 -1.78
C LEU A 29 -100.44 -78.36 -1.28
N PHE A 30 -100.18 -78.54 0.01
CA PHE A 30 -98.83 -78.41 0.59
C PHE A 30 -97.87 -79.50 0.06
N LEU A 31 -98.31 -80.76 -0.04
CA LEU A 31 -97.52 -81.83 -0.66
C LEU A 31 -97.22 -81.55 -2.14
N VAL A 32 -98.21 -81.08 -2.91
CA VAL A 32 -98.02 -80.66 -4.32
C VAL A 32 -97.06 -79.48 -4.42
N TYR A 33 -97.20 -78.47 -3.55
CA TYR A 33 -96.30 -77.31 -3.48
C TYR A 33 -94.86 -77.72 -3.17
N VAL A 34 -94.65 -78.61 -2.19
CA VAL A 34 -93.33 -79.14 -1.83
C VAL A 34 -92.75 -79.97 -2.98
N ALA A 35 -93.52 -80.89 -3.57
CA ALA A 35 -93.05 -81.72 -4.68
C ALA A 35 -92.71 -80.89 -5.92
N ALA A 36 -93.56 -79.93 -6.30
CA ALA A 36 -93.31 -79.02 -7.42
C ALA A 36 -92.08 -78.13 -7.17
N GLY A 37 -91.93 -77.59 -5.96
CA GLY A 37 -90.79 -76.74 -5.62
C GLY A 37 -89.44 -77.47 -5.57
N PHE A 38 -89.39 -78.73 -5.12
CA PHE A 38 -88.15 -79.51 -5.09
C PHE A 38 -87.81 -80.22 -6.41
N LEU A 39 -88.80 -80.69 -7.18
CA LEU A 39 -88.55 -81.50 -8.39
C LEU A 39 -88.66 -80.70 -9.70
N ALA A 40 -89.59 -79.76 -9.80
CA ALA A 40 -89.87 -79.05 -11.05
C ALA A 40 -89.28 -77.62 -11.08
N ALA A 41 -89.35 -76.88 -9.97
CA ALA A 41 -88.98 -75.47 -9.96
C ALA A 41 -87.50 -75.24 -10.28
N GLY A 42 -86.58 -76.10 -9.81
CA GLY A 42 -85.14 -76.00 -10.12
C GLY A 42 -84.83 -76.11 -11.62
N PRO A 43 -85.14 -77.25 -12.27
CA PRO A 43 -84.93 -77.42 -13.71
C PRO A 43 -85.63 -76.36 -14.57
N VAL A 44 -86.86 -75.96 -14.22
CA VAL A 44 -87.61 -74.93 -14.96
C VAL A 44 -86.99 -73.55 -14.78
N LEU A 45 -86.58 -73.16 -13.57
CA LEU A 45 -85.83 -71.90 -13.38
C LEU A 45 -84.52 -71.93 -14.17
N ARG A 46 -83.80 -73.05 -14.19
CA ARG A 46 -82.55 -73.15 -14.96
C ARG A 46 -82.79 -72.85 -16.44
N SER A 47 -83.74 -73.52 -17.09
CA SER A 47 -83.99 -73.28 -18.52
C SER A 47 -84.52 -71.86 -18.79
N VAL A 48 -85.46 -71.37 -17.98
CA VAL A 48 -86.04 -70.03 -18.14
C VAL A 48 -85.00 -68.93 -17.91
N LEU A 49 -84.18 -69.02 -16.85
CA LEU A 49 -83.12 -68.05 -16.57
C LEU A 49 -82.02 -68.09 -17.64
N THR A 50 -81.61 -69.28 -18.10
CA THR A 50 -80.58 -69.39 -19.15
C THR A 50 -81.06 -68.75 -20.46
N GLN A 51 -82.30 -69.03 -20.87
CA GLN A 51 -82.89 -68.45 -22.07
C GLN A 51 -83.10 -66.95 -21.94
N ALA A 52 -83.74 -66.49 -20.85
CA ALA A 52 -84.01 -65.07 -20.62
C ALA A 52 -82.73 -64.23 -20.48
N LEU A 53 -81.69 -64.73 -19.81
CA LEU A 53 -80.41 -64.03 -19.71
C LEU A 53 -79.69 -63.99 -21.07
N THR A 54 -79.70 -65.08 -21.84
CA THR A 54 -79.11 -65.07 -23.19
C THR A 54 -79.82 -64.09 -24.13
N GLU A 55 -81.15 -64.05 -24.06
CA GLU A 55 -81.99 -63.15 -24.87
C GLU A 55 -81.82 -61.68 -24.46
N HIS A 56 -81.85 -61.36 -23.16
CA HIS A 56 -81.75 -59.98 -22.67
C HIS A 56 -80.32 -59.42 -22.57
N LEU A 57 -79.28 -60.25 -22.42
CA LEU A 57 -77.88 -59.80 -22.39
C LEU A 57 -77.20 -59.84 -23.78
N HIS A 58 -77.89 -60.40 -24.78
CA HIS A 58 -77.38 -60.62 -26.14
C HIS A 58 -76.00 -61.33 -26.17
N ARG A 59 -75.77 -62.22 -25.21
CA ARG A 59 -74.51 -62.92 -24.94
C ARG A 59 -74.83 -64.34 -24.49
N GLU A 60 -74.06 -65.33 -24.94
CA GLU A 60 -74.26 -66.72 -24.55
C GLU A 60 -74.13 -66.85 -23.01
N THR A 61 -75.21 -67.30 -22.37
CA THR A 61 -75.25 -67.51 -20.92
C THR A 61 -75.42 -69.00 -20.63
N SER A 62 -74.67 -69.50 -19.65
CA SER A 62 -74.77 -70.86 -19.14
C SER A 62 -75.01 -70.85 -17.63
N ILE A 63 -75.73 -71.87 -17.15
CA ILE A 63 -76.01 -72.09 -15.73
C ILE A 63 -75.84 -73.59 -15.45
N GLY A 64 -75.04 -73.98 -14.46
CA GLY A 64 -74.80 -75.37 -14.05
C GLY A 64 -76.03 -76.01 -13.39
N ALA A 65 -76.53 -75.40 -12.31
CA ALA A 65 -77.74 -75.87 -11.64
C ALA A 65 -78.52 -74.74 -10.96
N VAL A 66 -79.83 -74.95 -10.77
CA VAL A 66 -80.66 -74.10 -9.91
C VAL A 66 -81.41 -74.99 -8.92
N ARG A 67 -81.26 -74.70 -7.63
CA ARG A 67 -81.90 -75.44 -6.53
C ARG A 67 -82.87 -74.52 -5.81
N VAL A 68 -84.12 -74.94 -5.67
CA VAL A 68 -85.16 -74.19 -4.96
C VAL A 68 -85.65 -75.04 -3.78
N ASN A 69 -85.62 -74.47 -2.58
CA ASN A 69 -86.22 -75.08 -1.40
C ASN A 69 -87.50 -74.28 -1.02
N PRO A 70 -88.69 -74.77 -1.40
CA PRO A 70 -89.96 -74.06 -1.17
C PRO A 70 -90.30 -73.93 0.33
N LEU A 71 -89.84 -74.86 1.17
CA LEU A 71 -90.13 -74.83 2.62
C LEU A 71 -89.34 -73.75 3.36
N THR A 72 -88.13 -73.43 2.90
CA THR A 72 -87.26 -72.42 3.51
C THR A 72 -87.16 -71.13 2.72
N TYR A 73 -87.85 -71.05 1.57
CA TYR A 73 -87.77 -69.98 0.56
C TYR A 73 -86.33 -69.64 0.15
N ARG A 74 -85.50 -70.67 -0.04
CA ARG A 74 -84.08 -70.55 -0.45
C ARG A 74 -83.94 -70.88 -1.94
N VAL A 75 -83.19 -70.07 -2.66
CA VAL A 75 -82.84 -70.26 -4.07
C VAL A 75 -81.33 -70.24 -4.19
N GLN A 76 -80.75 -71.25 -4.85
CA GLN A 76 -79.32 -71.33 -5.15
C GLN A 76 -79.14 -71.46 -6.66
N VAL A 77 -78.26 -70.66 -7.24
CA VAL A 77 -77.81 -70.76 -8.64
C VAL A 77 -76.33 -71.12 -8.61
N GLU A 78 -75.98 -72.25 -9.22
CA GLU A 78 -74.63 -72.84 -9.24
C GLU A 78 -74.06 -72.76 -10.66
N ASP A 79 -72.77 -72.41 -10.76
CA ASP A 79 -71.96 -72.28 -11.98
C ASP A 79 -72.64 -71.44 -13.09
N LEU A 80 -72.81 -70.13 -12.86
CA LEU A 80 -73.29 -69.21 -13.90
C LEU A 80 -72.10 -68.59 -14.63
N ALA A 81 -72.16 -68.54 -15.97
CA ALA A 81 -71.20 -67.81 -16.80
C ALA A 81 -71.85 -67.16 -18.02
N VAL A 82 -71.51 -65.89 -18.29
CA VAL A 82 -71.94 -65.07 -19.42
C VAL A 82 -70.73 -64.74 -20.28
N ALA A 83 -70.76 -65.05 -21.57
CA ALA A 83 -69.66 -64.78 -22.50
C ALA A 83 -69.43 -63.27 -22.77
N GLN A 84 -68.23 -62.90 -23.21
CA GLN A 84 -68.00 -61.58 -23.82
C GLN A 84 -68.69 -61.48 -25.19
N LYS A 85 -69.07 -60.27 -25.60
CA LYS A 85 -69.77 -60.03 -26.89
C LYS A 85 -68.86 -60.21 -28.10
N GLU A 86 -67.60 -59.82 -27.95
CA GLU A 86 -66.54 -59.94 -28.96
C GLU A 86 -65.24 -60.38 -28.25
N GLY A 87 -64.61 -61.44 -28.74
CA GLY A 87 -63.39 -62.03 -28.16
C GLY A 87 -63.62 -63.34 -27.40
N GLU A 88 -62.52 -64.07 -27.14
CA GLU A 88 -62.56 -65.25 -26.26
C GLU A 88 -62.54 -64.82 -24.79
N GLY A 89 -63.53 -65.27 -24.00
CA GLY A 89 -63.55 -65.05 -22.57
C GLY A 89 -64.95 -64.94 -21.97
N VAL A 90 -64.99 -64.95 -20.64
CA VAL A 90 -66.19 -64.74 -19.84
C VAL A 90 -66.25 -63.27 -19.42
N MET A 91 -67.45 -62.68 -19.46
CA MET A 91 -67.71 -61.30 -19.02
C MET A 91 -68.10 -61.26 -17.55
N VAL A 92 -69.01 -62.15 -17.13
CA VAL A 92 -69.45 -62.32 -15.74
C VAL A 92 -69.61 -63.82 -15.46
N ALA A 93 -69.04 -64.32 -14.36
CA ALA A 93 -69.33 -65.65 -13.83
C ALA A 93 -69.41 -65.66 -12.31
N PHE A 94 -69.96 -66.73 -11.73
CA PHE A 94 -69.86 -67.05 -10.31
C PHE A 94 -70.16 -68.54 -10.04
N ASP A 95 -69.54 -69.10 -9.00
CA ASP A 95 -69.74 -70.50 -8.60
C ASP A 95 -71.08 -70.70 -7.88
N LEU A 96 -71.48 -69.75 -7.01
CA LEU A 96 -72.71 -69.85 -6.23
C LEU A 96 -73.32 -68.48 -5.91
N LEU A 97 -74.57 -68.28 -6.30
CA LEU A 97 -75.48 -67.27 -5.76
C LEU A 97 -76.52 -67.97 -4.87
N ASP A 98 -76.54 -67.65 -3.59
CA ASP A 98 -77.43 -68.24 -2.57
C ASP A 98 -78.27 -67.16 -1.89
N MET A 99 -79.58 -67.22 -2.10
CA MET A 99 -80.56 -66.23 -1.65
C MET A 99 -81.61 -66.89 -0.76
N ARG A 100 -82.00 -66.24 0.34
CA ARG A 100 -83.12 -66.72 1.17
C ARG A 100 -84.10 -65.62 1.50
N LEU A 101 -85.33 -65.76 1.03
CA LEU A 101 -86.46 -64.90 1.36
C LEU A 101 -87.04 -65.28 2.73
N HIS A 102 -87.46 -64.29 3.51
CA HIS A 102 -88.22 -64.50 4.73
C HIS A 102 -89.71 -64.59 4.41
N ALA A 103 -90.45 -65.47 5.11
CA ALA A 103 -91.90 -65.55 5.02
C ALA A 103 -92.62 -64.23 5.41
N LEU A 104 -91.91 -63.28 6.03
CA LEU A 104 -92.42 -61.94 6.38
C LEU A 104 -92.53 -61.01 5.17
N SER A 105 -91.85 -61.31 4.05
CA SER A 105 -91.91 -60.50 2.82
C SER A 105 -93.33 -60.34 2.29
N LEU A 106 -94.14 -61.40 2.37
CA LEU A 106 -95.54 -61.42 1.96
C LEU A 106 -96.43 -60.54 2.86
N PHE A 107 -96.09 -60.40 4.14
CA PHE A 107 -96.84 -59.56 5.10
C PHE A 107 -96.38 -58.09 5.09
N LYS A 108 -95.13 -57.83 4.72
CA LYS A 108 -94.53 -56.49 4.62
C LYS A 108 -94.70 -55.84 3.25
N LEU A 109 -95.19 -56.58 2.24
CA LEU A 109 -95.28 -56.15 0.83
C LEU A 109 -93.95 -55.62 0.28
N ALA A 110 -92.84 -56.19 0.76
CA ALA A 110 -91.47 -55.77 0.50
C ALA A 110 -90.57 -57.02 0.55
N PRO A 111 -89.55 -57.16 -0.32
CA PRO A 111 -88.59 -58.25 -0.20
C PRO A 111 -87.80 -58.12 1.10
N VAL A 112 -87.85 -59.17 1.93
CA VAL A 112 -87.07 -59.32 3.16
C VAL A 112 -86.17 -60.54 2.98
N LEU A 113 -84.88 -60.31 2.72
CA LEU A 113 -83.87 -61.36 2.57
C LEU A 113 -83.19 -61.65 3.92
N SER A 114 -83.13 -62.92 4.31
CA SER A 114 -82.41 -63.39 5.50
C SER A 114 -80.91 -63.51 5.27
N HIS A 115 -80.51 -63.82 4.03
CA HIS A 115 -79.14 -63.78 3.55
C HIS A 115 -79.12 -63.67 2.02
N LEU A 116 -78.07 -63.05 1.49
CA LEU A 116 -77.77 -62.96 0.06
C LEU A 116 -76.27 -63.13 -0.13
N ARG A 117 -75.84 -64.31 -0.60
CA ARG A 117 -74.42 -64.66 -0.71
C ARG A 117 -74.02 -64.93 -2.16
N LEU A 118 -72.93 -64.33 -2.62
CA LEU A 118 -72.31 -64.56 -3.93
C LEU A 118 -70.87 -65.04 -3.72
N VAL A 119 -70.48 -66.15 -4.36
CA VAL A 119 -69.19 -66.83 -4.14
C VAL A 119 -68.41 -66.92 -5.44
N ASN A 120 -67.12 -66.58 -5.38
CA ASN A 120 -66.17 -66.58 -6.50
C ASN A 120 -66.67 -65.82 -7.76
N PRO A 121 -67.30 -64.62 -7.65
CA PRO A 121 -67.71 -63.90 -8.84
C PRO A 121 -66.50 -63.38 -9.63
N GLN A 122 -66.50 -63.58 -10.93
CA GLN A 122 -65.51 -63.07 -11.86
C GLN A 122 -66.15 -62.05 -12.79
N VAL A 123 -65.52 -60.89 -12.99
CA VAL A 123 -66.02 -59.82 -13.87
C VAL A 123 -64.88 -59.26 -14.71
N ASP A 124 -65.07 -59.14 -16.02
CA ASP A 124 -64.12 -58.51 -16.95
C ASP A 124 -64.75 -57.26 -17.59
N VAL A 125 -64.13 -56.11 -17.34
CA VAL A 125 -64.53 -54.80 -17.83
C VAL A 125 -63.39 -54.19 -18.65
N ALA A 126 -63.66 -53.82 -19.89
CA ALA A 126 -62.76 -52.98 -20.68
C ALA A 126 -63.35 -51.56 -20.82
N PHE A 127 -62.54 -50.54 -20.58
CA PHE A 127 -62.84 -49.16 -20.93
C PHE A 127 -62.26 -48.88 -22.32
N LEU A 128 -63.14 -48.51 -23.26
CA LEU A 128 -62.82 -48.42 -24.69
C LEU A 128 -62.36 -47.00 -25.09
N GLY A 129 -62.87 -45.97 -24.42
CA GLY A 129 -62.68 -44.56 -24.77
C GLY A 129 -64.02 -43.81 -24.65
N GLU A 130 -63.98 -42.48 -24.70
CA GLU A 130 -65.19 -41.60 -24.78
C GLU A 130 -66.36 -41.94 -23.83
N ASN A 131 -66.06 -42.45 -22.62
CA ASN A 131 -67.02 -42.90 -21.60
C ASN A 131 -67.75 -44.23 -21.90
N GLU A 132 -67.27 -45.01 -22.88
CA GLU A 132 -67.75 -46.34 -23.23
C GLU A 132 -66.97 -47.48 -22.54
N PHE A 133 -67.71 -48.52 -22.12
CA PHE A 133 -67.20 -49.75 -21.52
C PHE A 133 -67.70 -50.99 -22.29
N SER A 134 -67.08 -52.15 -22.08
CA SER A 134 -67.47 -53.45 -22.65
C SER A 134 -68.88 -53.94 -22.28
N PHE A 135 -69.57 -53.21 -21.40
CA PHE A 135 -70.96 -53.42 -21.00
C PHE A 135 -71.89 -52.25 -21.33
N SER A 136 -71.40 -51.14 -21.90
CA SER A 136 -72.24 -49.96 -22.16
C SER A 136 -73.42 -50.27 -23.08
N ASP A 137 -73.29 -51.27 -23.96
CA ASP A 137 -74.37 -51.76 -24.82
C ASP A 137 -75.52 -52.45 -24.05
N LEU A 138 -75.29 -52.89 -22.81
CA LEU A 138 -76.31 -53.45 -21.92
C LEU A 138 -77.06 -52.38 -21.10
N ILE A 139 -76.54 -51.16 -21.04
CA ILE A 139 -77.02 -50.07 -20.16
C ILE A 139 -77.44 -48.82 -20.96
N ALA A 140 -77.08 -48.75 -22.24
CA ALA A 140 -77.55 -47.71 -23.15
C ALA A 140 -79.09 -47.64 -23.13
N PRO A 141 -79.69 -46.43 -22.97
CA PRO A 141 -81.13 -46.28 -23.14
C PRO A 141 -81.54 -46.78 -24.53
N ALA A 142 -82.57 -47.63 -24.59
CA ALA A 142 -83.19 -47.97 -25.86
C ALA A 142 -83.56 -46.66 -26.58
N GLN A 143 -83.13 -46.51 -27.83
CA GLN A 143 -83.12 -45.21 -28.53
C GLN A 143 -84.48 -44.50 -28.46
N GLU A 144 -84.57 -43.46 -27.62
CA GLU A 144 -85.61 -42.46 -27.74
C GLU A 144 -85.31 -41.63 -28.98
N THR A 145 -86.02 -41.96 -30.06
CA THR A 145 -86.09 -41.14 -31.27
C THR A 145 -86.45 -39.72 -30.92
N GLU A 146 -85.74 -38.77 -31.53
CA GLU A 146 -85.90 -37.33 -31.32
C GLU A 146 -87.37 -36.88 -31.39
N ASN A 147 -87.84 -36.19 -30.34
CA ASN A 147 -88.57 -34.94 -30.48
C ASN A 147 -88.54 -34.15 -29.14
N PRO A 148 -88.11 -32.88 -29.13
CA PRO A 148 -88.01 -32.10 -27.90
C PRO A 148 -89.33 -31.40 -27.58
N HIS A 149 -89.85 -31.56 -26.36
CA HIS A 149 -90.83 -30.61 -25.81
C HIS A 149 -90.67 -30.37 -24.31
N GLU A 150 -90.92 -29.10 -23.96
CA GLU A 150 -90.85 -28.51 -22.63
C GLU A 150 -91.97 -29.02 -21.69
N GLY A 151 -91.80 -28.74 -20.40
CA GLY A 151 -92.94 -28.51 -19.51
C GLY A 151 -93.03 -29.42 -18.28
N ASN A 152 -92.56 -28.90 -17.14
CA ASN A 152 -93.02 -29.24 -15.80
C ASN A 152 -93.42 -30.71 -15.52
N ALA A 153 -92.43 -31.61 -15.52
CA ALA A 153 -92.49 -32.74 -14.61
C ALA A 153 -92.00 -32.28 -13.23
N THR A 154 -92.93 -31.95 -12.31
CA THR A 154 -92.65 -32.08 -10.89
C THR A 154 -92.25 -33.52 -10.63
N ARG A 155 -90.94 -33.79 -10.52
CA ARG A 155 -90.44 -35.03 -9.94
C ARG A 155 -90.84 -35.02 -8.46
N GLU A 156 -92.03 -35.56 -8.19
CA GLU A 156 -92.38 -36.02 -6.85
C GLU A 156 -91.22 -36.85 -6.32
N SER A 157 -90.82 -36.58 -5.08
CA SER A 157 -89.60 -37.12 -4.48
C SER A 157 -89.56 -38.64 -4.62
N GLY A 158 -88.59 -39.15 -5.39
CA GLY A 158 -88.47 -40.56 -5.73
C GLY A 158 -88.32 -41.43 -4.48
N GLY A 159 -89.44 -41.96 -3.99
CA GLY A 159 -89.46 -42.83 -2.82
C GLY A 159 -88.72 -44.13 -3.12
N VAL A 160 -87.66 -44.40 -2.37
CA VAL A 160 -86.90 -45.66 -2.49
C VAL A 160 -87.85 -46.84 -2.26
N PHE A 161 -87.81 -47.82 -3.16
CA PHE A 161 -88.60 -49.04 -3.03
C PHE A 161 -88.32 -49.74 -1.68
N PRO A 162 -89.33 -50.11 -0.89
CA PRO A 162 -89.13 -50.67 0.45
C PRO A 162 -88.56 -52.09 0.36
N PHE A 163 -87.42 -52.34 1.03
CA PHE A 163 -86.77 -53.65 1.13
C PHE A 163 -86.02 -53.80 2.46
N ARG A 164 -85.65 -55.05 2.80
CA ARG A 164 -84.72 -55.38 3.88
C ARG A 164 -83.81 -56.52 3.46
N VAL A 165 -82.50 -56.37 3.66
CA VAL A 165 -81.49 -57.41 3.40
C VAL A 165 -80.65 -57.57 4.66
N ASN A 166 -80.72 -58.76 5.26
CA ASN A 166 -79.77 -59.19 6.28
C ASN A 166 -78.65 -60.00 5.59
N ASN A 167 -77.44 -59.94 6.12
CA ASN A 167 -76.28 -60.76 5.71
C ASN A 167 -76.07 -60.86 4.18
N LEU A 168 -75.86 -59.71 3.55
CA LEU A 168 -75.34 -59.61 2.19
C LEU A 168 -73.83 -59.89 2.22
N ALA A 169 -73.34 -60.82 1.41
CA ALA A 169 -71.92 -61.17 1.32
C ALA A 169 -71.50 -61.57 -0.09
N VAL A 170 -70.55 -60.86 -0.67
CA VAL A 170 -69.72 -61.31 -1.79
C VAL A 170 -68.44 -61.89 -1.21
N GLN A 171 -68.01 -63.07 -1.69
CA GLN A 171 -66.84 -63.78 -1.18
C GLN A 171 -65.88 -64.15 -2.30
N ASN A 172 -64.60 -63.84 -2.12
CA ASN A 172 -63.48 -64.20 -3.01
C ASN A 172 -63.70 -63.82 -4.50
N GLY A 173 -64.21 -62.62 -4.76
CA GLY A 173 -64.42 -62.12 -6.12
C GLY A 173 -63.14 -61.70 -6.85
N THR A 174 -63.20 -61.67 -8.17
CA THR A 174 -62.13 -61.15 -9.06
C THR A 174 -62.72 -60.20 -10.10
N VAL A 175 -62.15 -59.01 -10.25
CA VAL A 175 -62.54 -58.01 -11.26
C VAL A 175 -61.31 -57.59 -12.06
N THR A 176 -61.31 -57.88 -13.35
CA THR A 176 -60.28 -57.42 -14.29
C THR A 176 -60.78 -56.16 -15.00
N PHE A 177 -60.04 -55.06 -14.88
CA PHE A 177 -60.35 -53.78 -15.53
C PHE A 177 -59.25 -53.40 -16.52
N ARG A 178 -59.59 -53.26 -17.81
CA ARG A 178 -58.67 -52.97 -18.91
C ARG A 178 -58.93 -51.55 -19.47
N ASP A 179 -58.04 -50.59 -19.17
CA ASP A 179 -58.07 -49.25 -19.77
C ASP A 179 -57.32 -49.30 -21.13
N MET A 180 -58.08 -49.38 -22.22
CA MET A 180 -57.52 -49.49 -23.58
C MET A 180 -56.83 -48.20 -24.04
N PRO A 181 -57.39 -46.98 -23.83
CA PRO A 181 -56.72 -45.72 -24.13
C PRO A 181 -55.35 -45.54 -23.47
N ARG A 182 -55.21 -45.92 -22.19
CA ARG A 182 -53.95 -45.80 -21.42
C ARG A 182 -53.07 -47.05 -21.50
N LYS A 183 -53.60 -48.16 -22.02
CA LYS A 183 -52.94 -49.49 -22.06
C LYS A 183 -52.56 -50.03 -20.68
N VAL A 184 -53.41 -49.75 -19.68
CA VAL A 184 -53.21 -50.21 -18.29
C VAL A 184 -54.24 -51.28 -17.96
N THR A 185 -53.86 -52.31 -17.20
CA THR A 185 -54.78 -53.32 -16.68
C THR A 185 -54.67 -53.38 -15.16
N HIS A 186 -55.81 -53.31 -14.49
CA HIS A 186 -55.94 -53.46 -13.05
C HIS A 186 -56.67 -54.77 -12.75
N VAL A 187 -56.14 -55.57 -11.83
CA VAL A 187 -56.80 -56.81 -11.37
C VAL A 187 -57.13 -56.66 -9.90
N VAL A 188 -58.41 -56.69 -9.57
CA VAL A 188 -58.90 -56.82 -8.19
C VAL A 188 -59.15 -58.30 -7.95
N SER A 189 -58.62 -58.85 -6.86
CA SER A 189 -58.72 -60.27 -6.50
C SER A 189 -59.03 -60.42 -5.01
N GLU A 190 -59.47 -61.58 -4.55
CA GLU A 190 -59.90 -61.81 -3.16
C GLU A 190 -60.93 -60.77 -2.68
N LEU A 191 -61.85 -60.37 -3.55
CA LEU A 191 -62.88 -59.35 -3.25
C LEU A 191 -63.94 -59.94 -2.33
N ASP A 192 -63.85 -59.58 -1.04
CA ASP A 192 -64.83 -59.82 -0.01
C ASP A 192 -65.59 -58.51 0.29
N PHE A 193 -66.90 -58.50 0.06
CA PHE A 193 -67.77 -57.37 0.41
C PHE A 193 -68.92 -57.87 1.28
N SER A 194 -69.16 -57.28 2.44
CA SER A 194 -70.27 -57.68 3.31
C SER A 194 -71.04 -56.50 3.90
N VAL A 195 -72.35 -56.69 4.01
CA VAL A 195 -73.28 -55.78 4.67
C VAL A 195 -74.15 -56.61 5.61
N PRO A 196 -73.90 -56.58 6.94
CA PRO A 196 -74.61 -57.41 7.91
C PRO A 196 -76.12 -57.16 7.94
N PHE A 197 -76.52 -55.91 7.69
CA PHE A 197 -77.92 -55.47 7.70
C PHE A 197 -78.09 -54.18 6.89
N THR A 198 -79.14 -54.09 6.08
CA THR A 198 -79.61 -52.86 5.42
C THR A 198 -81.13 -52.90 5.18
N SER A 199 -81.84 -51.78 5.35
CA SER A 199 -83.30 -51.71 5.24
C SER A 199 -83.81 -50.31 4.90
N SER A 200 -84.67 -50.21 3.88
CA SER A 200 -85.39 -48.98 3.53
C SER A 200 -86.81 -48.92 4.13
N LEU A 201 -87.13 -49.83 5.07
CA LEU A 201 -88.43 -49.86 5.75
C LEU A 201 -88.60 -48.70 6.74
N ARG A 202 -89.80 -48.10 6.77
CA ARG A 202 -90.16 -47.08 7.78
C ARG A 202 -90.03 -47.66 9.19
N GLY A 203 -89.12 -47.10 9.99
CA GLY A 203 -88.76 -47.55 11.34
C GLY A 203 -87.33 -48.11 11.44
N ASP A 204 -86.80 -48.69 10.37
CA ASP A 204 -85.42 -49.22 10.32
C ASP A 204 -84.41 -48.18 9.80
N ALA A 205 -84.87 -47.12 9.11
CA ALA A 205 -84.03 -46.17 8.37
C ALA A 205 -83.01 -45.39 9.22
N GLU A 206 -83.25 -45.27 10.54
CA GLU A 206 -82.33 -44.62 11.49
C GLU A 206 -81.24 -45.55 12.02
N GLU A 207 -81.29 -46.85 11.76
CA GLU A 207 -80.26 -47.82 12.17
C GLU A 207 -79.00 -47.69 11.30
N TYR A 208 -77.83 -48.02 11.87
CA TYR A 208 -76.57 -48.01 11.12
C TYR A 208 -76.40 -49.30 10.30
N VAL A 209 -76.08 -49.10 9.02
CA VAL A 209 -75.61 -50.13 8.09
C VAL A 209 -74.08 -50.15 8.16
N GLU A 210 -73.46 -51.29 8.45
CA GLU A 210 -72.00 -51.43 8.63
C GLU A 210 -71.35 -52.18 7.45
N PRO A 211 -71.14 -51.54 6.28
CA PRO A 211 -70.48 -52.17 5.14
C PRO A 211 -68.98 -52.39 5.40
N SER A 212 -68.47 -53.52 4.92
CA SER A 212 -67.02 -53.77 4.81
C SER A 212 -66.67 -54.32 3.43
N LEU A 213 -65.53 -53.88 2.92
CA LEU A 213 -64.89 -54.32 1.67
C LEU A 213 -63.44 -54.64 1.97
N LYS A 214 -62.94 -55.76 1.45
CA LYS A 214 -61.52 -56.14 1.40
C LYS A 214 -61.22 -56.71 0.03
N ALA A 215 -60.08 -56.37 -0.54
CA ALA A 215 -59.61 -56.93 -1.80
C ALA A 215 -58.09 -56.72 -1.99
N LEU A 216 -57.48 -57.52 -2.84
CA LEU A 216 -56.13 -57.31 -3.38
C LEU A 216 -56.24 -56.61 -4.74
N VAL A 217 -55.96 -55.31 -4.79
CA VAL A 217 -55.89 -54.51 -6.02
C VAL A 217 -54.46 -54.54 -6.55
N ASN A 218 -54.26 -55.15 -7.72
CA ASN A 218 -52.95 -55.40 -8.33
C ASN A 218 -51.98 -56.17 -7.41
N GLY A 219 -52.53 -57.04 -6.54
CA GLY A 219 -51.78 -57.77 -5.52
C GLY A 219 -51.50 -57.00 -4.23
N GLN A 220 -51.95 -55.74 -4.11
CA GLN A 220 -51.79 -54.92 -2.91
C GLN A 220 -53.11 -54.82 -2.14
N PRO A 221 -53.12 -54.94 -0.80
CA PRO A 221 -54.35 -54.93 -0.02
C PRO A 221 -55.00 -53.54 -0.01
N VAL A 222 -56.32 -53.55 -0.18
CA VAL A 222 -57.21 -52.41 -0.03
C VAL A 222 -58.41 -52.86 0.80
N ALA A 223 -58.76 -52.09 1.82
CA ALA A 223 -59.96 -52.29 2.62
C ALA A 223 -60.75 -50.98 2.74
N ALA A 224 -62.07 -51.10 2.85
CA ALA A 224 -62.94 -49.99 3.24
C ALA A 224 -63.96 -50.52 4.24
N VAL A 225 -63.94 -49.99 5.47
CA VAL A 225 -64.89 -50.39 6.53
C VAL A 225 -65.59 -49.13 7.02
N GLY A 226 -66.91 -49.17 7.14
CA GLY A 226 -67.66 -47.99 7.51
C GLY A 226 -68.98 -48.28 8.20
N ARG A 227 -69.68 -47.21 8.52
CA ARG A 227 -71.07 -47.19 8.97
C ARG A 227 -71.82 -46.07 8.28
N THR A 228 -73.06 -46.31 7.86
CA THR A 228 -73.85 -45.33 7.13
C THR A 228 -75.34 -45.45 7.46
N LYS A 229 -76.07 -44.34 7.37
CA LYS A 229 -77.54 -44.28 7.41
C LYS A 229 -78.08 -43.89 6.02
N PRO A 230 -78.05 -44.79 5.03
CA PRO A 230 -78.30 -44.44 3.62
C PRO A 230 -79.75 -44.09 3.30
N PHE A 231 -80.69 -44.35 4.22
CA PHE A 231 -82.12 -44.05 4.08
C PHE A 231 -82.63 -43.01 5.09
N ASP A 232 -81.74 -42.51 5.95
CA ASP A 232 -82.05 -41.40 6.84
C ASP A 232 -81.82 -40.05 6.13
N ARG A 233 -82.55 -39.00 6.52
CA ARG A 233 -82.38 -37.66 5.92
C ARG A 233 -80.99 -37.08 6.14
N THR A 234 -80.34 -37.41 7.26
CA THR A 234 -79.02 -36.89 7.60
C THR A 234 -77.87 -37.55 6.84
N LEU A 235 -78.12 -38.70 6.20
CA LEU A 235 -77.15 -39.46 5.41
C LEU A 235 -75.80 -39.70 6.11
N VAL A 236 -75.77 -39.70 7.45
CA VAL A 236 -74.54 -39.82 8.26
C VAL A 236 -73.78 -41.06 7.81
N THR A 237 -72.58 -40.85 7.29
CA THR A 237 -71.77 -41.86 6.61
C THR A 237 -70.31 -41.67 7.01
N GLU A 238 -69.69 -42.71 7.53
CA GLU A 238 -68.32 -42.72 8.01
C GLU A 238 -67.62 -43.96 7.44
N PHE A 239 -66.55 -43.75 6.67
CA PHE A 239 -65.75 -44.82 6.07
C PHE A 239 -64.27 -44.62 6.39
N VAL A 240 -63.61 -45.70 6.83
CA VAL A 240 -62.16 -45.80 6.91
C VAL A 240 -61.66 -46.57 5.69
N PHE A 241 -60.86 -45.92 4.86
CA PHE A 241 -60.18 -46.50 3.70
C PHE A 241 -58.73 -46.82 4.07
N GLU A 242 -58.34 -48.07 3.92
CA GLU A 242 -57.00 -48.58 4.25
C GLU A 242 -56.36 -49.19 3.01
N THR A 243 -55.07 -48.92 2.79
CA THR A 243 -54.25 -49.63 1.79
C THR A 243 -52.79 -49.66 2.22
N GLU A 244 -52.10 -50.74 1.87
CA GLU A 244 -50.68 -50.94 2.15
C GLU A 244 -49.90 -51.10 0.84
N ALA A 245 -48.77 -50.40 0.72
CA ALA A 245 -47.78 -50.55 -0.35
C ALA A 245 -48.30 -50.47 -1.81
N LEU A 246 -49.38 -49.72 -2.07
CA LEU A 246 -49.96 -49.53 -3.39
C LEU A 246 -48.95 -48.92 -4.38
N ASP A 247 -48.59 -49.66 -5.43
CA ASP A 247 -47.62 -49.24 -6.46
C ASP A 247 -48.14 -48.04 -7.27
N LEU A 248 -47.58 -46.85 -7.01
CA LEU A 248 -47.96 -45.61 -7.67
C LEU A 248 -47.51 -45.51 -9.12
N ALA A 249 -46.46 -46.23 -9.53
CA ALA A 249 -45.94 -46.13 -10.90
C ALA A 249 -46.98 -46.63 -11.92
N ARG A 250 -47.78 -47.65 -11.55
CA ARG A 250 -48.92 -48.14 -12.36
C ARG A 250 -50.06 -47.11 -12.50
N TYR A 251 -50.19 -46.16 -11.58
CA TYR A 251 -51.25 -45.14 -11.61
C TYR A 251 -50.80 -43.79 -12.18
N TRP A 252 -49.52 -43.62 -12.57
CA TRP A 252 -48.98 -42.33 -13.06
C TRP A 252 -49.71 -41.80 -14.31
N GLU A 253 -50.15 -42.69 -15.21
CA GLU A 253 -50.91 -42.34 -16.43
C GLU A 253 -52.34 -41.78 -16.16
N TYR A 254 -52.79 -41.79 -14.90
CA TYR A 254 -54.05 -41.16 -14.47
C TYR A 254 -53.85 -39.76 -13.87
N VAL A 255 -52.62 -39.28 -13.72
CA VAL A 255 -52.34 -37.94 -13.19
C VAL A 255 -52.74 -36.88 -14.25
N PRO A 256 -53.63 -35.92 -13.95
CA PRO A 256 -54.19 -34.99 -14.94
C PRO A 256 -53.24 -33.84 -15.36
N VAL A 257 -51.91 -34.02 -15.23
CA VAL A 257 -50.91 -32.98 -15.44
C VAL A 257 -50.01 -33.33 -16.63
N LYS A 258 -50.02 -32.48 -17.66
CA LYS A 258 -49.07 -32.59 -18.78
C LYS A 258 -47.68 -32.12 -18.32
N THR A 259 -46.85 -33.06 -17.88
CA THR A 259 -45.47 -32.81 -17.42
C THR A 259 -44.45 -33.67 -18.19
N PRO A 260 -43.21 -33.21 -18.42
CA PRO A 260 -42.13 -34.05 -18.93
C PRO A 260 -41.55 -35.01 -17.86
N LEU A 261 -42.09 -35.03 -16.65
CA LEU A 261 -41.68 -35.89 -15.55
C LEU A 261 -42.33 -37.28 -15.63
N ARG A 262 -41.58 -38.31 -15.21
CA ARG A 262 -42.03 -39.71 -15.12
C ARG A 262 -41.70 -40.28 -13.75
N LEU A 263 -42.71 -40.85 -13.09
CA LEU A 263 -42.52 -41.65 -11.89
C LEU A 263 -41.91 -43.02 -12.27
N VAL A 264 -40.80 -43.38 -11.62
CA VAL A 264 -40.06 -44.64 -11.86
C VAL A 264 -40.40 -45.68 -10.81
N SER A 265 -40.51 -45.26 -9.55
CA SER A 265 -40.89 -46.08 -8.41
C SER A 265 -41.63 -45.25 -7.38
N GLY A 266 -42.43 -45.90 -6.54
CA GLY A 266 -43.02 -45.33 -5.33
C GLY A 266 -44.22 -46.14 -4.86
N THR A 267 -44.36 -46.34 -3.55
CA THR A 267 -45.52 -47.03 -2.95
C THR A 267 -46.31 -46.10 -2.05
N CYS A 268 -47.62 -46.30 -1.94
CA CYS A 268 -48.51 -45.56 -1.08
C CYS A 268 -49.14 -46.46 -0.01
N THR A 269 -49.08 -46.03 1.25
CA THR A 269 -49.82 -46.62 2.36
C THR A 269 -50.70 -45.52 2.94
N ALA A 270 -52.01 -45.75 3.02
CA ALA A 270 -52.96 -44.76 3.50
C ALA A 270 -53.99 -45.39 4.45
N ALA A 271 -54.38 -44.63 5.47
CA ALA A 271 -55.48 -44.93 6.38
C ALA A 271 -56.27 -43.63 6.58
N VAL A 272 -57.37 -43.48 5.85
CA VAL A 272 -58.13 -42.23 5.72
C VAL A 272 -59.57 -42.43 6.17
N THR A 273 -59.98 -41.68 7.19
CA THR A 273 -61.38 -41.62 7.64
C THR A 273 -62.08 -40.47 6.92
N MET A 274 -63.16 -40.79 6.22
CA MET A 274 -64.06 -39.82 5.59
C MET A 274 -65.40 -39.86 6.31
N ARG A 275 -65.85 -38.70 6.82
CA ARG A 275 -67.14 -38.54 7.48
C ARG A 275 -67.98 -37.51 6.72
N PHE A 276 -69.12 -37.97 6.21
CA PHE A 276 -70.13 -37.17 5.53
C PHE A 276 -71.39 -37.09 6.40
N SER A 277 -72.01 -35.92 6.45
CA SER A 277 -73.36 -35.75 7.00
C SER A 277 -74.06 -34.53 6.42
N ARG A 278 -75.38 -34.60 6.32
CA ARG A 278 -76.27 -33.54 5.83
C ARG A 278 -77.27 -33.16 6.92
N PRO A 279 -76.94 -32.24 7.86
CA PRO A 279 -77.86 -31.87 8.94
C PRO A 279 -79.22 -31.34 8.45
N ASP A 280 -79.23 -30.64 7.32
CA ASP A 280 -80.42 -30.17 6.61
C ASP A 280 -80.17 -30.14 5.08
N GLU A 281 -81.17 -29.82 4.27
CA GLU A 281 -81.06 -29.89 2.79
C GLU A 281 -80.08 -28.88 2.17
N GLU A 282 -79.69 -27.82 2.88
CA GLU A 282 -78.78 -26.77 2.39
C GLU A 282 -77.33 -26.99 2.85
N HIS A 283 -77.14 -27.56 4.05
CA HIS A 283 -75.83 -27.75 4.66
C HIS A 283 -75.33 -29.20 4.51
N THR A 284 -74.29 -29.39 3.71
CA THR A 284 -73.55 -30.66 3.60
C THR A 284 -72.17 -30.51 4.24
N GLN A 285 -71.89 -31.34 5.24
CA GLN A 285 -70.60 -31.43 5.93
C GLN A 285 -69.83 -32.65 5.45
N MET A 286 -68.54 -32.47 5.20
CA MET A 286 -67.62 -33.53 4.82
C MET A 286 -66.27 -33.24 5.49
N ASP A 287 -65.91 -34.12 6.43
CA ASP A 287 -64.68 -34.06 7.19
C ASP A 287 -63.77 -35.23 6.77
N VAL A 288 -62.49 -34.95 6.56
CA VAL A 288 -61.48 -35.95 6.20
C VAL A 288 -60.33 -35.91 7.21
N SER A 289 -59.88 -37.06 7.70
CA SER A 289 -58.75 -37.19 8.61
C SER A 289 -57.97 -38.49 8.36
N GLY A 290 -56.79 -38.60 8.95
CA GLY A 290 -55.95 -39.80 8.86
C GLY A 290 -54.59 -39.55 8.19
N MET A 291 -53.92 -40.64 7.84
CA MET A 291 -52.51 -40.62 7.46
C MET A 291 -52.28 -41.16 6.05
N VAL A 292 -51.46 -40.44 5.28
CA VAL A 292 -50.95 -40.89 3.97
C VAL A 292 -49.43 -40.94 4.06
N LYS A 293 -48.83 -42.04 3.59
CA LYS A 293 -47.38 -42.25 3.47
C LYS A 293 -47.04 -42.65 2.04
N LEU A 294 -46.04 -42.00 1.45
CA LEU A 294 -45.42 -42.37 0.19
C LEU A 294 -43.98 -42.80 0.47
N ALA A 295 -43.56 -43.98 0.01
CA ALA A 295 -42.22 -44.50 0.22
C ALA A 295 -41.49 -44.76 -1.12
N ASP A 296 -40.15 -44.66 -1.09
CA ASP A 296 -39.23 -44.95 -2.20
C ASP A 296 -39.60 -44.32 -3.55
N VAL A 297 -40.06 -43.06 -3.49
CA VAL A 297 -40.49 -42.29 -4.66
C VAL A 297 -39.27 -41.81 -5.45
N GLN A 298 -39.25 -42.07 -6.76
CA GLN A 298 -38.23 -41.56 -7.68
C GLN A 298 -38.86 -41.03 -8.98
N VAL A 299 -38.51 -39.80 -9.34
CA VAL A 299 -39.04 -39.10 -10.52
C VAL A 299 -37.88 -38.68 -11.43
N THR A 300 -37.98 -39.05 -12.72
CA THR A 300 -37.04 -38.68 -13.78
C THR A 300 -37.67 -37.65 -14.72
N ALA A 301 -36.85 -36.91 -15.45
CA ALA A 301 -37.31 -36.02 -16.52
C ALA A 301 -37.00 -36.65 -17.90
N LYS A 302 -37.87 -36.45 -18.89
CA LYS A 302 -37.69 -36.95 -20.26
C LYS A 302 -36.30 -36.58 -20.81
N GLY A 303 -35.49 -37.58 -21.11
CA GLY A 303 -34.10 -37.42 -21.59
C GLY A 303 -33.01 -37.41 -20.51
N LYS A 304 -33.35 -37.56 -19.23
CA LYS A 304 -32.40 -37.76 -18.13
C LYS A 304 -32.60 -39.14 -17.49
N GLU A 305 -31.56 -39.98 -17.50
CA GLU A 305 -31.62 -41.33 -16.91
C GLU A 305 -31.71 -41.30 -15.38
N GLN A 306 -31.09 -40.32 -14.74
CA GLN A 306 -31.03 -40.26 -13.28
C GLN A 306 -32.18 -39.41 -12.70
N PRO A 307 -32.70 -39.73 -11.49
CA PRO A 307 -33.78 -38.98 -10.88
C PRO A 307 -33.46 -37.50 -10.69
N VAL A 308 -34.44 -36.63 -10.94
CA VAL A 308 -34.40 -35.18 -10.65
C VAL A 308 -35.00 -34.86 -9.28
N LEU A 309 -35.92 -35.71 -8.81
CA LEU A 309 -36.52 -35.70 -7.49
C LEU A 309 -36.64 -37.14 -6.98
N GLY A 310 -36.37 -37.36 -5.70
CA GLY A 310 -36.74 -38.61 -5.02
C GLY A 310 -36.69 -38.47 -3.50
N PHE A 311 -37.29 -39.38 -2.76
CA PHE A 311 -37.31 -39.40 -1.29
C PHE A 311 -37.64 -40.78 -0.75
N SER A 312 -37.13 -41.13 0.45
CA SER A 312 -37.39 -42.43 1.06
C SER A 312 -38.75 -42.51 1.75
N LEU A 313 -39.21 -41.41 2.33
CA LEU A 313 -40.53 -41.29 2.95
C LEU A 313 -41.07 -39.86 2.80
N PHE A 314 -42.33 -39.72 2.41
CA PHE A 314 -43.14 -38.52 2.61
C PHE A 314 -44.41 -38.95 3.37
N SER A 315 -44.76 -38.26 4.45
CA SER A 315 -45.99 -38.56 5.19
C SER A 315 -46.73 -37.33 5.66
N VAL A 316 -48.06 -37.37 5.60
CA VAL A 316 -48.96 -36.34 6.09
C VAL A 316 -49.94 -36.98 7.08
N ASP A 317 -50.01 -36.44 8.30
CA ASP A 317 -51.00 -36.79 9.33
C ASP A 317 -52.04 -35.66 9.42
N VAL A 318 -53.16 -35.84 8.72
CA VAL A 318 -54.28 -34.87 8.70
C VAL A 318 -55.13 -35.09 9.94
N GLU A 319 -55.19 -34.09 10.80
CA GLU A 319 -56.00 -34.14 12.02
C GLU A 319 -57.48 -33.92 11.69
N SER A 320 -57.76 -32.94 10.83
CA SER A 320 -59.07 -32.72 10.21
C SER A 320 -58.95 -31.84 8.96
N PHE A 321 -59.80 -32.09 7.98
CA PHE A 321 -60.07 -31.19 6.88
C PHE A 321 -61.59 -31.07 6.72
N SER A 322 -62.15 -29.91 7.04
CA SER A 322 -63.58 -29.65 6.88
C SER A 322 -63.82 -28.83 5.62
N LEU A 323 -64.51 -29.42 4.64
CA LEU A 323 -64.89 -28.74 3.39
C LEU A 323 -65.88 -27.59 3.62
N TYR A 324 -66.65 -27.63 4.71
CA TYR A 324 -67.63 -26.60 5.06
C TYR A 324 -66.98 -25.36 5.67
N GLU A 325 -66.08 -25.54 6.65
CA GLU A 325 -65.36 -24.42 7.28
C GLU A 325 -64.21 -23.89 6.40
N GLY A 326 -63.77 -24.67 5.41
CA GLY A 326 -62.56 -24.38 4.64
C GLY A 326 -61.30 -24.45 5.51
N LEU A 327 -61.27 -25.32 6.52
CA LEU A 327 -60.18 -25.43 7.48
C LEU A 327 -59.46 -26.78 7.36
N LEU A 328 -58.13 -26.73 7.19
CA LEU A 328 -57.23 -27.89 7.12
C LEU A 328 -56.26 -27.87 8.32
N SER A 329 -56.46 -28.77 9.29
CA SER A 329 -55.51 -29.01 10.41
C SER A 329 -54.62 -30.21 10.11
N VAL A 330 -53.30 -30.01 10.12
CA VAL A 330 -52.30 -31.05 9.88
C VAL A 330 -51.38 -31.17 11.10
N ARG A 331 -51.25 -32.38 11.66
CA ARG A 331 -50.40 -32.64 12.84
C ARG A 331 -48.92 -32.67 12.47
N GLU A 332 -48.55 -33.42 11.45
CA GLU A 332 -47.18 -33.46 10.93
C GLU A 332 -47.16 -33.65 9.41
N VAL A 333 -46.32 -32.88 8.72
CA VAL A 333 -45.81 -33.17 7.38
C VAL A 333 -44.34 -33.57 7.52
N ARG A 334 -43.97 -34.78 7.07
CA ARG A 334 -42.59 -35.28 7.15
C ARG A 334 -42.06 -35.67 5.78
N LEU A 335 -40.79 -35.37 5.53
CA LEU A 335 -40.06 -35.74 4.33
C LEU A 335 -38.65 -36.23 4.69
N GLU A 336 -38.34 -37.48 4.39
CA GLU A 336 -37.07 -38.13 4.74
C GLU A 336 -36.23 -38.43 3.50
N SER A 337 -34.93 -38.09 3.61
CA SER A 337 -33.91 -38.25 2.57
C SER A 337 -34.27 -37.68 1.19
N PRO A 338 -34.90 -36.49 1.06
CA PRO A 338 -35.22 -35.95 -0.25
C PRO A 338 -33.95 -35.59 -1.04
N VAL A 339 -33.86 -36.06 -2.28
CA VAL A 339 -32.83 -35.72 -3.25
C VAL A 339 -33.45 -34.80 -4.31
N VAL A 340 -32.92 -33.59 -4.45
CA VAL A 340 -33.33 -32.62 -5.48
C VAL A 340 -32.13 -32.30 -6.35
N ARG A 341 -32.31 -32.32 -7.67
CA ARG A 341 -31.26 -31.95 -8.62
C ARG A 341 -31.66 -30.74 -9.42
N ALA A 342 -30.91 -29.65 -9.28
CA ALA A 342 -31.17 -28.40 -9.97
C ALA A 342 -29.97 -28.03 -10.85
N GLY A 343 -30.24 -27.85 -12.14
CA GLY A 343 -29.27 -27.36 -13.12
C GLY A 343 -29.62 -25.94 -13.55
N ARG A 344 -28.59 -25.12 -13.77
CA ARG A 344 -28.66 -23.88 -14.55
C ARG A 344 -27.85 -24.08 -15.84
N ASP A 345 -28.47 -23.82 -16.99
CA ASP A 345 -27.84 -23.97 -18.29
C ASP A 345 -26.94 -22.78 -18.67
N ALA A 346 -26.29 -22.85 -19.83
CA ALA A 346 -25.40 -21.79 -20.31
C ALA A 346 -26.14 -20.50 -20.73
N ALA A 347 -27.46 -20.56 -20.95
CA ALA A 347 -28.30 -19.39 -21.16
C ALA A 347 -28.81 -18.78 -19.83
N GLY A 348 -28.41 -19.36 -18.70
CA GLY A 348 -28.82 -18.93 -17.37
C GLY A 348 -30.21 -19.41 -16.95
N THR A 349 -30.86 -20.29 -17.73
CA THR A 349 -32.19 -20.84 -17.44
C THR A 349 -32.08 -22.02 -16.47
N LEU A 350 -33.05 -22.18 -15.58
CA LEU A 350 -33.04 -23.18 -14.52
C LEU A 350 -33.95 -24.37 -14.90
N ASP A 351 -33.40 -25.59 -14.88
CA ASP A 351 -34.04 -26.83 -15.38
C ASP A 351 -35.49 -27.02 -14.90
N TRP A 352 -35.76 -26.69 -13.63
CA TRP A 352 -37.08 -26.85 -13.00
C TRP A 352 -38.17 -25.94 -13.57
N ALA A 353 -37.81 -24.82 -14.21
CA ALA A 353 -38.77 -23.97 -14.91
C ALA A 353 -39.45 -24.70 -16.09
N GLY A 354 -38.77 -25.70 -16.68
CA GLY A 354 -39.33 -26.55 -17.74
C GLY A 354 -40.07 -27.79 -17.25
N TYR A 355 -40.06 -28.10 -15.95
CA TYR A 355 -40.74 -29.28 -15.38
C TYR A 355 -42.14 -28.98 -14.84
N LEU A 356 -42.37 -27.72 -14.46
CA LEU A 356 -43.64 -27.23 -13.94
C LEU A 356 -44.60 -26.88 -15.11
N PRO A 357 -45.90 -27.22 -15.01
CA PRO A 357 -46.87 -26.84 -16.03
C PRO A 357 -47.07 -25.32 -16.04
N SER A 358 -47.02 -24.71 -17.24
CA SER A 358 -47.27 -23.28 -17.43
C SER A 358 -48.75 -22.94 -17.26
N GLY A 359 -49.19 -22.79 -16.00
CA GLY A 359 -50.54 -22.36 -15.69
C GLY A 359 -50.74 -20.88 -16.02
N THR A 360 -51.47 -20.57 -17.10
CA THR A 360 -52.12 -19.27 -17.22
C THR A 360 -53.13 -19.14 -16.09
N ALA A 361 -52.91 -18.19 -15.17
CA ALA A 361 -53.87 -17.84 -14.13
C ALA A 361 -55.08 -17.14 -14.76
N GLY A 362 -55.98 -17.93 -15.36
CA GLY A 362 -57.30 -17.46 -15.79
C GLY A 362 -58.17 -17.15 -14.57
N ASP A 363 -59.02 -16.14 -14.69
CA ASP A 363 -59.96 -15.67 -13.66
C ASP A 363 -60.94 -16.76 -13.20
N VAL A 364 -60.49 -17.63 -12.28
CA VAL A 364 -61.39 -18.46 -11.48
C VAL A 364 -61.80 -17.64 -10.25
N LYS A 365 -62.90 -16.88 -10.39
CA LYS A 365 -63.62 -16.32 -9.24
C LYS A 365 -64.18 -17.46 -8.38
N SER A 366 -63.37 -17.96 -7.46
CA SER A 366 -63.82 -18.87 -6.41
C SER A 366 -64.83 -18.15 -5.52
N ALA A 367 -66.07 -18.62 -5.51
CA ALA A 367 -67.14 -18.15 -4.64
C ALA A 367 -67.27 -18.96 -3.34
N GLY A 368 -66.22 -19.72 -2.97
CA GLY A 368 -66.16 -20.51 -1.73
C GLY A 368 -65.38 -19.82 -0.60
N PRO A 369 -65.44 -20.33 0.64
CA PRO A 369 -64.63 -19.85 1.75
C PRO A 369 -63.13 -19.99 1.45
N SER A 370 -62.32 -19.01 1.90
CA SER A 370 -60.88 -19.04 1.71
C SER A 370 -60.22 -20.11 2.59
N LEU A 371 -59.58 -21.09 1.96
CA LEU A 371 -58.91 -22.22 2.62
C LEU A 371 -57.88 -21.73 3.67
N GLN A 372 -58.19 -21.94 4.94
CA GLN A 372 -57.25 -21.78 6.04
C GLN A 372 -56.55 -23.11 6.29
N ALA A 373 -55.22 -23.08 6.41
CA ALA A 373 -54.41 -24.25 6.75
C ALA A 373 -53.59 -23.97 8.00
N ASP A 374 -53.69 -24.85 8.99
CA ASP A 374 -52.93 -24.82 10.25
C ASP A 374 -52.09 -26.12 10.33
N ILE A 375 -50.77 -25.99 10.18
CA ILE A 375 -49.82 -27.12 10.17
C ILE A 375 -48.95 -27.03 11.44
N LYS A 376 -49.19 -27.93 12.40
CA LYS A 376 -48.49 -27.94 13.70
C LYS A 376 -47.00 -28.19 13.54
N ARG A 377 -46.58 -29.07 12.62
CA ARG A 377 -45.17 -29.37 12.34
C ARG A 377 -44.92 -29.72 10.88
N VAL A 378 -43.88 -29.14 10.29
CA VAL A 378 -43.24 -29.61 9.04
C VAL A 378 -41.82 -30.05 9.37
N ALA A 379 -41.38 -31.22 8.89
CA ALA A 379 -40.06 -31.77 9.17
C ALA A 379 -39.42 -32.38 7.91
N VAL A 380 -38.32 -31.80 7.45
CA VAL A 380 -37.43 -32.40 6.43
C VAL A 380 -36.19 -32.93 7.13
N ARG A 381 -35.81 -34.19 6.85
CA ARG A 381 -34.64 -34.85 7.44
C ARG A 381 -33.72 -35.40 6.34
N ALA A 382 -32.41 -35.29 6.55
CA ALA A 382 -31.37 -35.88 5.70
C ALA A 382 -31.43 -35.52 4.21
N GLY A 383 -31.97 -34.35 3.87
CA GLY A 383 -32.09 -33.91 2.46
C GLY A 383 -30.74 -33.69 1.77
N ARG A 384 -30.74 -33.79 0.45
CA ARG A 384 -29.59 -33.60 -0.43
C ARG A 384 -30.00 -32.76 -1.63
N VAL A 385 -29.27 -31.69 -1.89
CA VAL A 385 -29.38 -30.92 -3.14
C VAL A 385 -28.11 -31.17 -3.96
N GLU A 386 -28.27 -31.53 -5.23
CA GLU A 386 -27.17 -31.55 -6.20
C GLU A 386 -27.38 -30.38 -7.17
N TRP A 387 -26.54 -29.36 -7.03
CA TRP A 387 -26.55 -28.14 -7.83
C TRP A 387 -25.50 -28.25 -8.94
N GLN A 388 -25.86 -27.84 -10.17
CA GLN A 388 -24.91 -27.66 -11.26
C GLN A 388 -25.21 -26.34 -11.98
N ASP A 389 -24.21 -25.48 -12.12
CA ASP A 389 -24.31 -24.22 -12.84
C ASP A 389 -23.35 -24.22 -14.04
N ARG A 390 -23.89 -24.10 -15.25
CA ARG A 390 -23.14 -24.03 -16.50
C ARG A 390 -23.13 -22.62 -17.11
N ALA A 391 -23.74 -21.64 -16.43
CA ALA A 391 -23.68 -20.24 -16.84
C ALA A 391 -22.34 -19.57 -16.46
N VAL A 392 -21.66 -20.10 -15.43
CA VAL A 392 -20.33 -19.61 -15.01
C VAL A 392 -19.19 -20.22 -15.85
N PRO A 393 -18.13 -19.44 -16.19
CA PRO A 393 -16.96 -19.95 -16.90
C PRO A 393 -16.32 -21.15 -16.19
N GLY A 394 -16.03 -22.22 -16.93
CA GLY A 394 -15.51 -23.49 -16.38
C GLY A 394 -16.57 -24.39 -15.70
N GLY A 395 -17.76 -23.86 -15.42
CA GLY A 395 -18.85 -24.55 -14.74
C GLY A 395 -18.62 -24.72 -13.24
N PHE A 396 -19.71 -24.93 -12.50
CA PHE A 396 -19.71 -25.17 -11.07
C PHE A 396 -20.65 -26.33 -10.73
N SER A 397 -20.30 -27.13 -9.72
CA SER A 397 -21.16 -28.22 -9.23
C SER A 397 -20.93 -28.42 -7.75
N LYS A 398 -22.02 -28.60 -6.98
CA LYS A 398 -21.96 -28.78 -5.54
C LYS A 398 -23.05 -29.73 -5.04
N ARG A 399 -22.65 -30.67 -4.17
CA ARG A 399 -23.58 -31.47 -3.38
C ARG A 399 -23.71 -30.84 -1.99
N VAL A 400 -24.93 -30.50 -1.62
CA VAL A 400 -25.29 -29.89 -0.34
C VAL A 400 -26.09 -30.91 0.47
N GLN A 401 -25.54 -31.35 1.61
CA GLN A 401 -26.17 -32.32 2.51
C GLN A 401 -25.55 -32.23 3.91
N PRO A 402 -26.28 -32.59 5.00
CA PRO A 402 -27.72 -32.80 5.02
C PRO A 402 -28.47 -31.46 4.96
N VAL A 403 -29.68 -31.47 4.39
CA VAL A 403 -30.68 -30.41 4.56
C VAL A 403 -31.68 -30.90 5.59
N VAL A 404 -31.84 -30.12 6.66
CA VAL A 404 -32.76 -30.37 7.76
C VAL A 404 -33.60 -29.12 7.96
N LEU A 405 -34.92 -29.27 7.91
CA LEU A 405 -35.88 -28.17 8.13
C LEU A 405 -36.88 -28.62 9.19
N THR A 406 -37.13 -27.78 10.18
CA THR A 406 -38.30 -27.90 11.05
C THR A 406 -39.04 -26.56 11.02
N ALA A 407 -40.32 -26.59 10.67
CA ALA A 407 -41.22 -25.46 10.90
C ALA A 407 -42.34 -25.88 11.86
N THR A 408 -42.80 -24.97 12.72
CA THR A 408 -43.82 -25.24 13.74
C THR A 408 -44.90 -24.17 13.74
N ASN A 409 -46.17 -24.59 13.84
CA ASN A 409 -47.34 -23.71 13.78
C ASN A 409 -47.39 -22.86 12.50
N LEU A 410 -47.09 -23.45 11.35
CA LEU A 410 -47.24 -22.78 10.05
C LEU A 410 -48.72 -22.60 9.75
N THR A 411 -49.15 -21.38 9.48
CA THR A 411 -50.57 -21.07 9.23
C THR A 411 -50.76 -20.01 8.15
N THR A 412 -51.85 -20.11 7.39
CA THR A 412 -52.29 -19.05 6.48
C THR A 412 -53.12 -17.96 7.16
N ARG A 413 -53.33 -18.03 8.48
CA ARG A 413 -54.05 -17.02 9.27
C ARG A 413 -53.23 -15.73 9.39
N LYS A 414 -53.87 -14.61 9.06
CA LYS A 414 -53.28 -13.27 9.09
C LYS A 414 -52.64 -12.93 10.44
N GLY A 415 -51.39 -12.45 10.38
CA GLY A 415 -50.61 -11.97 11.52
C GLY A 415 -49.98 -13.05 12.41
N ALA A 416 -50.23 -14.34 12.15
CA ALA A 416 -49.68 -15.42 12.96
C ALA A 416 -48.24 -15.78 12.54
N ALA A 417 -47.38 -15.98 13.55
CA ALA A 417 -45.97 -16.31 13.37
C ALA A 417 -45.71 -17.81 13.59
N ALA A 418 -45.01 -18.41 12.64
CA ALA A 418 -44.54 -19.79 12.65
C ALA A 418 -43.06 -19.84 13.02
N GLY A 419 -42.66 -20.81 13.85
CA GLY A 419 -41.25 -21.05 14.15
C GLY A 419 -40.53 -21.72 12.98
N LEU A 420 -39.28 -21.34 12.72
CA LEU A 420 -38.43 -21.86 11.66
C LEU A 420 -37.04 -22.25 12.21
N ASP A 421 -36.58 -23.47 11.90
CA ASP A 421 -35.22 -23.95 12.15
C ASP A 421 -34.74 -24.73 10.91
N LEU A 422 -33.87 -24.12 10.12
CA LEU A 422 -33.26 -24.68 8.92
C LEU A 422 -31.77 -24.85 9.17
N ALA A 423 -31.23 -26.04 8.87
CA ALA A 423 -29.81 -26.33 8.88
C ALA A 423 -29.41 -27.05 7.58
N ILE A 424 -28.39 -26.54 6.91
CA ILE A 424 -27.90 -27.00 5.61
C ILE A 424 -26.40 -27.22 5.72
N GLY A 425 -25.94 -28.41 5.34
CA GLY A 425 -24.52 -28.74 5.25
C GLY A 425 -23.85 -29.20 6.56
N ASP A 426 -22.84 -30.05 6.41
CA ASP A 426 -21.98 -30.54 7.49
C ASP A 426 -20.67 -29.76 7.62
N LYS A 427 -19.99 -29.50 6.49
CA LYS A 427 -18.76 -28.70 6.39
C LYS A 427 -19.05 -27.21 6.21
N GLU A 428 -19.80 -26.89 5.16
CA GLU A 428 -20.30 -25.54 4.88
C GLU A 428 -21.69 -25.43 5.47
N ARG A 429 -21.74 -24.93 6.70
CA ARG A 429 -22.95 -24.96 7.51
C ARG A 429 -23.68 -23.63 7.41
N VAL A 430 -24.89 -23.66 6.87
CA VAL A 430 -25.87 -22.57 6.93
C VAL A 430 -26.96 -22.95 7.92
N THR A 431 -27.27 -22.08 8.88
CA THR A 431 -28.42 -22.20 9.77
C THR A 431 -29.27 -20.95 9.73
N VAL A 432 -30.58 -21.10 9.67
CA VAL A 432 -31.57 -20.02 9.78
C VAL A 432 -32.55 -20.39 10.87
N LYS A 433 -32.66 -19.57 11.92
CA LYS A 433 -33.56 -19.79 13.06
C LYS A 433 -34.36 -18.54 13.38
N GLY A 434 -35.64 -18.68 13.67
CA GLY A 434 -36.46 -17.55 14.08
C GLY A 434 -37.94 -17.76 13.82
N SER A 435 -38.64 -16.71 13.42
CA SER A 435 -40.07 -16.71 13.13
C SER A 435 -40.41 -16.11 11.77
N VAL A 436 -41.47 -16.63 11.14
CA VAL A 436 -41.97 -16.16 9.84
C VAL A 436 -43.49 -16.09 9.84
N SER A 437 -44.09 -15.12 9.14
CA SER A 437 -45.54 -15.06 8.88
C SER A 437 -45.82 -15.07 7.38
N LEU A 438 -46.95 -15.67 6.97
CA LEU A 438 -47.32 -15.77 5.55
C LEU A 438 -48.21 -14.62 5.05
N ASP A 439 -49.07 -14.06 5.90
CA ASP A 439 -49.89 -12.87 5.61
C ASP A 439 -49.83 -11.85 6.77
N PRO A 440 -49.20 -10.67 6.60
CA PRO A 440 -48.27 -10.33 5.53
C PRO A 440 -46.98 -11.17 5.65
N VAL A 441 -46.20 -11.22 4.57
CA VAL A 441 -44.88 -11.88 4.57
C VAL A 441 -43.91 -11.11 5.47
N ARG A 442 -43.50 -11.74 6.57
CA ARG A 442 -42.46 -11.24 7.47
C ARG A 442 -41.51 -12.35 7.85
N ALA A 443 -40.26 -11.99 8.12
CA ALA A 443 -39.27 -12.88 8.72
C ALA A 443 -38.46 -12.12 9.77
N ASP A 444 -38.28 -12.73 10.94
CA ASP A 444 -37.40 -12.29 12.02
C ASP A 444 -36.51 -13.49 12.32
N VAL A 445 -35.27 -13.46 11.79
CA VAL A 445 -34.40 -14.65 11.72
C VAL A 445 -32.93 -14.34 12.01
N ASP A 446 -32.33 -15.17 12.85
CA ASP A 446 -30.89 -15.32 12.97
C ASP A 446 -30.39 -16.23 11.84
N VAL A 447 -29.49 -15.70 11.01
CA VAL A 447 -28.82 -16.40 9.90
C VAL A 447 -27.35 -16.54 10.24
N ALA A 448 -26.81 -17.76 10.23
CA ALA A 448 -25.39 -18.02 10.37
C ALA A 448 -24.89 -18.95 9.25
N VAL A 449 -23.75 -18.60 8.67
CA VAL A 449 -23.04 -19.28 7.58
C VAL A 449 -21.61 -19.48 8.07
N SER A 450 -21.04 -20.67 7.89
CA SER A 450 -19.70 -20.99 8.39
C SER A 450 -19.01 -22.06 7.56
N GLY A 451 -17.68 -21.99 7.49
CA GLY A 451 -16.85 -23.00 6.81
C GLY A 451 -16.79 -22.88 5.29
N VAL A 452 -17.25 -21.77 4.71
CA VAL A 452 -17.35 -21.58 3.25
C VAL A 452 -15.96 -21.44 2.62
N ASP A 453 -15.54 -22.46 1.86
CA ASP A 453 -14.26 -22.44 1.12
C ASP A 453 -14.38 -21.57 -0.13
N LEU A 454 -13.83 -20.36 -0.09
CA LEU A 454 -13.88 -19.39 -1.20
C LEU A 454 -13.18 -19.90 -2.46
N ALA A 455 -12.12 -20.73 -2.34
CA ALA A 455 -11.41 -21.26 -3.50
C ALA A 455 -12.30 -22.23 -4.31
N ALA A 456 -13.18 -22.98 -3.64
CA ALA A 456 -14.17 -23.84 -4.28
C ALA A 456 -15.21 -23.06 -5.11
N TYR A 457 -15.42 -21.78 -4.84
CA TYR A 457 -16.33 -20.89 -5.59
C TYR A 457 -15.62 -20.07 -6.68
N GLY A 458 -14.35 -20.34 -6.98
CA GLY A 458 -13.56 -19.63 -8.00
C GLY A 458 -14.30 -19.26 -9.31
N PRO A 459 -15.09 -20.15 -9.95
CA PRO A 459 -15.86 -19.83 -11.15
C PRO A 459 -16.82 -18.63 -11.04
N TYR A 460 -17.35 -18.33 -9.84
CA TYR A 460 -18.22 -17.16 -9.62
C TYR A 460 -17.45 -15.84 -9.50
N TRP A 461 -16.19 -15.88 -9.08
CA TRP A 461 -15.37 -14.69 -8.81
C TRP A 461 -14.33 -14.40 -9.90
N ALA A 462 -14.04 -15.38 -10.78
CA ALA A 462 -13.04 -15.27 -11.85
C ALA A 462 -13.29 -14.15 -12.87
N GLY A 463 -14.54 -13.66 -12.99
CA GLY A 463 -14.89 -12.48 -13.80
C GLY A 463 -15.03 -11.18 -13.02
N LEU A 464 -14.92 -11.22 -11.68
CA LEU A 464 -15.14 -10.08 -10.77
C LEU A 464 -13.83 -9.58 -10.13
N LEU A 465 -12.84 -10.46 -9.96
CA LEU A 465 -11.55 -10.14 -9.35
C LEU A 465 -10.41 -10.38 -10.35
N PRO A 466 -9.46 -9.44 -10.52
CA PRO A 466 -8.24 -9.66 -11.31
C PRO A 466 -7.21 -10.54 -10.59
N LEU A 467 -7.62 -11.23 -9.51
CA LEU A 467 -6.77 -12.03 -8.62
C LEU A 467 -7.41 -13.41 -8.44
N LYS A 468 -6.60 -14.45 -8.51
CA LYS A 468 -7.03 -15.80 -8.16
C LYS A 468 -7.07 -15.95 -6.64
N VAL A 469 -8.18 -16.49 -6.14
CA VAL A 469 -8.31 -16.97 -4.76
C VAL A 469 -7.65 -18.34 -4.67
N ASP A 470 -6.49 -18.44 -4.02
CA ASP A 470 -5.81 -19.72 -3.80
C ASP A 470 -6.29 -20.41 -2.50
N SER A 471 -6.74 -19.65 -1.50
CA SER A 471 -7.40 -20.15 -0.27
C SER A 471 -8.25 -19.09 0.41
N GLY A 472 -9.18 -19.51 1.28
CA GLY A 472 -9.88 -18.63 2.23
C GLY A 472 -11.17 -19.27 2.76
N VAL A 473 -11.40 -19.22 4.08
CA VAL A 473 -12.62 -19.76 4.72
C VAL A 473 -13.46 -18.63 5.27
N ALA A 474 -14.68 -18.47 4.76
CA ALA A 474 -15.61 -17.42 5.17
C ALA A 474 -16.69 -17.92 6.15
N GLY A 475 -17.10 -17.02 7.04
CA GLY A 475 -18.27 -17.16 7.91
C GLY A 475 -18.99 -15.81 8.04
N VAL A 476 -20.31 -15.85 8.20
CA VAL A 476 -21.18 -14.68 8.39
C VAL A 476 -22.27 -15.05 9.39
N ALA A 477 -22.52 -14.25 10.40
CA ALA A 477 -23.68 -14.40 11.28
C ALA A 477 -24.37 -13.07 11.48
N LEU A 478 -25.70 -13.02 11.31
CA LEU A 478 -26.49 -11.79 11.37
C LEU A 478 -27.91 -12.07 11.86
N HIS A 479 -28.56 -11.05 12.40
CA HIS A 479 -29.99 -11.05 12.71
C HIS A 479 -30.71 -10.16 11.71
N ALA A 480 -31.61 -10.74 10.91
CA ALA A 480 -32.36 -10.06 9.85
C ALA A 480 -33.86 -9.99 10.17
N VAL A 481 -34.39 -8.78 10.13
CA VAL A 481 -35.83 -8.51 10.15
C VAL A 481 -36.23 -8.01 8.76
N TYR A 482 -37.18 -8.70 8.14
CA TYR A 482 -37.79 -8.39 6.85
C TYR A 482 -39.29 -8.19 7.03
N ASP A 483 -39.81 -7.04 6.61
CA ASP A 483 -41.25 -6.79 6.45
C ASP A 483 -41.53 -6.41 5.00
N ALA A 484 -42.36 -7.21 4.32
CA ALA A 484 -42.79 -6.93 2.94
C ALA A 484 -43.58 -5.61 2.80
N GLY A 485 -44.00 -4.99 3.91
CA GLY A 485 -44.52 -3.61 3.94
C GLY A 485 -45.95 -3.43 3.41
N LEU A 486 -46.59 -4.51 2.93
CA LEU A 486 -47.92 -4.52 2.35
C LEU A 486 -48.98 -3.93 3.30
N THR A 487 -49.23 -2.63 3.13
CA THR A 487 -50.29 -1.89 3.81
C THR A 487 -51.38 -1.58 2.79
N SER A 488 -52.51 -2.26 2.91
CA SER A 488 -53.70 -2.00 2.10
C SER A 488 -54.24 -0.61 2.45
N LYS A 489 -53.85 0.42 1.69
CA LYS A 489 -54.48 1.75 1.76
C LYS A 489 -55.87 1.67 1.13
N GLN A 490 -56.87 1.57 1.99
CA GLN A 490 -58.27 1.44 1.63
C GLN A 490 -58.84 2.78 1.13
N THR A 491 -58.66 3.09 -0.16
CA THR A 491 -59.23 4.29 -0.80
C THR A 491 -60.69 4.05 -1.20
N SER A 492 -61.63 4.62 -0.44
CA SER A 492 -63.04 4.64 -0.82
C SER A 492 -63.29 5.65 -1.95
N ASN A 493 -63.59 5.17 -3.16
CA ASN A 493 -64.13 6.01 -4.23
C ASN A 493 -65.66 6.20 -4.01
N PRO A 494 -66.18 7.43 -3.83
CA PRO A 494 -67.61 7.64 -3.58
C PRO A 494 -68.52 7.38 -4.79
N ALA A 495 -67.98 7.33 -6.01
CA ALA A 495 -68.77 7.34 -7.25
C ALA A 495 -69.15 5.95 -7.79
N ALA A 496 -68.55 4.88 -7.26
CA ALA A 496 -68.91 3.50 -7.57
C ALA A 496 -68.75 2.65 -6.30
N GLY A 497 -69.76 1.84 -5.96
CA GLY A 497 -69.80 1.03 -4.73
C GLY A 497 -68.81 -0.15 -4.68
N GLN A 498 -67.68 -0.03 -5.38
CA GLN A 498 -66.69 -1.08 -5.58
C GLN A 498 -65.44 -0.76 -4.76
N LYS A 499 -65.21 -1.55 -3.70
CA LYS A 499 -63.92 -1.54 -3.00
C LYS A 499 -62.87 -2.11 -3.95
N ILE A 500 -61.82 -1.34 -4.23
CA ILE A 500 -60.66 -1.82 -5.00
C ILE A 500 -59.45 -1.73 -4.06
N ASP A 501 -58.99 -2.89 -3.59
CA ASP A 501 -57.73 -2.99 -2.86
C ASP A 501 -56.56 -2.83 -3.85
N GLN A 502 -56.16 -1.60 -4.12
CA GLN A 502 -54.93 -1.34 -4.86
C GLN A 502 -53.74 -1.50 -3.91
N ALA A 503 -52.95 -2.56 -4.13
CA ALA A 503 -51.65 -2.73 -3.51
C ALA A 503 -50.67 -1.66 -4.04
N SER A 504 -50.62 -0.52 -3.35
CA SER A 504 -49.60 0.50 -3.61
C SER A 504 -48.24 -0.01 -3.15
N GLY A 505 -47.26 0.00 -4.06
CA GLY A 505 -45.94 -0.57 -3.83
C GLY A 505 -45.13 0.18 -2.76
N SER A 506 -45.26 -0.24 -1.51
CA SER A 506 -44.32 0.09 -0.44
C SER A 506 -42.99 -0.62 -0.67
N THR A 507 -41.87 0.08 -0.43
CA THR A 507 -40.56 -0.57 -0.37
C THR A 507 -40.49 -1.52 0.85
N PRO A 508 -39.95 -2.74 0.70
CA PRO A 508 -39.77 -3.65 1.83
C PRO A 508 -38.78 -3.07 2.84
N ASP A 509 -39.09 -3.20 4.13
CA ASP A 509 -38.22 -2.73 5.22
C ASP A 509 -37.30 -3.89 5.61
N VAL A 510 -35.99 -3.68 5.42
CA VAL A 510 -34.95 -4.67 5.73
C VAL A 510 -34.00 -4.07 6.75
N ARG A 511 -33.92 -4.71 7.92
CA ARG A 511 -33.04 -4.31 9.00
C ARG A 511 -32.15 -5.48 9.37
N ILE A 512 -30.85 -5.24 9.36
CA ILE A 512 -29.83 -6.19 9.80
C ILE A 512 -29.21 -5.63 11.09
N SER A 513 -29.05 -6.47 12.08
CA SER A 513 -28.36 -6.15 13.33
C SER A 513 -27.46 -7.31 13.77
N LYS A 514 -26.54 -7.04 14.70
CA LYS A 514 -25.58 -8.03 15.24
C LYS A 514 -24.79 -8.75 14.13
N ALA A 515 -24.63 -8.12 12.96
CA ALA A 515 -23.92 -8.74 11.85
C ALA A 515 -22.44 -8.87 12.20
N SER A 516 -21.90 -10.02 11.84
CA SER A 516 -20.50 -10.35 11.97
C SER A 516 -20.08 -11.13 10.74
N ALA A 517 -18.85 -10.92 10.30
CA ALA A 517 -18.24 -11.68 9.23
C ALA A 517 -16.82 -12.06 9.63
N THR A 518 -16.40 -13.26 9.26
CA THR A 518 -15.04 -13.76 9.46
C THR A 518 -14.52 -14.30 8.14
N LEU A 519 -13.23 -14.11 7.92
CA LEU A 519 -12.52 -14.66 6.78
C LEU A 519 -11.14 -15.07 7.25
N GLU A 520 -10.84 -16.37 7.19
CA GLU A 520 -9.62 -16.96 7.72
C GLU A 520 -8.76 -17.53 6.59
N ASN A 521 -7.43 -17.38 6.73
CA ASN A 521 -6.42 -17.92 5.83
C ASN A 521 -6.66 -17.57 4.34
N LEU A 522 -7.02 -16.32 4.06
CA LEU A 522 -7.20 -15.84 2.69
C LEU A 522 -5.83 -15.65 2.02
N ALA A 523 -5.66 -16.22 0.83
CA ALA A 523 -4.53 -15.98 -0.04
C ALA A 523 -5.01 -15.59 -1.45
N LEU A 524 -4.61 -14.39 -1.91
CA LEU A 524 -4.91 -13.84 -3.23
C LEU A 524 -3.63 -13.70 -4.05
N ARG A 525 -3.66 -14.12 -5.32
CA ARG A 525 -2.49 -14.15 -6.19
C ARG A 525 -2.81 -13.56 -7.57
N LYS A 526 -2.01 -12.58 -8.03
CA LYS A 526 -1.95 -12.21 -9.47
C LYS A 526 -1.53 -13.45 -10.26
N GLU A 527 -2.19 -13.77 -11.36
CA GLU A 527 -2.03 -15.05 -12.06
C GLU A 527 -0.56 -15.36 -12.46
N GLU A 528 0.18 -14.32 -12.83
CA GLU A 528 1.62 -14.32 -13.17
C GLU A 528 2.56 -14.64 -12.00
N ASN A 529 2.14 -14.39 -10.75
CA ASN A 529 2.98 -14.55 -9.57
C ASN A 529 3.02 -16.01 -9.09
N LYS A 530 4.19 -16.46 -8.60
CA LYS A 530 4.36 -17.81 -8.01
C LYS A 530 3.94 -17.91 -6.53
N SER A 531 3.78 -16.78 -5.85
CA SER A 531 3.37 -16.66 -4.45
C SER A 531 2.19 -15.70 -4.32
N PRO A 532 1.36 -15.80 -3.28
CA PRO A 532 0.32 -14.82 -2.99
C PRO A 532 0.88 -13.39 -3.00
N SER A 533 0.07 -12.45 -3.50
CA SER A 533 0.36 -11.01 -3.55
C SER A 533 -0.22 -10.28 -2.33
N VAL A 534 -1.33 -10.82 -1.80
CA VAL A 534 -1.96 -10.42 -0.54
C VAL A 534 -2.35 -11.69 0.20
N SER A 535 -2.03 -11.75 1.49
CA SER A 535 -2.56 -12.80 2.38
C SER A 535 -2.92 -12.23 3.74
N LEU A 536 -3.87 -12.86 4.44
CA LEU A 536 -4.25 -12.52 5.81
C LEU A 536 -4.64 -13.80 6.56
N GLU A 537 -4.23 -13.90 7.82
CA GLU A 537 -4.62 -15.03 8.68
C GLU A 537 -6.08 -14.89 9.10
N ARG A 538 -6.52 -13.66 9.40
CA ARG A 538 -7.89 -13.37 9.83
C ARG A 538 -8.34 -11.98 9.42
N LEU A 539 -9.56 -11.88 8.89
CA LEU A 539 -10.36 -10.67 8.84
C LEU A 539 -11.61 -10.93 9.69
N ALA A 540 -11.97 -9.98 10.54
CA ALA A 540 -13.18 -10.06 11.36
C ALA A 540 -13.91 -8.72 11.35
N VAL A 541 -15.21 -8.77 11.09
CA VAL A 541 -16.16 -7.66 11.15
C VAL A 541 -17.14 -7.97 12.27
N THR A 542 -17.38 -7.03 13.18
CA THR A 542 -18.29 -7.22 14.33
C THR A 542 -19.21 -6.01 14.53
N GLY A 543 -20.37 -6.26 15.14
CA GLY A 543 -21.34 -5.21 15.49
C GLY A 543 -22.01 -4.55 14.29
N GLY A 544 -22.02 -5.22 13.13
CA GLY A 544 -22.59 -4.70 11.89
C GLY A 544 -24.11 -4.48 11.95
N GLN A 545 -24.57 -3.38 11.40
CA GLN A 545 -25.96 -2.97 11.34
C GLN A 545 -26.26 -2.34 9.97
N MET A 546 -27.48 -2.53 9.46
CA MET A 546 -27.94 -1.92 8.21
C MET A 546 -29.44 -1.67 8.27
N ASN A 547 -29.89 -0.50 7.84
CA ASN A 547 -31.30 -0.19 7.67
C ASN A 547 -31.54 0.30 6.23
N LEU A 548 -32.23 -0.51 5.43
CA LEU A 548 -32.47 -0.22 4.01
C LEU A 548 -33.36 1.01 3.79
N ARG A 549 -34.29 1.28 4.70
CA ARG A 549 -35.20 2.44 4.63
C ARG A 549 -34.50 3.75 4.96
N GLU A 550 -33.61 3.72 5.96
CA GLU A 550 -32.80 4.89 6.35
C GLU A 550 -31.55 5.08 5.49
N ARG A 551 -31.15 4.05 4.72
CA ARG A 551 -29.91 4.00 3.94
C ARG A 551 -28.66 4.21 4.80
N THR A 552 -28.70 3.62 6.00
CA THR A 552 -27.63 3.65 6.98
C THR A 552 -26.98 2.27 7.10
N ALA A 553 -25.65 2.25 7.21
CA ALA A 553 -24.88 1.06 7.53
C ALA A 553 -23.78 1.41 8.54
N SER A 554 -23.60 0.60 9.58
CA SER A 554 -22.54 0.78 10.56
C SER A 554 -21.87 -0.52 10.94
N VAL A 555 -20.62 -0.44 11.39
CA VAL A 555 -19.81 -1.55 11.89
C VAL A 555 -19.07 -1.06 13.13
N GLU A 556 -19.12 -1.83 14.22
CA GLU A 556 -18.41 -1.51 15.46
C GLU A 556 -16.89 -1.70 15.29
N GLN A 557 -16.47 -2.84 14.74
CA GLN A 557 -15.05 -3.09 14.49
C GLN A 557 -14.80 -3.87 13.20
N VAL A 558 -13.75 -3.46 12.47
CA VAL A 558 -13.08 -4.26 11.44
C VAL A 558 -11.66 -4.55 11.92
N LEU A 559 -11.28 -5.82 12.00
CA LEU A 559 -9.96 -6.31 12.42
C LEU A 559 -9.30 -7.09 11.28
N LEU A 560 -8.04 -6.77 10.99
CA LEU A 560 -7.14 -7.50 10.09
C LEU A 560 -5.97 -8.07 10.89
N GLY A 561 -5.99 -9.38 11.15
CA GLY A 561 -4.94 -10.12 11.82
C GLY A 561 -3.91 -10.68 10.84
N LYS A 562 -2.64 -10.31 11.07
CA LYS A 562 -1.45 -10.68 10.28
C LYS A 562 -1.62 -10.53 8.75
N PRO A 563 -2.10 -9.36 8.23
CA PRO A 563 -2.05 -9.12 6.79
C PRO A 563 -0.59 -9.02 6.33
N GLU A 564 -0.24 -9.73 5.27
CA GLU A 564 1.04 -9.60 4.57
C GLU A 564 0.79 -9.02 3.18
N VAL A 565 1.33 -7.82 2.96
CA VAL A 565 1.14 -7.03 1.74
C VAL A 565 2.50 -6.64 1.15
N ARG A 566 2.65 -6.87 -0.15
CA ARG A 566 3.80 -6.41 -0.92
C ARG A 566 3.38 -5.24 -1.82
N VAL A 567 4.15 -4.17 -1.79
CA VAL A 567 3.94 -2.96 -2.60
C VAL A 567 5.19 -2.73 -3.44
N VAL A 568 5.02 -2.55 -4.74
CA VAL A 568 6.11 -2.28 -5.68
C VAL A 568 5.86 -0.96 -6.40
N LEU A 569 6.76 -0.01 -6.22
CA LEU A 569 6.77 1.24 -6.98
C LEU A 569 7.58 1.04 -8.27
N TYR A 570 6.93 1.14 -9.41
CA TYR A 570 7.55 1.19 -10.74
C TYR A 570 7.61 2.63 -11.25
N PRO A 571 8.41 2.94 -12.29
CA PRO A 571 8.40 4.24 -12.96
C PRO A 571 7.01 4.68 -13.47
N ALA A 572 6.10 3.72 -13.73
CA ALA A 572 4.72 3.99 -14.15
C ALA A 572 3.72 4.20 -12.98
N GLY A 573 4.10 3.89 -11.74
CA GLY A 573 3.21 3.97 -10.57
C GLY A 573 3.32 2.79 -9.60
N LEU A 574 2.38 2.73 -8.65
CA LEU A 574 2.28 1.67 -7.64
C LEU A 574 1.48 0.46 -8.17
N ASP A 575 2.04 -0.74 -8.04
CA ASP A 575 1.46 -1.99 -8.57
C ASP A 575 0.13 -2.43 -7.93
N LEU A 576 -0.19 -1.91 -6.73
CA LEU A 576 -1.48 -2.07 -6.07
C LEU A 576 -2.58 -1.18 -6.66
N VAL A 577 -2.25 -0.03 -7.28
CA VAL A 577 -3.28 0.87 -7.83
C VAL A 577 -4.02 0.17 -8.97
N GLU A 578 -3.30 -0.58 -9.80
CA GLU A 578 -3.87 -1.45 -10.84
C GLU A 578 -4.72 -2.62 -10.28
N MET A 579 -4.51 -3.04 -9.02
CA MET A 579 -5.32 -4.12 -8.41
C MET A 579 -6.69 -3.66 -7.95
N PHE A 580 -6.85 -2.36 -7.64
CA PHE A 580 -8.06 -1.78 -7.04
C PHE A 580 -8.71 -0.69 -7.91
N ALA A 581 -8.06 -0.24 -8.98
CA ALA A 581 -8.71 0.50 -10.06
C ALA A 581 -9.68 -0.43 -10.80
N GLY A 582 -10.98 -0.24 -10.60
CA GLY A 582 -12.01 -0.97 -11.35
C GLY A 582 -11.89 -0.74 -12.86
N GLN A 583 -12.40 -1.68 -13.67
CA GLN A 583 -12.28 -1.63 -15.13
C GLN A 583 -12.82 -0.32 -15.75
N ASP A 584 -13.78 0.35 -15.09
CA ASP A 584 -14.32 1.64 -15.52
C ASP A 584 -13.30 2.80 -15.44
N ALA A 585 -12.31 2.74 -14.53
CA ALA A 585 -11.27 3.76 -14.43
C ALA A 585 -10.29 3.71 -15.63
N ALA A 586 -10.09 2.53 -16.23
CA ALA A 586 -9.26 2.36 -17.42
C ALA A 586 -9.93 2.93 -18.69
N ALA A 587 -11.27 2.99 -18.73
CA ALA A 587 -12.01 3.57 -19.86
C ALA A 587 -11.88 5.10 -19.94
N ALA A 588 -11.61 5.79 -18.82
CA ALA A 588 -11.48 7.25 -18.77
C ALA A 588 -10.15 7.80 -19.33
N GLY A 589 -9.14 6.94 -19.56
CA GLY A 589 -7.84 7.33 -20.12
C GLY A 589 -7.74 7.30 -21.65
N GLY A 590 -8.79 6.83 -22.33
CA GLY A 590 -8.80 6.70 -23.79
C GLY A 590 -9.25 7.99 -24.49
N GLY A 591 -8.30 8.72 -25.08
CA GLY A 591 -8.58 9.92 -25.89
C GLY A 591 -9.37 9.62 -27.17
N GLY A 592 -10.68 9.45 -27.07
CA GLY A 592 -11.63 9.27 -28.16
C GLY A 592 -12.45 10.53 -28.43
N LYS A 593 -12.44 11.03 -29.67
CA LYS A 593 -13.17 12.23 -30.08
C LYS A 593 -14.67 12.07 -29.81
N SER A 594 -15.23 12.92 -28.94
CA SER A 594 -16.69 13.14 -28.90
C SER A 594 -17.13 13.79 -30.21
N ALA A 595 -17.93 13.06 -31.00
CA ALA A 595 -18.54 13.58 -32.21
C ALA A 595 -19.84 14.31 -31.85
N ASN A 596 -19.98 15.54 -32.34
CA ASN A 596 -21.17 16.35 -32.13
C ASN A 596 -22.34 15.80 -32.96
N GLY A 597 -23.50 15.59 -32.33
CA GLY A 597 -24.70 15.05 -32.99
C GLY A 597 -25.89 15.04 -32.05
N ALA A 598 -26.82 15.98 -32.22
CA ALA A 598 -27.99 16.14 -31.37
C ALA A 598 -29.06 15.08 -31.65
N ASP A 599 -29.76 14.61 -30.61
CA ASP A 599 -31.17 14.96 -30.35
C ASP A 599 -31.72 14.22 -29.10
N SER A 600 -32.06 14.96 -28.05
CA SER A 600 -33.02 14.52 -27.03
C SER A 600 -33.49 15.74 -26.24
N GLY A 601 -34.76 16.09 -26.40
CA GLY A 601 -35.34 17.32 -25.86
C GLY A 601 -35.38 17.41 -24.33
N ALA A 602 -35.62 18.62 -23.84
CA ALA A 602 -35.79 18.92 -22.44
C ALA A 602 -37.00 18.17 -21.83
N GLY A 603 -36.71 17.10 -21.09
CA GLY A 603 -37.61 16.52 -20.11
C GLY A 603 -37.11 16.85 -18.72
N SER A 604 -37.51 17.99 -18.15
CA SER A 604 -37.26 18.33 -16.75
C SER A 604 -38.14 17.50 -15.81
N GLY A 605 -37.91 16.18 -15.81
CA GLY A 605 -38.36 15.30 -14.75
C GLY A 605 -37.43 15.48 -13.58
N SER A 606 -37.93 16.05 -12.48
CA SER A 606 -37.24 16.03 -11.19
C SER A 606 -37.12 14.58 -10.71
N GLY A 607 -36.02 13.91 -11.07
CA GLY A 607 -35.56 12.78 -10.31
C GLY A 607 -35.24 13.27 -8.91
N GLU A 608 -35.98 12.80 -7.91
CA GLU A 608 -35.62 13.04 -6.52
C GLU A 608 -34.20 12.52 -6.31
N ASP A 609 -33.30 13.40 -5.83
CA ASP A 609 -31.96 13.01 -5.41
C ASP A 609 -32.10 11.92 -4.35
N ALA A 610 -31.88 10.68 -4.78
CA ALA A 610 -32.12 9.51 -3.97
C ALA A 610 -31.04 9.47 -2.88
N ALA A 611 -31.37 10.02 -1.69
CA ALA A 611 -30.47 10.23 -0.55
C ALA A 611 -29.32 9.22 -0.45
N ALA A 612 -28.09 9.72 -0.48
CA ALA A 612 -26.88 8.90 -0.49
C ALA A 612 -26.78 8.04 0.79
N TRP A 613 -26.20 6.85 0.66
CA TRP A 613 -25.95 5.96 1.80
C TRP A 613 -24.98 6.60 2.79
N GLN A 614 -25.30 6.51 4.08
CA GLN A 614 -24.40 6.88 5.16
C GLN A 614 -23.76 5.62 5.73
N ALA A 615 -22.43 5.53 5.67
CA ALA A 615 -21.68 4.37 6.18
C ALA A 615 -20.65 4.80 7.24
N ARG A 616 -20.48 3.97 8.28
CA ARG A 616 -19.55 4.23 9.39
C ARG A 616 -18.89 2.94 9.92
N VAL A 617 -17.60 3.03 10.23
CA VAL A 617 -16.83 2.01 10.96
C VAL A 617 -16.28 2.69 12.22
N ASP A 618 -16.76 2.29 13.40
CA ASP A 618 -16.33 2.92 14.66
C ASP A 618 -14.85 2.66 14.94
N ARG A 619 -14.35 1.47 14.61
CA ARG A 619 -12.94 1.12 14.77
C ARG A 619 -12.41 0.21 13.66
N PHE A 620 -11.35 0.63 12.99
CA PHE A 620 -10.58 -0.19 12.05
C PHE A 620 -9.22 -0.52 12.67
N VAL A 621 -8.87 -1.81 12.75
CA VAL A 621 -7.66 -2.31 13.41
C VAL A 621 -6.88 -3.25 12.49
N VAL A 622 -5.57 -3.09 12.45
CA VAL A 622 -4.61 -4.08 11.94
C VAL A 622 -3.74 -4.54 13.10
N GLU A 623 -3.54 -5.84 13.24
CA GLU A 623 -2.68 -6.46 14.24
C GLU A 623 -1.61 -7.34 13.58
N GLU A 624 -0.37 -7.25 14.06
CA GLU A 624 0.78 -8.08 13.62
C GLU A 624 1.05 -8.05 12.10
N GLY A 625 0.68 -6.99 11.39
CA GLY A 625 0.82 -6.88 9.94
C GLY A 625 2.27 -6.84 9.45
N ARG A 626 2.44 -7.14 8.17
CA ARG A 626 3.71 -7.04 7.43
C ARG A 626 3.52 -6.29 6.12
N LEU A 627 4.34 -5.28 5.90
CA LEU A 627 4.37 -4.51 4.67
C LEU A 627 5.79 -4.53 4.09
N ALA A 628 5.93 -5.04 2.87
CA ALA A 628 7.18 -5.01 2.11
C ALA A 628 7.07 -3.97 0.98
N PHE A 629 7.66 -2.80 1.18
CA PHE A 629 7.76 -1.76 0.16
C PHE A 629 9.04 -1.95 -0.66
N VAL A 630 8.90 -2.03 -1.99
CA VAL A 630 10.00 -2.21 -2.93
C VAL A 630 9.97 -1.12 -3.98
N ASP A 631 10.99 -0.26 -3.96
CA ASP A 631 11.14 0.83 -4.92
C ASP A 631 12.01 0.36 -6.10
N ARG A 632 11.43 0.31 -7.29
CA ARG A 632 12.11 -0.05 -8.55
C ARG A 632 12.34 1.16 -9.47
N THR A 633 12.15 2.38 -8.98
CA THR A 633 12.52 3.60 -9.72
C THR A 633 14.03 3.89 -9.67
N LEU A 634 14.72 3.31 -8.67
CA LEU A 634 16.14 3.47 -8.41
C LEU A 634 17.02 2.44 -9.17
N PRO A 635 18.29 2.75 -9.50
CA PRO A 635 19.23 1.81 -10.11
C PRO A 635 19.48 0.54 -9.28
N SER A 636 19.46 0.67 -7.94
CA SER A 636 19.44 -0.44 -6.99
C SER A 636 18.10 -0.41 -6.26
N PRO A 637 17.26 -1.46 -6.34
CA PRO A 637 15.91 -1.39 -5.78
C PRO A 637 15.89 -1.20 -4.24
N GLY A 638 15.28 -0.11 -3.79
CA GLY A 638 15.04 0.16 -2.37
C GLY A 638 14.10 -0.90 -1.76
N ARG A 639 14.38 -1.34 -0.53
CA ARG A 639 13.54 -2.33 0.18
C ARG A 639 13.37 -1.95 1.64
N ILE A 640 12.13 -1.65 2.03
CA ILE A 640 11.75 -1.28 3.39
C ILE A 640 10.69 -2.28 3.86
N PHE A 641 10.95 -2.92 5.00
CA PHE A 641 10.05 -3.87 5.64
C PHE A 641 9.52 -3.29 6.94
N PHE A 642 8.19 -3.21 7.05
CA PHE A 642 7.47 -2.92 8.28
C PHE A 642 6.95 -4.26 8.82
N ASN A 643 7.33 -4.60 10.03
CA ASN A 643 6.97 -5.85 10.70
C ASN A 643 6.23 -5.56 12.01
N ASN A 644 5.37 -6.48 12.45
CA ASN A 644 4.54 -6.30 13.64
C ASN A 644 3.76 -4.98 13.57
N LEU A 645 3.21 -4.69 12.39
CA LEU A 645 2.48 -3.47 12.11
C LEU A 645 1.14 -3.53 12.85
N THR A 646 0.95 -2.58 13.76
CA THR A 646 -0.34 -2.28 14.38
C THR A 646 -0.83 -0.94 13.85
N LEU A 647 -2.08 -0.89 13.41
CA LEU A 647 -2.78 0.33 12.99
C LEU A 647 -4.14 0.34 13.67
N ALA A 648 -4.55 1.45 14.27
CA ALA A 648 -5.92 1.67 14.69
C ALA A 648 -6.40 3.04 14.20
N VAL A 649 -7.57 3.05 13.56
CA VAL A 649 -8.26 4.26 13.07
C VAL A 649 -9.68 4.24 13.63
N GLU A 650 -10.13 5.36 14.18
CA GLU A 650 -11.45 5.48 14.83
C GLU A 650 -12.40 6.37 14.01
N GLY A 651 -13.69 6.02 13.97
CA GLY A 651 -14.75 6.85 13.41
C GLY A 651 -14.76 7.03 11.88
N VAL A 652 -14.17 6.11 11.11
CA VAL A 652 -14.16 6.18 9.63
C VAL A 652 -15.59 6.23 9.10
N SER A 653 -15.95 7.25 8.34
CA SER A 653 -17.32 7.40 7.82
C SER A 653 -17.39 8.09 6.46
N THR A 654 -18.58 8.07 5.85
CA THR A 654 -18.90 8.84 4.65
C THR A 654 -18.96 10.36 4.91
N ASP A 655 -19.02 10.81 6.16
CA ASP A 655 -18.78 12.22 6.50
C ASP A 655 -17.27 12.47 6.59
N LEU A 656 -16.71 12.88 5.44
CA LEU A 656 -15.30 13.21 5.27
C LEU A 656 -14.87 14.49 6.02
N GLY A 657 -15.81 15.22 6.64
CA GLY A 657 -15.56 16.41 7.44
C GLY A 657 -15.06 16.12 8.86
N GLN A 658 -15.23 14.88 9.36
CA GLN A 658 -14.83 14.52 10.72
C GLN A 658 -13.33 14.23 10.84
N PRO A 659 -12.68 14.61 11.95
CA PRO A 659 -11.31 14.18 12.25
C PRO A 659 -11.30 12.71 12.69
N LEU A 660 -10.46 11.91 12.05
CA LEU A 660 -10.24 10.50 12.34
C LEU A 660 -8.99 10.33 13.23
N PRO A 661 -9.10 9.91 14.50
CA PRO A 661 -7.95 9.52 15.29
C PRO A 661 -7.22 8.34 14.65
N LEU A 662 -5.89 8.43 14.59
CA LEU A 662 -5.01 7.41 14.02
C LEU A 662 -3.85 7.13 14.97
N SER A 663 -3.61 5.84 15.24
CA SER A 663 -2.37 5.35 15.85
C SER A 663 -1.78 4.25 14.98
N PHE A 664 -0.47 4.30 14.76
CA PHE A 664 0.27 3.34 13.95
C PHE A 664 1.59 3.02 14.65
N SER A 665 2.00 1.75 14.63
CA SER A 665 3.31 1.35 15.11
C SER A 665 3.85 0.16 14.34
N ALA A 666 5.14 0.17 14.01
CA ALA A 666 5.78 -0.94 13.29
C ALA A 666 7.30 -1.00 13.54
N ALA A 667 7.86 -2.21 13.50
CA ALA A 667 9.30 -2.44 13.48
C ALA A 667 9.82 -2.34 12.04
N VAL A 668 10.61 -1.31 11.76
CA VAL A 668 11.09 -0.93 10.41
C VAL A 668 12.55 -1.35 10.21
N GLY A 669 12.84 -1.96 9.07
CA GLY A 669 14.20 -2.35 8.66
C GLY A 669 14.33 -2.57 7.16
N GLY A 670 15.52 -2.97 6.70
CA GLY A 670 15.82 -3.18 5.28
C GLY A 670 17.00 -4.14 5.07
N GLY A 671 17.27 -4.47 3.80
CA GLY A 671 18.31 -5.42 3.40
C GLY A 671 17.85 -6.89 3.32
N SER A 672 18.78 -7.81 3.07
CA SER A 672 18.49 -9.23 2.80
C SER A 672 18.18 -10.07 4.05
N ALA A 673 18.26 -9.48 5.25
CA ALA A 673 18.08 -10.20 6.51
C ALA A 673 16.78 -9.76 7.18
N GLU A 674 15.71 -10.55 7.01
CA GLU A 674 14.46 -10.41 7.78
C GLU A 674 14.71 -10.44 9.31
N ARG A 675 15.85 -10.98 9.76
CA ARG A 675 16.31 -11.06 11.17
C ARG A 675 17.30 -9.97 11.59
N GLY A 676 17.54 -8.95 10.76
CA GLY A 676 18.47 -7.85 11.05
C GLY A 676 17.99 -6.84 12.10
N ASN A 677 18.84 -5.87 12.43
CA ASN A 677 18.55 -4.78 13.38
C ASN A 677 17.34 -3.94 12.90
N ARG A 678 16.27 -3.84 13.69
CA ARG A 678 15.02 -3.12 13.36
C ARG A 678 14.84 -1.93 14.30
N GLY A 679 14.50 -0.77 13.74
CA GLY A 679 14.03 0.37 14.53
C GLY A 679 12.53 0.28 14.80
N MET A 680 12.03 1.02 15.78
CA MET A 680 10.59 1.16 16.05
C MET A 680 10.09 2.50 15.52
N MET A 681 9.01 2.48 14.76
CA MET A 681 8.26 3.66 14.32
C MET A 681 6.92 3.69 15.04
N ARG A 682 6.53 4.86 15.54
CA ARG A 682 5.19 5.15 16.07
C ARG A 682 4.67 6.45 15.46
N VAL A 683 3.41 6.47 15.07
CA VAL A 683 2.72 7.66 14.54
C VAL A 683 1.39 7.79 15.24
N ASP A 684 1.19 8.89 15.95
CA ASP A 684 -0.03 9.17 16.71
C ASP A 684 -0.60 10.52 16.24
N GLY A 685 -1.90 10.61 15.93
CA GLY A 685 -2.47 11.87 15.42
C GLY A 685 -3.91 11.82 14.97
N THR A 686 -4.31 12.81 14.17
CA THR A 686 -5.64 12.92 13.56
C THR A 686 -5.54 13.22 12.07
N VAL A 687 -6.51 12.69 11.30
CA VAL A 687 -6.64 12.88 9.85
C VAL A 687 -8.07 13.31 9.55
N ARG A 688 -8.28 14.53 9.04
CA ARG A 688 -9.55 14.92 8.41
C ARG A 688 -9.39 14.81 6.89
N PRO A 689 -10.16 13.96 6.18
CA PRO A 689 -10.06 13.84 4.73
C PRO A 689 -10.48 15.09 3.95
N GLN A 690 -11.54 15.80 4.36
CA GLN A 690 -12.08 16.93 3.60
C GLN A 690 -12.48 18.14 4.48
N PRO A 691 -11.91 19.34 4.28
CA PRO A 691 -10.66 19.58 3.55
C PRO A 691 -9.48 18.88 4.26
N MET A 692 -8.52 18.39 3.47
CA MET A 692 -7.42 17.57 3.95
C MET A 692 -6.63 18.30 5.04
N ASP A 693 -6.58 17.70 6.23
CA ASP A 693 -5.80 18.18 7.37
C ASP A 693 -5.29 16.98 8.18
N ILE A 694 -4.00 16.72 8.11
CA ILE A 694 -3.29 15.61 8.75
C ILE A 694 -2.39 16.23 9.83
N GLN A 695 -2.61 15.88 11.09
CA GLN A 695 -1.82 16.34 12.23
C GLN A 695 -1.26 15.11 12.96
N VAL A 696 0.04 14.82 12.79
CA VAL A 696 0.65 13.57 13.26
C VAL A 696 1.99 13.79 13.96
N ARG A 697 2.17 13.15 15.12
CA ARG A 697 3.46 13.05 15.81
C ARG A 697 4.12 11.74 15.45
N VAL A 698 5.28 11.83 14.81
CA VAL A 698 6.08 10.72 14.31
C VAL A 698 7.28 10.52 15.24
N ARG A 699 7.37 9.35 15.87
CA ARG A 699 8.48 8.94 16.73
C ARG A 699 9.22 7.76 16.11
N HIS A 700 10.53 7.91 15.94
CA HIS A 700 11.44 6.88 15.48
C HIS A 700 12.47 6.57 16.56
N GLU A 701 12.66 5.29 16.87
CA GLU A 701 13.64 4.76 17.82
C GLU A 701 14.56 3.78 17.07
N ASN A 702 15.87 4.03 17.08
CA ASN A 702 16.90 3.16 16.48
C ASN A 702 16.67 2.76 15.01
N LEU A 703 16.09 3.62 14.17
CA LEU A 703 15.87 3.34 12.74
C LEU A 703 17.23 3.25 12.00
N PRO A 704 17.61 2.11 11.41
CA PRO A 704 18.91 1.96 10.74
C PRO A 704 18.98 2.81 9.46
N LEU A 705 19.99 3.68 9.34
CA LEU A 705 20.13 4.59 8.19
C LEU A 705 20.55 3.88 6.89
N ALA A 706 21.14 2.68 6.99
CA ALA A 706 21.52 1.87 5.82
C ALA A 706 20.32 1.47 4.92
N ILE A 707 19.08 1.59 5.40
CA ILE A 707 17.88 1.37 4.56
C ILE A 707 17.69 2.47 3.50
N LEU A 708 18.34 3.62 3.69
CA LEU A 708 18.29 4.77 2.78
C LEU A 708 19.47 4.79 1.79
N ASP A 709 20.42 3.85 1.90
CA ASP A 709 21.58 3.74 1.02
C ASP A 709 21.23 3.74 -0.49
N PRO A 710 20.19 3.02 -0.97
CA PRO A 710 19.79 3.08 -2.38
C PRO A 710 19.34 4.46 -2.86
N TYR A 711 18.80 5.29 -1.95
CA TYR A 711 18.38 6.67 -2.25
C TYR A 711 19.57 7.64 -2.28
N VAL A 712 20.59 7.41 -1.45
CA VAL A 712 21.81 8.24 -1.41
C VAL A 712 22.77 7.88 -2.56
N GLY A 713 22.92 6.58 -2.87
CA GLY A 713 23.72 6.08 -3.98
C GLY A 713 23.21 6.46 -5.37
N ALA A 714 21.94 6.85 -5.49
CA ALA A 714 21.39 7.40 -6.73
C ALA A 714 22.09 8.73 -7.12
N TYR A 715 22.43 9.57 -6.15
CA TYR A 715 22.97 10.92 -6.36
C TYR A 715 24.45 11.08 -6.01
N THR A 716 24.99 10.20 -5.18
CA THR A 716 26.38 10.25 -4.69
C THR A 716 27.07 8.90 -4.82
N ASP A 717 28.39 8.88 -4.72
CA ASP A 717 29.19 7.66 -4.63
C ASP A 717 29.55 7.33 -3.15
N VAL A 718 28.74 7.82 -2.20
CA VAL A 718 28.88 7.57 -0.77
C VAL A 718 27.94 6.45 -0.33
N MET A 719 28.48 5.44 0.34
CA MET A 719 27.72 4.36 0.98
C MET A 719 27.39 4.69 2.44
N LEU A 720 26.13 4.53 2.84
CA LEU A 720 25.64 4.60 4.23
C LEU A 720 25.86 3.26 4.93
N ALA A 721 27.12 2.98 5.26
CA ALA A 721 27.55 1.70 5.84
C ALA A 721 27.08 1.45 7.28
N GLY A 722 26.62 2.48 8.00
CA GLY A 722 26.11 2.32 9.37
C GLY A 722 25.55 3.60 9.99
N GLY A 723 24.83 3.43 11.10
CA GLY A 723 24.20 4.49 11.89
C GLY A 723 22.72 4.23 12.15
N VAL A 724 22.19 4.79 13.24
CA VAL A 724 20.76 4.77 13.56
C VAL A 724 20.24 6.17 13.82
N ILE A 725 19.02 6.47 13.37
CA ILE A 725 18.32 7.73 13.66
C ILE A 725 17.21 7.52 14.70
N ASN A 726 17.15 8.45 15.65
CA ASN A 726 16.04 8.64 16.57
C ASN A 726 15.44 10.01 16.26
N ALA A 727 14.11 10.11 16.22
CA ALA A 727 13.43 11.37 15.92
C ALA A 727 12.08 11.46 16.64
N ASP A 728 11.68 12.67 17.00
CA ASP A 728 10.36 12.97 17.56
C ASP A 728 9.88 14.27 16.90
N LEU A 729 8.95 14.14 15.97
CA LEU A 729 8.55 15.18 15.01
C LEU A 729 7.02 15.36 15.03
N GLU A 730 6.54 16.56 15.33
CA GLU A 730 5.16 16.98 15.12
C GLU A 730 5.03 17.53 13.69
N ASN A 731 4.21 16.90 12.87
CA ASN A 731 4.01 17.23 11.46
C ASN A 731 2.55 17.60 11.20
N ARG A 732 2.34 18.61 10.35
CA ARG A 732 1.03 18.97 9.81
C ARG A 732 1.10 19.07 8.29
N VAL A 733 0.17 18.41 7.61
CA VAL A 733 -0.10 18.60 6.18
C VAL A 733 -1.53 19.10 6.04
N SER A 734 -1.74 20.20 5.33
CA SER A 734 -3.09 20.73 5.09
C SER A 734 -3.27 21.23 3.66
N GLN A 735 -4.51 21.16 3.17
CA GLN A 735 -4.89 21.70 1.87
C GLN A 735 -6.29 22.31 1.97
N ALA A 736 -6.41 23.61 1.71
CA ALA A 736 -7.66 24.36 1.93
C ALA A 736 -8.78 24.04 0.91
N GLY A 737 -8.44 23.41 -0.22
CA GLY A 737 -9.34 23.00 -1.29
C GLY A 737 -8.55 22.30 -2.41
N ALA A 738 -9.22 21.65 -3.35
CA ALA A 738 -8.57 20.79 -4.35
C ALA A 738 -7.50 21.50 -5.21
N GLU A 739 -7.67 22.78 -5.50
CA GLU A 739 -6.73 23.61 -6.27
C GLU A 739 -5.71 24.37 -5.39
N ALA A 740 -5.87 24.35 -4.06
CA ALA A 740 -4.96 25.03 -3.16
C ALA A 740 -3.62 24.26 -3.06
N PRO A 741 -2.47 24.94 -2.96
CA PRO A 741 -1.18 24.27 -2.76
C PRO A 741 -1.15 23.55 -1.41
N LEU A 742 -0.52 22.38 -1.40
CA LEU A 742 -0.34 21.57 -0.20
C LEU A 742 0.64 22.26 0.75
N GLN A 743 0.15 22.59 1.95
CA GLN A 743 0.96 23.20 3.01
C GLN A 743 1.51 22.12 3.93
N PHE A 744 2.78 22.26 4.30
CA PHE A 744 3.49 21.37 5.21
C PHE A 744 4.18 22.19 6.29
N ALA A 745 4.00 21.78 7.55
CA ALA A 745 4.76 22.28 8.68
C ALA A 745 5.28 21.09 9.49
N SER A 746 6.52 21.17 9.96
CA SER A 746 7.14 20.12 10.78
C SER A 746 8.07 20.73 11.81
N LYS A 747 8.05 20.22 13.04
CA LYS A 747 8.91 20.67 14.13
C LYS A 747 9.28 19.51 15.06
N GLY A 748 10.43 19.58 15.71
CA GLY A 748 10.83 18.58 16.70
C GLY A 748 12.33 18.43 16.88
N ASN A 749 12.77 17.22 17.23
CA ASN A 749 14.17 16.90 17.47
C ASN A 749 14.57 15.63 16.73
N ALA A 750 15.84 15.55 16.31
CA ALA A 750 16.44 14.35 15.72
C ALA A 750 17.84 14.09 16.29
N ARG A 751 18.22 12.82 16.41
CA ARG A 751 19.56 12.37 16.80
C ARG A 751 19.98 11.18 15.94
N VAL A 752 21.05 11.34 15.17
CA VAL A 752 21.75 10.24 14.51
C VAL A 752 22.89 9.77 15.40
N ASN A 753 23.00 8.47 15.65
CA ASN A 753 24.09 7.85 16.42
C ASN A 753 24.93 6.94 15.51
N GLY A 754 26.26 7.04 15.64
CA GLY A 754 27.22 6.12 15.02
C GLY A 754 27.18 6.09 13.48
N LEU A 755 27.01 7.25 12.82
CA LEU A 755 27.03 7.28 11.36
C LEU A 755 28.40 6.85 10.83
N LEU A 756 28.41 6.01 9.80
CA LEU A 756 29.60 5.59 9.08
C LEU A 756 29.37 5.73 7.56
N LEU A 757 30.16 6.60 6.93
CA LEU A 757 30.16 6.85 5.50
C LEU A 757 31.43 6.26 4.87
N ARG A 758 31.26 5.59 3.73
CA ARG A 758 32.35 4.96 2.96
C ARG A 758 32.29 5.33 1.48
N ASP A 759 33.41 5.23 0.79
CA ASP A 759 33.48 5.29 -0.67
C ASP A 759 32.83 4.02 -1.24
N SER A 760 31.89 4.15 -2.18
CA SER A 760 31.14 3.02 -2.74
C SER A 760 32.00 2.09 -3.60
N ALA A 761 33.12 2.58 -4.15
CA ALA A 761 33.97 1.82 -5.06
C ALA A 761 35.00 0.93 -4.34
N ASP A 762 35.59 1.41 -3.22
CA ASP A 762 36.65 0.69 -2.50
C ASP A 762 36.35 0.41 -1.00
N SER A 763 35.17 0.83 -0.50
CA SER A 763 34.77 0.72 0.91
C SER A 763 35.70 1.41 1.92
N SER A 764 36.58 2.33 1.46
CA SER A 764 37.43 3.13 2.35
C SER A 764 36.60 4.10 3.19
N HIS A 765 37.11 4.46 4.38
CA HIS A 765 36.48 5.44 5.26
C HIS A 765 36.51 6.83 4.63
N VAL A 766 35.39 7.56 4.75
CA VAL A 766 35.22 8.93 4.27
C VAL A 766 34.93 9.85 5.46
N ALA A 767 33.87 9.54 6.21
CA ALA A 767 33.51 10.24 7.43
C ALA A 767 32.72 9.36 8.40
N SER A 768 32.79 9.67 9.69
CA SER A 768 31.94 9.07 10.73
C SER A 768 31.75 10.01 11.89
N PHE A 769 30.71 9.80 12.71
CA PHE A 769 30.56 10.53 13.98
C PHE A 769 29.83 9.70 15.04
N THR A 770 30.12 9.99 16.31
CA THR A 770 29.48 9.30 17.45
C THR A 770 28.02 9.69 17.58
N SER A 771 27.71 11.00 17.49
CA SER A 771 26.33 11.48 17.43
C SER A 771 26.20 12.82 16.70
N LEU A 772 25.10 13.02 15.98
CA LEU A 772 24.63 14.31 15.46
C LEU A 772 23.24 14.57 16.04
N GLU A 773 23.09 15.64 16.79
CA GLU A 773 21.81 16.10 17.33
C GLU A 773 21.34 17.34 16.58
N VAL A 774 20.03 17.41 16.32
CA VAL A 774 19.32 18.56 15.78
C VAL A 774 18.18 18.86 16.75
N GLN A 775 18.26 20.00 17.43
CA GLN A 775 17.33 20.40 18.49
C GLN A 775 16.45 21.57 18.03
N LYS A 776 15.16 21.47 18.35
CA LYS A 776 14.09 22.42 17.98
C LYS A 776 14.16 22.85 16.51
N TYR A 777 14.23 21.86 15.64
CA TYR A 777 13.94 22.03 14.22
C TYR A 777 12.49 22.52 14.06
N ALA A 778 12.27 23.44 13.13
CA ALA A 778 10.96 23.88 12.66
C ALA A 778 11.06 24.29 11.18
N ALA A 779 10.16 23.81 10.34
CA ALA A 779 10.06 24.19 8.93
C ALA A 779 8.60 24.37 8.52
N SER A 780 8.34 25.31 7.60
CA SER A 780 7.01 25.66 7.11
C SER A 780 7.07 26.01 5.62
N SER A 781 6.34 25.29 4.77
CA SER A 781 6.25 25.63 3.35
C SER A 781 5.40 26.89 3.12
N ALA A 782 4.42 27.15 3.99
CA ALA A 782 3.59 28.36 3.94
C ALA A 782 4.40 29.64 4.22
N GLU A 783 5.38 29.57 5.11
CA GLU A 783 6.36 30.66 5.35
C GLU A 783 7.58 30.58 4.42
N SER A 784 7.75 29.45 3.71
CA SER A 784 8.98 29.10 3.00
C SER A 784 10.24 29.20 3.88
N SER A 785 10.12 28.81 5.15
CA SER A 785 11.14 29.00 6.19
C SER A 785 11.60 27.67 6.81
N MET A 786 12.86 27.62 7.25
CA MET A 786 13.42 26.58 8.12
C MET A 786 14.27 27.23 9.22
N ARG A 787 14.07 26.81 10.46
CA ARG A 787 14.87 27.20 11.63
C ARG A 787 15.31 25.98 12.42
N ILE A 788 16.54 26.00 12.93
CA ILE A 788 17.08 25.02 13.87
C ILE A 788 17.71 25.80 15.03
N GLU A 789 17.40 25.45 16.29
CA GLU A 789 18.03 26.13 17.44
C GLU A 789 19.48 25.64 17.64
N GLU A 790 19.71 24.32 17.62
CA GLU A 790 21.05 23.79 17.79
C GLU A 790 21.32 22.53 16.94
N VAL A 791 22.47 22.52 16.27
CA VAL A 791 23.08 21.33 15.65
C VAL A 791 24.33 20.97 16.45
N ALA A 792 24.38 19.81 17.07
CA ALA A 792 25.53 19.37 17.88
C ALA A 792 26.11 18.04 17.38
N LEU A 793 27.38 18.07 16.95
CA LEU A 793 28.09 16.97 16.32
C LEU A 793 29.26 16.51 17.20
N ASN A 794 29.21 15.28 17.71
CA ASN A 794 30.18 14.73 18.66
C ASN A 794 31.03 13.64 17.99
N GLY A 795 32.36 13.72 18.16
CA GLY A 795 33.28 12.68 17.67
C GLY A 795 33.36 12.57 16.16
N LEU A 796 33.20 13.69 15.43
CA LEU A 796 33.39 13.74 13.98
C LEU A 796 34.78 13.23 13.60
N GLN A 797 34.88 12.33 12.63
CA GLN A 797 36.12 11.90 12.00
C GLN A 797 35.96 12.04 10.49
N VAL A 798 36.89 12.71 9.81
CA VAL A 798 36.89 12.90 8.35
C VAL A 798 38.26 12.55 7.78
N ASP A 799 38.28 11.80 6.68
CA ASP A 799 39.48 11.48 5.91
C ASP A 799 39.48 12.25 4.58
N ALA A 800 40.05 13.45 4.60
CA ALA A 800 40.18 14.32 3.45
C ALA A 800 41.44 13.95 2.66
N ARG A 801 41.26 13.41 1.45
CA ARG A 801 42.34 12.94 0.58
C ARG A 801 42.29 13.70 -0.74
N MET A 802 43.32 14.51 -1.01
CA MET A 802 43.58 15.03 -2.35
C MET A 802 44.32 13.96 -3.14
N ASP A 803 43.85 13.65 -4.35
CA ASP A 803 44.49 12.68 -5.24
C ASP A 803 45.69 13.28 -5.99
N LYS A 804 46.19 12.58 -7.02
CA LYS A 804 47.36 13.03 -7.80
C LYS A 804 47.03 14.19 -8.73
N ASP A 805 45.76 14.29 -9.13
CA ASP A 805 45.23 15.23 -10.11
C ASP A 805 44.74 16.52 -9.43
N GLY A 806 44.78 16.55 -8.09
CA GLY A 806 44.46 17.71 -7.26
C GLY A 806 43.01 17.75 -6.78
N VAL A 807 42.23 16.70 -7.04
CA VAL A 807 40.81 16.63 -6.68
C VAL A 807 40.66 16.05 -5.28
N LEU A 808 39.75 16.63 -4.49
CA LEU A 808 39.42 16.12 -3.16
C LEU A 808 38.43 14.96 -3.26
N ASN A 809 38.72 13.84 -2.60
CA ASN A 809 37.85 12.66 -2.54
C ASN A 809 36.39 13.00 -2.20
N ILE A 810 36.15 13.92 -1.28
CA ILE A 810 34.79 14.33 -0.86
C ILE A 810 34.02 15.00 -2.01
N LEU A 811 34.67 15.84 -2.83
CA LEU A 811 34.02 16.51 -3.96
C LEU A 811 33.63 15.51 -5.05
N ARG A 812 34.55 14.58 -5.36
CA ARG A 812 34.30 13.45 -6.27
C ARG A 812 33.11 12.60 -5.79
N LEU A 813 33.12 12.21 -4.51
CA LEU A 813 32.09 11.36 -3.90
C LEU A 813 30.70 12.00 -3.87
N LEU A 814 30.63 13.33 -3.73
CA LEU A 814 29.38 14.09 -3.80
C LEU A 814 28.98 14.46 -5.25
N ARG A 815 29.77 14.02 -6.25
CA ARG A 815 29.61 14.36 -7.68
C ARG A 815 29.53 15.88 -7.95
N ILE A 816 30.17 16.68 -7.10
CA ILE A 816 30.28 18.13 -7.26
C ILE A 816 31.44 18.40 -8.21
N SER A 817 31.12 18.53 -9.50
CA SER A 817 32.11 18.66 -10.57
C SER A 817 32.98 19.92 -10.45
N GLY A 818 34.24 19.74 -10.08
CA GLY A 818 35.32 20.53 -10.66
C GLY A 818 35.54 20.08 -12.09
N GLY A 819 35.61 21.01 -13.05
CA GLY A 819 35.56 20.68 -14.48
C GLY A 819 36.84 20.02 -15.02
N ALA A 820 36.96 18.70 -14.89
CA ALA A 820 37.80 17.85 -15.73
C ALA A 820 37.39 16.36 -15.62
N GLU A 821 36.81 15.83 -16.71
CA GLU A 821 37.11 14.52 -17.34
C GLU A 821 35.87 13.92 -18.03
N GLN A 822 35.94 13.83 -19.36
CA GLN A 822 35.31 12.74 -20.08
C GLN A 822 36.34 11.61 -20.27
N ALA A 823 35.99 10.44 -19.75
CA ALA A 823 36.28 9.13 -20.32
C ALA A 823 37.74 8.80 -20.72
N GLY A 824 38.50 8.28 -19.75
CA GLY A 824 39.51 7.27 -20.03
C GLY A 824 38.86 5.91 -20.38
N GLY A 825 38.70 5.62 -21.68
CA GLY A 825 38.13 4.37 -22.18
C GLY A 825 38.85 3.86 -23.44
N SER A 826 39.26 2.59 -23.45
CA SER A 826 40.25 2.08 -24.41
C SER A 826 39.71 1.79 -25.83
N GLY A 827 40.35 2.42 -26.83
CA GLY A 827 40.78 1.80 -28.09
C GLY A 827 39.75 1.43 -29.18
N ASN A 828 39.79 2.13 -30.31
CA ASN A 828 40.23 1.53 -31.60
C ASN A 828 40.47 2.57 -32.71
N ASP A 829 41.29 2.20 -33.68
CA ASP A 829 41.62 3.02 -34.86
C ASP A 829 40.43 3.28 -35.78
N THR A 830 40.28 4.52 -36.30
CA THR A 830 40.25 4.75 -37.76
C THR A 830 40.66 6.19 -38.09
N LYS A 831 41.52 6.37 -39.10
CA LYS A 831 41.74 7.68 -39.76
C LYS A 831 40.46 8.15 -40.44
N THR A 832 40.13 9.44 -40.39
CA THR A 832 39.67 10.20 -41.58
C THR A 832 39.85 11.71 -41.35
N GLN A 833 40.19 12.38 -42.45
CA GLN A 833 40.55 13.78 -42.62
C GLN A 833 39.63 14.81 -41.94
N ALA A 834 40.26 15.85 -41.40
CA ALA A 834 39.67 17.19 -41.44
C ALA A 834 39.82 17.78 -42.85
N PRO A 835 38.83 18.55 -43.34
CA PRO A 835 39.04 19.57 -44.35
C PRO A 835 38.94 20.97 -43.72
N GLU A 836 39.93 21.82 -44.01
CA GLU A 836 39.83 23.27 -43.82
C GLU A 836 38.77 23.86 -44.76
N ALA A 837 38.01 24.83 -44.25
CA ALA A 837 37.49 25.94 -45.05
C ALA A 837 37.15 27.14 -44.16
N ALA A 838 37.95 28.20 -44.27
CA ALA A 838 37.58 29.56 -43.88
C ALA A 838 37.34 30.37 -45.19
N VAL A 839 36.76 31.57 -45.20
CA VAL A 839 36.62 32.66 -44.22
C VAL A 839 35.26 33.35 -44.48
N GLN A 840 34.63 34.03 -43.50
CA GLN A 840 34.39 35.51 -43.52
C GLN A 840 33.31 36.03 -42.55
N ALA A 841 33.57 37.22 -42.00
CA ALA A 841 32.74 37.91 -41.05
C ALA A 841 31.57 38.66 -41.72
N GLY A 842 30.45 38.77 -40.99
CA GLY A 842 29.33 39.63 -41.34
C GLY A 842 28.48 39.95 -40.11
N GLN A 843 28.27 41.25 -39.86
CA GLN A 843 27.28 41.82 -38.94
C GLN A 843 27.48 41.61 -37.43
N VAL A 844 28.27 42.52 -36.86
CA VAL A 844 28.04 43.02 -35.50
C VAL A 844 26.82 43.96 -35.53
N ALA A 845 25.63 43.45 -35.20
CA ALA A 845 24.45 44.23 -34.80
C ALA A 845 23.38 43.29 -34.20
N ALA A 846 22.69 43.75 -33.16
CA ALA A 846 21.56 43.05 -32.50
C ALA A 846 21.89 41.71 -31.79
N ALA A 847 22.75 41.78 -30.76
CA ALA A 847 22.78 40.78 -29.67
C ALA A 847 22.51 41.39 -28.27
N GLU A 848 22.11 42.65 -28.21
CA GLU A 848 21.70 43.37 -26.98
C GLU A 848 20.17 43.44 -26.80
N GLN A 849 19.41 42.80 -27.71
CA GLN A 849 17.94 42.70 -27.64
C GLN A 849 17.47 41.29 -28.07
N ALA A 850 17.97 40.27 -27.36
CA ALA A 850 17.46 38.89 -27.41
C ALA A 850 17.59 38.18 -26.04
N GLN A 851 17.59 38.96 -24.95
CA GLN A 851 17.65 38.45 -23.57
C GLN A 851 16.24 38.27 -22.95
N GLU A 852 15.20 38.51 -23.74
CA GLU A 852 13.84 38.03 -23.52
C GLU A 852 13.49 37.05 -24.65
N ALA A 853 12.71 36.00 -24.34
CA ALA A 853 12.38 34.87 -25.23
C ALA A 853 13.54 33.89 -25.58
N GLY A 854 14.23 33.40 -24.55
CA GLY A 854 15.22 32.30 -24.64
C GLY A 854 15.02 31.17 -23.62
N GLN A 855 13.80 30.96 -23.10
CA GLN A 855 13.51 29.86 -22.18
C GLN A 855 13.34 28.54 -22.94
N GLY A 856 14.34 27.65 -22.87
CA GLY A 856 14.23 26.31 -23.46
C GLY A 856 15.48 25.44 -23.29
N SER A 857 15.39 24.44 -22.41
CA SER A 857 16.32 23.31 -22.23
C SER A 857 17.79 23.61 -21.89
N GLY A 858 18.15 23.43 -20.60
CA GLY A 858 19.54 23.47 -20.13
C GLY A 858 19.65 23.45 -18.60
N GLN A 859 19.42 22.28 -17.99
CA GLN A 859 19.31 22.02 -16.54
C GLN A 859 18.00 22.52 -15.88
N ALA A 860 17.23 21.57 -15.34
CA ALA A 860 16.15 21.86 -14.41
C ALA A 860 16.75 22.21 -13.04
N GLY A 861 16.99 23.50 -12.80
CA GLY A 861 17.37 23.99 -11.48
C GLY A 861 16.31 23.66 -10.45
N LEU A 862 16.68 22.96 -9.38
CA LEU A 862 15.80 22.69 -8.24
C LEU A 862 15.39 24.02 -7.61
N THR A 863 14.12 24.40 -7.74
CA THR A 863 13.57 25.53 -6.98
C THR A 863 13.74 25.24 -5.49
N PRO A 864 14.44 26.09 -4.71
CA PRO A 864 14.74 25.78 -3.32
C PRO A 864 13.45 25.68 -2.50
N LEU A 865 13.31 24.57 -1.76
CA LEU A 865 12.12 24.26 -0.93
C LEU A 865 11.85 25.32 0.16
N PHE A 866 12.87 26.07 0.56
CA PHE A 866 12.81 27.13 1.55
C PHE A 866 13.56 28.36 1.04
N ARG A 867 12.98 29.55 1.23
CA ARG A 867 13.59 30.84 0.90
C ARG A 867 14.46 31.39 2.03
N SER A 868 14.18 30.99 3.28
CA SER A 868 15.01 31.30 4.44
C SER A 868 15.37 30.03 5.20
N ILE A 869 16.66 29.90 5.54
CA ILE A 869 17.17 28.86 6.43
C ILE A 869 18.02 29.56 7.48
N GLY A 870 17.79 29.25 8.75
CA GLY A 870 18.56 29.76 9.89
C GLY A 870 18.91 28.65 10.90
N ILE A 871 20.13 28.67 11.41
CA ILE A 871 20.61 27.78 12.47
C ILE A 871 21.24 28.64 13.57
N ASP A 872 20.60 28.69 14.74
CA ASP A 872 21.01 29.61 15.81
C ASP A 872 22.36 29.20 16.42
N ARG A 873 22.67 27.90 16.45
CA ARG A 873 23.98 27.36 16.84
C ARG A 873 24.35 26.07 16.12
N VAL A 874 25.61 25.97 15.71
CA VAL A 874 26.30 24.73 15.36
C VAL A 874 27.45 24.49 16.34
N ARG A 875 27.57 23.27 16.87
CA ARG A 875 28.71 22.82 17.67
C ARG A 875 29.31 21.54 17.08
N VAL A 876 30.63 21.48 17.02
CA VAL A 876 31.39 20.24 16.85
C VAL A 876 32.20 20.04 18.14
N ASN A 877 32.12 18.87 18.77
CA ASN A 877 32.86 18.55 19.98
C ASN A 877 33.77 17.33 19.75
N ASN A 878 35.04 17.43 20.16
CA ASN A 878 36.04 16.35 20.08
C ASN A 878 36.15 15.68 18.69
N GLY A 879 36.20 16.48 17.63
CA GLY A 879 36.40 15.99 16.27
C GLY A 879 37.86 15.69 15.91
N ALA A 880 38.06 15.04 14.77
CA ALA A 880 39.34 14.83 14.13
C ALA A 880 39.22 14.92 12.60
N LEU A 881 40.21 15.52 11.96
CA LEU A 881 40.37 15.59 10.51
C LEU A 881 41.75 15.06 10.17
N ARG A 882 41.82 14.01 9.33
CA ARG A 882 43.07 13.62 8.67
C ARG A 882 43.05 14.21 7.26
N PHE A 883 44.10 14.95 6.93
CA PHE A 883 44.35 15.44 5.57
C PHE A 883 45.52 14.69 4.96
N THR A 884 45.39 14.25 3.71
CA THR A 884 46.47 13.65 2.91
C THR A 884 46.52 14.30 1.53
N ASP A 885 47.66 14.89 1.17
CA ASP A 885 47.93 15.44 -0.16
C ASP A 885 48.82 14.48 -0.95
N ARG A 886 48.25 13.87 -2.01
CA ARG A 886 48.93 12.93 -2.92
C ARG A 886 49.43 13.58 -4.21
N THR A 887 49.32 14.91 -4.37
CA THR A 887 50.01 15.68 -5.43
C THR A 887 51.51 15.80 -5.15
N LEU A 888 51.95 15.43 -3.94
CA LEU A 888 53.34 15.43 -3.49
C LEU A 888 53.93 14.02 -3.45
N ALA A 889 55.25 13.94 -3.66
CA ALA A 889 56.05 12.75 -3.49
C ALA A 889 57.25 13.07 -2.58
N PRO A 890 57.34 12.53 -1.35
CA PRO A 890 56.32 11.71 -0.67
C PRO A 890 55.02 12.49 -0.37
N PRO A 891 53.87 11.80 -0.20
CA PRO A 891 52.62 12.45 0.17
C PRO A 891 52.73 13.19 1.51
N PHE A 892 52.13 14.38 1.60
CA PHE A 892 51.98 15.08 2.88
C PHE A 892 50.78 14.49 3.64
N THR A 893 50.90 14.37 4.96
CA THR A 893 49.80 13.97 5.86
C THR A 893 49.87 14.80 7.12
N SER A 894 48.72 15.32 7.56
CA SER A 894 48.58 16.06 8.81
C SER A 894 47.27 15.68 9.49
N ALA A 895 47.27 15.68 10.82
CA ALA A 895 46.12 15.32 11.64
C ALA A 895 45.75 16.47 12.57
N MET A 896 44.51 16.95 12.43
CA MET A 896 43.88 17.85 13.39
C MET A 896 43.03 17.01 14.35
N THR A 897 43.29 17.10 15.65
CA THR A 897 42.61 16.35 16.72
C THR A 897 42.06 17.31 17.78
N GLU A 898 41.18 16.82 18.67
CA GLU A 898 40.49 17.64 19.68
C GLU A 898 39.78 18.87 19.05
N LEU A 899 39.25 18.70 17.83
CA LEU A 899 38.56 19.75 17.09
C LEU A 899 37.24 20.10 17.80
N ASN A 900 37.18 21.30 18.36
CA ASN A 900 35.97 21.89 18.89
C ASN A 900 35.63 23.13 18.08
N VAL A 901 34.43 23.18 17.52
CA VAL A 901 33.92 24.30 16.72
C VAL A 901 32.62 24.79 17.32
N ARG A 902 32.44 26.10 17.36
CA ARG A 902 31.19 26.77 17.70
C ARG A 902 30.92 27.83 16.63
N LEU A 903 29.73 27.80 16.05
CA LEU A 903 29.25 28.79 15.11
C LEU A 903 27.84 29.23 15.56
N ASP A 904 27.64 30.49 15.93
CA ASP A 904 26.34 31.04 16.34
C ASP A 904 25.77 31.96 15.25
N GLY A 905 24.48 31.82 14.91
CA GLY A 905 23.74 32.72 14.01
C GLY A 905 23.95 32.48 12.50
N LEU A 906 23.99 31.22 12.05
CA LEU A 906 24.12 30.88 10.63
C LEU A 906 22.80 31.14 9.89
N SER A 907 22.83 31.77 8.72
CA SER A 907 21.64 31.85 7.85
C SER A 907 21.98 32.10 6.38
N LEU A 908 20.98 31.94 5.51
CA LEU A 908 21.04 32.30 4.08
C LEU A 908 20.93 33.81 3.79
N ALA A 909 20.93 34.68 4.81
CA ALA A 909 20.87 36.13 4.58
C ALA A 909 22.27 36.69 4.27
N ASP A 910 22.39 37.48 3.19
CA ASP A 910 23.67 38.05 2.73
C ASP A 910 24.34 38.99 3.75
N ASP A 911 23.55 39.58 4.65
CA ASP A 911 24.00 40.43 5.75
C ASP A 911 24.34 39.65 7.03
N ALA A 912 24.08 38.34 7.10
CA ALA A 912 24.38 37.54 8.28
C ALA A 912 25.89 37.40 8.51
N ARG A 913 26.31 37.59 9.77
CA ARG A 913 27.71 37.54 10.22
C ARG A 913 27.84 36.55 11.39
N PRO A 914 27.80 35.23 11.12
CA PRO A 914 27.77 34.22 12.16
C PRO A 914 29.08 34.22 12.93
N ALA A 915 29.02 34.28 14.27
CA ALA A 915 30.20 34.25 15.11
C ALA A 915 30.83 32.86 15.08
N PHE A 916 32.14 32.78 14.84
CA PHE A 916 32.89 31.54 14.65
C PHE A 916 34.03 31.43 15.66
N ASP A 917 34.13 30.29 16.35
CA ASP A 917 35.20 29.96 17.29
C ASP A 917 35.60 28.49 17.11
N LEU A 918 36.86 28.24 16.78
CA LEU A 918 37.43 26.92 16.60
C LEU A 918 38.70 26.79 17.44
N THR A 919 38.82 25.66 18.12
CA THR A 919 40.03 25.25 18.84
C THR A 919 40.35 23.80 18.49
N ALA A 920 41.62 23.48 18.26
CA ALA A 920 42.08 22.14 17.90
C ALA A 920 43.57 21.95 18.23
N LYS A 921 44.08 20.74 18.03
CA LYS A 921 45.51 20.43 17.95
C LYS A 921 45.87 19.99 16.54
N LEU A 922 46.75 20.71 15.86
CA LEU A 922 47.31 20.33 14.57
C LEU A 922 48.65 19.65 14.80
N ASP A 923 48.78 18.37 14.44
CA ASP A 923 49.97 17.54 14.69
C ASP A 923 50.50 17.67 16.14
N ASN A 924 49.57 17.53 17.09
CA ASN A 924 49.71 17.72 18.55
C ASN A 924 49.99 19.15 19.05
N GLN A 925 50.01 20.18 18.20
CA GLN A 925 50.27 21.58 18.59
C GLN A 925 49.00 22.43 18.60
N PRO A 926 48.81 23.37 19.57
CA PRO A 926 47.57 24.15 19.67
C PRO A 926 47.31 25.07 18.48
N LEU A 927 46.06 25.04 18.00
CA LEU A 927 45.50 25.88 16.94
C LEU A 927 44.21 26.53 17.45
N SER A 928 44.02 27.83 17.19
CA SER A 928 42.74 28.51 17.41
C SER A 928 42.39 29.46 16.27
N LEU A 929 41.11 29.56 15.93
CA LEU A 929 40.60 30.39 14.86
C LEU A 929 39.30 31.05 15.32
N LYS A 930 39.23 32.38 15.33
CA LYS A 930 38.08 33.14 15.85
C LYS A 930 37.69 34.30 14.94
N GLY A 931 36.41 34.66 14.90
CA GLY A 931 35.91 35.83 14.17
C GLY A 931 34.47 35.64 13.73
N VAL A 932 34.16 35.97 12.48
CA VAL A 932 32.86 35.76 11.83
C VAL A 932 33.03 35.07 10.48
N ALA A 933 32.13 34.14 10.13
CA ALA A 933 32.14 33.46 8.83
C ALA A 933 30.76 32.94 8.45
N ASN A 934 30.28 33.26 7.24
CA ASN A 934 29.06 32.70 6.67
C ASN A 934 29.36 31.81 5.44
N PRO A 935 29.46 30.48 5.60
CA PRO A 935 29.67 29.56 4.49
C PRO A 935 28.40 29.26 3.67
N LEU A 936 27.21 29.77 4.04
CA LEU A 936 25.96 29.50 3.29
C LEU A 936 25.65 30.54 2.19
N VAL A 937 26.36 31.67 2.17
CA VAL A 937 26.18 32.73 1.16
C VAL A 937 27.28 32.68 0.11
N VAL A 938 26.97 33.13 -1.11
CA VAL A 938 27.91 33.17 -2.24
C VAL A 938 27.94 34.58 -2.81
N PRO A 939 29.09 35.29 -2.79
CA PRO A 939 30.40 34.86 -2.28
C PRO A 939 30.44 34.69 -0.76
N ILE A 940 31.27 33.75 -0.29
CA ILE A 940 31.48 33.48 1.14
C ILE A 940 32.04 34.73 1.82
N TYR A 941 31.36 35.19 2.87
CA TYR A 941 31.87 36.23 3.76
C TYR A 941 32.63 35.63 4.95
N SER A 942 33.79 36.20 5.27
CA SER A 942 34.53 35.89 6.50
C SER A 942 35.38 37.07 6.96
N ASP A 943 35.64 37.15 8.26
CA ASP A 943 36.68 37.94 8.90
C ASP A 943 37.17 37.14 10.11
N LEU A 944 38.36 36.54 9.98
CA LEU A 944 38.83 35.45 10.84
C LEU A 944 40.31 35.66 11.21
N ALA A 945 40.62 35.40 12.49
CA ALA A 945 41.98 35.43 13.04
C ALA A 945 42.40 34.03 13.49
N LEU A 946 43.38 33.45 12.79
CA LEU A 946 44.06 32.18 13.09
C LEU A 946 45.29 32.43 13.95
N LYS A 947 45.50 31.58 14.97
CA LYS A 947 46.74 31.47 15.72
C LYS A 947 47.28 30.03 15.67
N LEU A 948 48.53 29.89 15.25
CA LEU A 948 49.29 28.64 15.25
C LEU A 948 50.44 28.74 16.25
N ASN A 949 50.53 27.79 17.20
CA ASN A 949 51.55 27.81 18.25
C ASN A 949 52.52 26.62 18.14
N GLY A 950 53.61 26.81 17.39
CA GLY A 950 54.77 25.91 17.43
C GLY A 950 54.65 24.64 16.60
N ILE A 951 53.95 24.69 15.45
CA ILE A 951 53.86 23.61 14.46
C ILE A 951 55.28 23.13 14.09
N ASP A 952 55.50 21.82 14.01
CA ASP A 952 56.79 21.27 13.58
C ASP A 952 57.02 21.57 12.09
N LEU A 953 58.09 22.27 11.76
CA LEU A 953 58.43 22.57 10.36
C LEU A 953 58.89 21.33 9.58
N VAL A 954 59.33 20.26 10.26
CA VAL A 954 59.78 19.02 9.60
C VAL A 954 58.64 18.33 8.85
N SER A 955 57.40 18.38 9.35
CA SER A 955 56.23 17.79 8.68
C SER A 955 55.91 18.47 7.34
N LEU A 956 56.29 19.75 7.17
CA LEU A 956 56.11 20.52 5.94
C LEU A 956 57.20 20.26 4.89
N SER A 957 58.15 19.35 5.15
CA SER A 957 59.22 18.98 4.21
C SER A 957 58.75 18.60 2.80
N PRO A 958 57.62 17.91 2.57
CA PRO A 958 57.12 17.64 1.21
C PRO A 958 56.83 18.92 0.39
N TYR A 959 56.25 19.95 1.00
CA TYR A 959 56.03 21.25 0.34
C TYR A 959 57.34 22.02 0.16
N ALA A 960 58.26 21.95 1.11
CA ALA A 960 59.58 22.57 1.02
C ALA A 960 60.44 21.94 -0.07
N LEU A 961 60.40 20.61 -0.25
CA LEU A 961 61.04 19.91 -1.36
C LEU A 961 60.50 20.40 -2.71
N ARG A 962 59.18 20.39 -2.89
CA ARG A 962 58.53 20.85 -4.15
C ARG A 962 58.79 22.32 -4.47
N SER A 963 58.83 23.19 -3.46
CA SER A 963 58.83 24.65 -3.66
C SER A 963 60.21 25.31 -3.53
N LEU A 964 61.09 24.75 -2.70
CA LEU A 964 62.42 25.30 -2.38
C LEU A 964 63.57 24.40 -2.87
N GLY A 965 63.33 23.10 -3.10
CA GLY A 965 64.37 22.12 -3.41
C GLY A 965 65.19 21.66 -2.21
N TYR A 966 64.69 21.87 -0.98
CA TYR A 966 65.34 21.45 0.28
C TYR A 966 64.30 20.89 1.26
N PRO A 967 64.56 19.77 1.94
CA PRO A 967 63.76 19.32 3.08
C PRO A 967 64.09 20.15 4.33
N ILE A 968 63.21 20.13 5.32
CA ILE A 968 63.42 20.80 6.61
C ILE A 968 63.80 19.74 7.65
N GLU A 969 64.95 19.89 8.28
CA GLU A 969 65.45 18.95 9.30
C GLU A 969 65.06 19.34 10.72
N ARG A 970 64.77 20.63 10.95
CA ARG A 970 64.44 21.17 12.27
C ARG A 970 63.75 22.53 12.14
N GLY A 971 62.88 22.84 13.09
CA GLY A 971 62.37 24.18 13.36
C GLY A 971 60.92 24.16 13.84
N ARG A 972 60.41 25.29 14.33
CA ARG A 972 58.99 25.46 14.66
C ARG A 972 58.38 26.68 13.99
N LEU A 973 57.11 26.59 13.65
CA LEU A 973 56.31 27.63 13.03
C LEU A 973 55.27 28.15 14.02
N TYR A 974 55.29 29.45 14.23
CA TYR A 974 54.25 30.21 14.90
C TYR A 974 53.65 31.17 13.88
N ALA A 975 52.33 31.36 13.90
CA ALA A 975 51.69 32.28 12.97
C ALA A 975 50.45 32.94 13.57
N ASP A 976 50.36 34.26 13.42
CA ASP A 976 49.15 35.05 13.61
C ASP A 976 48.68 35.48 12.21
N VAL A 977 47.56 34.95 11.74
CA VAL A 977 47.02 35.22 10.39
C VAL A 977 45.61 35.76 10.51
N SER A 978 45.38 37.01 10.12
CA SER A 978 44.04 37.56 9.94
C SER A 978 43.66 37.54 8.47
N PHE A 979 42.47 37.06 8.14
CA PHE A 979 41.98 37.02 6.77
C PHE A 979 40.49 37.34 6.66
N MET A 980 40.15 38.08 5.61
CA MET A 980 38.80 38.58 5.33
C MET A 980 38.43 38.22 3.89
N THR A 981 37.22 37.71 3.67
CA THR A 981 36.64 37.49 2.35
C THR A 981 35.41 38.35 2.14
N GLN A 982 35.39 39.12 1.06
CA GLN A 982 34.24 39.92 0.63
C GLN A 982 34.28 40.10 -0.89
N ASP A 983 33.12 40.01 -1.56
CA ASP A 983 32.97 40.28 -3.01
C ASP A 983 33.97 39.48 -3.87
N TRP A 984 34.09 38.17 -3.57
CA TRP A 984 35.08 37.22 -4.10
C TRP A 984 36.55 37.54 -3.81
N VAL A 985 36.91 38.65 -3.16
CA VAL A 985 38.30 38.99 -2.81
C VAL A 985 38.66 38.44 -1.43
N LEU A 986 39.72 37.62 -1.36
CA LEU A 986 40.43 37.31 -0.12
C LEU A 986 41.51 38.36 0.13
N LYS A 987 41.54 38.91 1.35
CA LYS A 987 42.65 39.70 1.90
C LYS A 987 43.16 39.00 3.15
N ALA A 988 44.43 38.62 3.18
CA ALA A 988 45.07 37.98 4.33
C ALA A 988 46.32 38.77 4.75
N HIS A 989 46.52 38.96 6.04
CA HIS A 989 47.71 39.56 6.64
C HIS A 989 48.34 38.48 7.53
N ASN A 990 49.53 38.03 7.14
CA ASN A 990 50.17 36.86 7.71
C ASN A 990 51.43 37.29 8.46
N LYS A 991 51.42 37.17 9.79
CA LYS A 991 52.61 37.31 10.63
C LYS A 991 53.12 35.93 10.99
N ILE A 992 54.26 35.57 10.44
CA ILE A 992 54.86 34.23 10.55
C ILE A 992 56.20 34.35 11.27
N PHE A 993 56.36 33.59 12.35
CA PHE A 993 57.60 33.48 13.11
C PHE A 993 58.13 32.04 13.05
N LEU A 994 59.27 31.88 12.37
CA LEU A 994 59.96 30.60 12.20
C LEU A 994 61.09 30.52 13.25
N GLN A 995 60.98 29.63 14.22
CA GLN A 995 62.00 29.41 15.25
C GLN A 995 63.00 28.34 14.81
N GLN A 996 64.29 28.67 14.79
CA GLN A 996 65.42 27.72 14.58
C GLN A 996 65.27 26.82 13.34
N MET A 997 64.85 27.39 12.21
CA MET A 997 64.66 26.64 10.96
C MET A 997 66.00 26.18 10.36
N ARG A 998 66.17 24.87 10.14
CA ARG A 998 67.34 24.30 9.45
C ARG A 998 66.91 23.49 8.23
N LEU A 999 67.46 23.86 7.06
CA LEU A 999 67.34 23.10 5.82
C LEU A 999 68.37 21.98 5.77
N GLY A 1000 67.97 20.83 5.23
CA GLY A 1000 68.87 19.71 4.94
C GLY A 1000 69.63 19.86 3.63
N GLU A 1001 70.07 18.73 3.09
CA GLU A 1001 70.73 18.69 1.78
C GLU A 1001 69.79 18.97 0.62
N ARG A 1002 70.36 19.54 -0.44
CA ARG A 1002 69.60 19.98 -1.62
C ARG A 1002 69.13 18.78 -2.44
N ASP A 1003 67.86 18.78 -2.83
CA ASP A 1003 67.36 17.84 -3.84
C ASP A 1003 67.99 18.13 -5.21
N ARG A 1004 68.46 17.05 -5.87
CA ARG A 1004 69.11 17.07 -7.19
C ARG A 1004 68.27 16.36 -8.25
N SER A 1005 67.04 15.98 -7.92
CA SER A 1005 66.09 15.32 -8.82
C SER A 1005 65.74 16.24 -10.01
N PRO A 1006 65.46 15.68 -11.21
CA PRO A 1006 65.06 16.47 -12.37
C PRO A 1006 63.79 17.29 -12.07
N GLY A 1007 63.90 18.62 -12.20
CA GLY A 1007 62.81 19.56 -11.90
C GLY A 1007 62.88 20.27 -10.53
N ALA A 1008 63.84 19.91 -9.66
CA ALA A 1008 64.00 20.59 -8.37
C ALA A 1008 64.39 22.09 -8.51
N PRO A 1009 63.75 23.02 -7.79
CA PRO A 1009 64.05 24.46 -7.87
C PRO A 1009 65.53 24.83 -7.59
N ASN A 1010 66.01 25.89 -8.23
CA ASN A 1010 67.39 26.40 -8.07
C ASN A 1010 67.43 27.78 -7.39
N ILE A 1011 67.07 27.82 -6.11
CA ILE A 1011 66.92 29.06 -5.34
C ILE A 1011 68.05 29.15 -4.27
N PRO A 1012 68.67 30.32 -4.03
CA PRO A 1012 69.72 30.52 -3.01
C PRO A 1012 69.14 30.64 -1.58
N VAL A 1013 68.28 29.69 -1.19
CA VAL A 1013 67.44 29.75 0.03
C VAL A 1013 68.26 29.91 1.32
N ARG A 1014 69.42 29.22 1.43
CA ARG A 1014 70.28 29.28 2.63
C ARG A 1014 70.80 30.71 2.90
N LEU A 1015 71.14 31.48 1.86
CA LEU A 1015 71.60 32.88 2.01
C LEU A 1015 70.44 33.81 2.38
N GLY A 1016 69.28 33.65 1.74
CA GLY A 1016 68.09 34.45 2.07
C GLY A 1016 67.58 34.22 3.49
N LEU A 1017 67.62 32.98 3.99
CA LEU A 1017 67.30 32.68 5.39
C LEU A 1017 68.30 33.31 6.36
N ALA A 1018 69.60 33.33 6.04
CA ALA A 1018 70.61 34.01 6.87
C ALA A 1018 70.45 35.53 6.91
N LEU A 1019 69.91 36.13 5.84
CA LEU A 1019 69.58 37.56 5.75
C LEU A 1019 68.32 37.92 6.53
N LEU A 1020 67.27 37.09 6.42
CA LEU A 1020 66.01 37.32 7.11
C LEU A 1020 66.08 36.96 8.61
N GLY A 1021 66.88 35.95 8.98
CA GLY A 1021 66.97 35.43 10.36
C GLY A 1021 67.79 36.27 11.35
N ASP A 1022 67.49 36.15 12.63
CA ASP A 1022 68.22 36.77 13.75
C ASP A 1022 69.43 35.94 14.21
N SER A 1023 70.09 36.39 15.29
CA SER A 1023 71.24 35.70 15.88
C SER A 1023 70.94 34.34 16.53
N ALA A 1024 69.67 34.06 16.84
CA ALA A 1024 69.20 32.78 17.38
C ALA A 1024 68.63 31.85 16.27
N GLY A 1025 68.66 32.28 15.00
CA GLY A 1025 68.15 31.54 13.86
C GLY A 1025 66.63 31.60 13.71
N ASN A 1026 65.98 32.64 14.26
CA ASN A 1026 64.56 32.88 14.10
C ASN A 1026 64.29 33.85 12.94
N VAL A 1027 63.21 33.64 12.18
CA VAL A 1027 62.81 34.51 11.07
C VAL A 1027 61.41 35.04 11.31
N GLU A 1028 61.23 36.35 11.35
CA GLU A 1028 59.91 36.99 11.38
C GLU A 1028 59.57 37.53 9.98
N ILE A 1029 58.34 37.26 9.54
CA ILE A 1029 57.83 37.55 8.20
C ILE A 1029 56.45 38.20 8.36
N ASP A 1030 56.31 39.43 7.91
CA ASP A 1030 55.00 40.07 7.70
C ASP A 1030 54.69 40.06 6.20
N LEU A 1031 53.59 39.40 5.83
CA LEU A 1031 53.22 39.19 4.43
C LEU A 1031 51.73 39.43 4.19
N PRO A 1032 51.34 40.57 3.60
CA PRO A 1032 50.00 40.75 3.05
C PRO A 1032 49.85 39.94 1.75
N ILE A 1033 48.72 39.24 1.62
CA ILE A 1033 48.32 38.48 0.44
C ILE A 1033 46.91 38.92 0.07
N SER A 1034 46.67 39.18 -1.21
CA SER A 1034 45.34 39.50 -1.72
C SER A 1034 45.14 38.88 -3.10
N GLY A 1035 43.92 38.46 -3.40
CA GLY A 1035 43.52 37.91 -4.70
C GLY A 1035 42.06 37.49 -4.70
N ARG A 1036 41.56 37.01 -5.84
CA ARG A 1036 40.16 36.57 -5.95
C ARG A 1036 40.04 35.06 -5.77
N LEU A 1037 38.96 34.64 -5.10
CA LEU A 1037 38.63 33.25 -4.80
C LEU A 1037 38.11 32.47 -6.02
N ASP A 1038 37.68 33.16 -7.08
CA ASP A 1038 37.27 32.56 -8.36
C ASP A 1038 38.44 32.39 -9.36
N ASP A 1039 39.65 32.84 -9.04
CA ASP A 1039 40.85 32.63 -9.86
C ASP A 1039 41.46 31.22 -9.57
N PRO A 1040 41.52 30.31 -10.56
CA PRO A 1040 42.14 28.98 -10.37
C PRO A 1040 43.63 29.04 -9.98
N GLN A 1041 44.34 30.10 -10.36
CA GLN A 1041 45.74 30.30 -9.96
C GLN A 1041 45.87 30.72 -8.49
N PHE A 1042 44.80 31.19 -7.87
CA PHE A 1042 44.76 31.55 -6.46
C PHE A 1042 44.54 30.34 -5.55
N LEU A 1043 43.69 29.40 -5.97
CA LEU A 1043 43.28 28.22 -5.20
C LEU A 1043 44.37 27.12 -5.07
N THR A 1044 45.44 27.17 -5.85
CA THR A 1044 46.45 26.09 -5.95
C THR A 1044 47.56 26.13 -4.88
N GLY A 1045 47.34 26.86 -3.76
CA GLY A 1045 48.20 26.85 -2.56
C GLY A 1045 49.61 27.46 -2.69
N GLY A 1046 50.11 27.64 -3.91
CA GLY A 1046 51.49 28.09 -4.18
C GLY A 1046 51.77 29.56 -3.86
N ILE A 1047 50.76 30.39 -3.58
CA ILE A 1047 50.94 31.84 -3.41
C ILE A 1047 51.76 32.20 -2.18
N ILE A 1048 51.49 31.57 -1.02
CA ILE A 1048 52.25 31.84 0.22
C ILE A 1048 53.73 31.50 0.01
N PHE A 1049 54.02 30.32 -0.56
CA PHE A 1049 55.38 29.89 -0.89
C PHE A 1049 56.04 30.79 -1.95
N LYS A 1050 55.33 31.18 -3.01
CA LYS A 1050 55.84 32.09 -4.06
C LYS A 1050 56.18 33.46 -3.49
N ALA A 1051 55.36 33.99 -2.60
CA ALA A 1051 55.58 35.27 -1.95
C ALA A 1051 56.75 35.20 -0.93
N PHE A 1052 56.90 34.09 -0.20
CA PHE A 1052 58.08 33.83 0.63
C PHE A 1052 59.37 33.67 -0.20
N VAL A 1053 59.32 32.98 -1.34
CA VAL A 1053 60.43 32.89 -2.30
C VAL A 1053 60.79 34.27 -2.86
N ASN A 1054 59.79 35.10 -3.18
CA ASN A 1054 60.02 36.48 -3.62
C ASN A 1054 60.66 37.35 -2.52
N LEU A 1055 60.28 37.16 -1.25
CA LEU A 1055 60.90 37.83 -0.10
C LEU A 1055 62.36 37.41 0.07
N ILE A 1056 62.66 36.11 -0.01
CA ILE A 1056 64.03 35.57 -0.04
C ILE A 1056 64.82 36.15 -1.20
N PHE A 1057 64.23 36.19 -2.40
CA PHE A 1057 64.90 36.71 -3.59
C PHE A 1057 65.23 38.19 -3.42
N ARG A 1058 64.27 39.01 -2.95
CA ARG A 1058 64.46 40.44 -2.65
C ARG A 1058 65.53 40.66 -1.57
N ALA A 1059 65.55 39.85 -0.51
CA ALA A 1059 66.57 39.94 0.53
C ALA A 1059 67.97 39.64 -0.02
N VAL A 1060 68.12 38.61 -0.87
CA VAL A 1060 69.40 38.26 -1.50
C VAL A 1060 69.85 39.28 -2.54
N THR A 1061 68.93 39.84 -3.35
CA THR A 1061 69.28 40.82 -4.40
C THR A 1061 69.48 42.23 -3.87
N SER A 1062 68.97 42.56 -2.69
CA SER A 1062 69.14 43.88 -2.06
C SER A 1062 69.23 43.77 -0.52
N PRO A 1063 70.35 43.26 0.02
CA PRO A 1063 70.48 42.95 1.44
C PRO A 1063 70.45 44.19 2.35
N PHE A 1064 70.89 45.35 1.84
CA PHE A 1064 70.90 46.62 2.60
C PHE A 1064 69.55 47.36 2.57
N ALA A 1065 68.63 47.05 1.66
CA ALA A 1065 67.30 47.67 1.63
C ALA A 1065 66.43 47.30 2.86
N LEU A 1066 66.83 46.29 3.64
CA LEU A 1066 66.18 45.89 4.87
C LEU A 1066 66.52 46.81 6.07
N LEU A 1067 67.48 47.73 5.94
CA LEU A 1067 67.94 48.61 7.02
C LEU A 1067 66.90 49.64 7.47
N GLY A 1068 66.00 50.08 6.58
CA GLY A 1068 65.03 51.15 6.86
C GLY A 1068 64.03 50.86 8.00
N ASN A 1069 63.88 49.59 8.41
CA ASN A 1069 63.06 49.20 9.57
C ASN A 1069 63.88 48.91 10.84
N ILE A 1070 65.22 48.87 10.76
CA ILE A 1070 66.10 48.49 11.88
C ILE A 1070 66.47 49.71 12.76
N VAL A 1071 66.41 50.91 12.18
CA VAL A 1071 66.60 52.21 12.85
C VAL A 1071 65.30 53.00 12.71
N GLY A 1072 64.51 53.05 13.79
CA GLY A 1072 63.17 53.64 13.72
C GLY A 1072 63.19 55.16 13.56
N GLY A 1073 62.44 55.68 12.59
CA GLY A 1073 61.93 57.06 12.64
C GLY A 1073 62.56 58.11 11.74
N VAL A 1074 63.25 57.76 10.65
CA VAL A 1074 63.65 58.74 9.61
C VAL A 1074 63.02 58.36 8.27
N GLY A 1075 61.95 59.06 7.91
CA GLY A 1075 61.26 58.88 6.62
C GLY A 1075 61.90 59.70 5.51
N GLY A 1076 62.48 59.03 4.53
CA GLY A 1076 62.97 59.61 3.28
C GLY A 1076 63.36 58.51 2.29
N ASP A 1077 63.18 58.73 0.99
CA ASP A 1077 63.43 57.76 -0.10
C ASP A 1077 64.93 57.42 -0.34
N GLY A 1078 65.80 57.68 0.64
CA GLY A 1078 67.26 57.53 0.59
C GLY A 1078 67.81 56.15 1.03
N GLY A 1079 67.00 55.10 1.03
CA GLY A 1079 67.43 53.76 1.47
C GLY A 1079 68.52 53.09 0.62
N GLY A 1080 69.02 53.77 -0.42
CA GLY A 1080 70.05 53.32 -1.34
C GLY A 1080 71.49 53.66 -0.94
N ASP A 1081 71.73 54.47 0.09
CA ASP A 1081 73.07 55.01 0.38
C ASP A 1081 73.86 54.26 1.47
N ALA A 1082 73.29 53.21 2.08
CA ALA A 1082 74.02 52.37 3.06
C ALA A 1082 74.92 51.28 2.42
N GLN A 1083 74.86 51.12 1.09
CA GLN A 1083 75.68 50.16 0.32
C GLN A 1083 77.03 50.75 -0.16
N TYR A 1084 77.24 52.06 0.00
CA TYR A 1084 78.53 52.70 -0.27
C TYR A 1084 78.74 53.94 0.61
N SER A 1085 79.98 54.23 0.98
CA SER A 1085 80.38 55.51 1.57
C SER A 1085 81.08 56.34 0.49
N VAL A 1086 80.48 57.44 0.05
CA VAL A 1086 81.12 58.43 -0.83
C VAL A 1086 82.14 59.22 -0.01
N PHE A 1087 83.21 59.73 -0.63
CA PHE A 1087 84.25 60.54 0.02
C PHE A 1087 84.52 61.82 -0.76
N ASP A 1088 84.93 62.90 -0.09
CA ASP A 1088 85.39 64.09 -0.80
C ASP A 1088 86.60 63.77 -1.72
N PRO A 1089 86.69 64.40 -2.90
CA PRO A 1089 87.79 64.15 -3.83
C PRO A 1089 89.16 64.35 -3.19
N GLY A 1090 90.03 63.33 -3.31
CA GLY A 1090 91.37 63.30 -2.72
C GLY A 1090 91.41 62.99 -1.22
N SER A 1091 90.27 62.83 -0.55
CA SER A 1091 90.16 62.58 0.89
C SER A 1091 89.75 61.14 1.21
N ALA A 1092 90.26 60.61 2.32
CA ALA A 1092 89.76 59.40 2.99
C ALA A 1092 89.17 59.69 4.39
N ARG A 1093 88.95 60.97 4.73
CA ARG A 1093 88.23 61.34 5.98
C ARG A 1093 86.74 61.06 5.79
N LEU A 1094 86.12 60.46 6.81
CA LEU A 1094 84.68 60.24 6.87
C LEU A 1094 83.98 61.47 7.49
N ASN A 1095 82.87 61.91 6.90
CA ASN A 1095 82.02 62.97 7.48
C ASN A 1095 80.98 62.39 8.48
N GLU A 1096 80.25 63.26 9.18
CA GLU A 1096 79.27 62.84 10.21
C GLU A 1096 78.11 61.99 9.64
N GLU A 1097 77.67 62.28 8.41
CA GLU A 1097 76.64 61.53 7.69
C GLU A 1097 77.11 60.09 7.39
N GLN A 1098 78.34 59.94 6.89
CA GLN A 1098 78.95 58.64 6.59
C GLN A 1098 79.18 57.84 7.87
N LEU A 1099 79.62 58.46 8.97
CA LEU A 1099 79.75 57.79 10.27
C LEU A 1099 78.39 57.27 10.79
N THR A 1100 77.32 58.05 10.61
CA THR A 1100 75.95 57.65 10.97
C THR A 1100 75.45 56.47 10.12
N ASN A 1101 75.74 56.49 8.81
CA ASN A 1101 75.41 55.37 7.92
C ASN A 1101 76.21 54.10 8.26
N LEU A 1102 77.49 54.23 8.61
CA LEU A 1102 78.33 53.11 9.04
C LEU A 1102 77.94 52.55 10.41
N GLN A 1103 77.41 53.37 11.32
CA GLN A 1103 76.78 52.89 12.56
C GLN A 1103 75.58 51.97 12.26
N THR A 1104 74.73 52.36 11.31
CA THR A 1104 73.60 51.53 10.86
C THR A 1104 74.06 50.19 10.25
N VAL A 1105 75.17 50.19 9.50
CA VAL A 1105 75.79 48.96 8.95
C VAL A 1105 76.42 48.09 10.04
N ALA A 1106 77.07 48.69 11.04
CA ALA A 1106 77.63 47.96 12.19
C ALA A 1106 76.51 47.29 13.02
N ASP A 1107 75.44 48.01 13.34
CA ASP A 1107 74.27 47.49 14.05
C ASP A 1107 73.59 46.34 13.31
N PHE A 1108 73.53 46.42 11.97
CA PHE A 1108 73.06 45.33 11.13
C PHE A 1108 73.95 44.09 11.22
N LEU A 1109 75.27 44.24 11.14
CA LEU A 1109 76.20 43.11 11.28
C LEU A 1109 76.14 42.49 12.68
N ILE A 1110 75.94 43.28 13.73
CA ILE A 1110 75.72 42.78 15.11
C ILE A 1110 74.44 41.93 15.15
N LYS A 1111 73.33 42.43 14.59
CA LYS A 1111 72.04 41.72 14.55
C LYS A 1111 72.03 40.49 13.64
N LYS A 1112 72.96 40.38 12.68
CA LYS A 1112 73.02 39.31 11.65
C LYS A 1112 74.36 38.54 11.67
N PRO A 1113 74.65 37.71 12.69
CA PRO A 1113 75.99 37.13 12.88
C PRO A 1113 76.47 36.17 11.78
N ALA A 1114 75.54 35.58 11.01
CA ALA A 1114 75.87 34.67 9.90
C ALA A 1114 76.46 35.39 8.67
N ILE A 1115 76.28 36.71 8.57
CA ILE A 1115 76.72 37.53 7.43
C ILE A 1115 78.18 37.94 7.57
N ARG A 1116 78.93 37.92 6.47
CA ARG A 1116 80.22 38.61 6.35
C ARG A 1116 80.11 39.79 5.39
N LEU A 1117 80.90 40.82 5.67
CA LEU A 1117 81.02 42.03 4.90
C LEU A 1117 82.39 42.07 4.20
N GLU A 1118 82.38 42.38 2.92
CA GLU A 1118 83.57 42.68 2.12
C GLU A 1118 83.49 44.14 1.68
N ILE A 1119 84.50 44.93 2.02
CA ILE A 1119 84.61 46.35 1.68
C ILE A 1119 85.57 46.50 0.49
N ILE A 1120 85.16 47.26 -0.52
CA ILE A 1120 85.95 47.56 -1.71
C ILE A 1120 86.07 49.08 -1.87
N GLY A 1121 87.27 49.61 -1.72
CA GLY A 1121 87.54 51.04 -1.93
C GLY A 1121 87.80 51.36 -3.39
N TYR A 1122 87.36 52.54 -3.82
CA TYR A 1122 87.53 53.09 -5.15
C TYR A 1122 88.04 54.54 -5.09
N ALA A 1123 88.88 54.88 -6.06
CA ALA A 1123 89.30 56.25 -6.35
C ALA A 1123 88.89 56.62 -7.78
N ASP A 1124 88.46 57.86 -7.95
CA ASP A 1124 88.20 58.51 -9.23
C ASP A 1124 89.52 59.10 -9.75
N PRO A 1125 90.11 58.59 -10.84
CA PRO A 1125 91.43 59.03 -11.28
C PRO A 1125 91.53 60.51 -11.69
N GLN A 1126 90.41 61.19 -11.96
CA GLN A 1126 90.41 62.61 -12.32
C GLN A 1126 89.97 63.50 -11.16
N ALA A 1127 88.89 63.15 -10.47
CA ALA A 1127 88.40 63.94 -9.35
C ALA A 1127 89.38 63.89 -8.17
N ASP A 1128 89.87 62.70 -7.81
CA ASP A 1128 90.77 62.55 -6.66
C ASP A 1128 92.16 63.12 -6.91
N ALA A 1129 92.67 63.02 -8.14
CA ALA A 1129 93.94 63.63 -8.50
C ALA A 1129 93.89 65.17 -8.37
N ARG A 1130 92.77 65.80 -8.76
CA ARG A 1130 92.56 67.25 -8.53
C ARG A 1130 92.36 67.57 -7.05
N GLY A 1131 91.56 66.78 -6.35
CA GLY A 1131 91.30 66.96 -4.91
C GLY A 1131 92.56 66.86 -4.05
N MET A 1132 93.47 65.92 -4.36
CA MET A 1132 94.76 65.82 -3.68
C MET A 1132 95.66 67.05 -3.91
N VAL A 1133 95.62 67.66 -5.10
CA VAL A 1133 96.37 68.91 -5.39
C VAL A 1133 95.82 70.10 -4.60
N GLU A 1134 94.51 70.26 -4.52
CA GLU A 1134 93.88 71.31 -3.69
C GLU A 1134 94.11 71.08 -2.19
N LEU A 1135 94.07 69.82 -1.72
CA LEU A 1135 94.43 69.49 -0.34
C LEU A 1135 95.92 69.72 -0.04
N GLY A 1136 96.80 69.57 -1.04
CA GLY A 1136 98.21 69.92 -0.95
C GLY A 1136 98.43 71.42 -0.78
N LEU A 1137 97.73 72.24 -1.57
CA LEU A 1137 97.67 73.70 -1.37
C LEU A 1137 97.17 74.05 0.03
N LEU A 1138 96.01 73.51 0.44
CA LEU A 1138 95.42 73.77 1.76
C LEU A 1138 96.40 73.43 2.88
N ARG A 1139 97.03 72.25 2.84
CA ARG A 1139 98.03 71.82 3.83
C ARG A 1139 99.24 72.75 3.89
N ALA A 1140 99.71 73.31 2.77
CA ALA A 1140 100.81 74.27 2.77
C ALA A 1140 100.43 75.56 3.53
N VAL A 1141 99.24 76.11 3.28
CA VAL A 1141 98.71 77.28 3.99
C VAL A 1141 98.46 76.97 5.48
N GLN A 1142 97.91 75.79 5.78
CA GLN A 1142 97.68 75.33 7.15
C GLN A 1142 98.98 75.12 7.91
N ALA A 1143 100.05 74.62 7.27
CA ALA A 1143 101.37 74.48 7.88
C ALA A 1143 101.96 75.85 8.24
N ALA A 1144 101.88 76.82 7.34
CA ALA A 1144 102.34 78.18 7.62
C ALA A 1144 101.57 78.83 8.78
N ARG A 1145 100.26 78.58 8.90
CA ARG A 1145 99.45 79.02 10.05
C ARG A 1145 99.75 78.25 11.33
N HIS A 1146 99.98 76.94 11.23
CA HIS A 1146 100.41 76.09 12.35
C HIS A 1146 101.72 76.61 12.94
N ASP A 1147 102.65 77.04 12.09
CA ASP A 1147 103.94 77.56 12.49
C ASP A 1147 103.93 78.98 13.10
N ASP A 1148 102.79 79.67 13.08
CA ASP A 1148 102.57 80.88 13.88
C ASP A 1148 101.88 80.61 15.23
N LEU A 1149 101.15 79.49 15.37
CA LEU A 1149 100.52 79.10 16.63
C LEU A 1149 101.54 79.02 17.79
N SER A 1150 101.09 79.29 19.02
CA SER A 1150 101.96 79.17 20.19
C SER A 1150 102.47 77.72 20.35
N ARG A 1151 103.65 77.54 20.94
CA ARG A 1151 104.27 76.20 21.17
C ARG A 1151 103.34 75.18 21.85
N ARG A 1152 102.38 75.65 22.66
CA ARG A 1152 101.40 74.79 23.35
C ARG A 1152 100.23 74.38 22.46
N GLN A 1153 99.86 75.23 21.49
CA GLN A 1153 98.87 74.90 20.46
C GLN A 1153 99.46 73.98 19.39
N ARG A 1154 100.72 74.19 18.97
CA ARG A 1154 101.39 73.32 17.98
C ARG A 1154 101.54 71.85 18.39
N THR A 1155 101.59 71.55 19.68
CA THR A 1155 101.59 70.16 20.19
C THR A 1155 100.19 69.60 20.43
N ALA A 1156 99.14 70.41 20.34
CA ALA A 1156 97.75 70.02 20.60
C ALA A 1156 96.87 69.97 19.35
N ILE A 1157 97.22 70.74 18.32
CA ILE A 1157 96.51 70.83 17.03
C ILE A 1157 97.47 70.32 15.96
N ALA A 1158 97.07 69.31 15.19
CA ALA A 1158 97.84 68.84 14.04
C ALA A 1158 97.73 69.85 12.90
N VAL A 1159 98.75 69.93 12.03
CA VAL A 1159 98.79 70.85 10.87
C VAL A 1159 97.48 70.82 10.07
N GLU A 1160 96.96 69.63 9.80
CA GLU A 1160 95.77 69.41 8.97
C GLU A 1160 94.45 69.91 9.58
N ASP A 1161 94.41 70.10 10.91
CA ASP A 1161 93.20 70.49 11.64
C ASP A 1161 93.20 72.00 11.99
N VAL A 1162 94.15 72.76 11.44
CA VAL A 1162 94.26 74.21 11.60
C VAL A 1162 93.22 74.93 10.71
N GLN A 1163 92.17 75.46 11.34
CA GLN A 1163 91.10 76.20 10.64
C GLN A 1163 91.51 77.64 10.29
N ILE A 1164 91.97 77.88 9.06
CA ILE A 1164 92.34 79.23 8.57
C ILE A 1164 91.08 80.10 8.45
N ALA A 1165 91.06 81.28 9.07
CA ALA A 1165 89.96 82.22 8.90
C ALA A 1165 90.07 82.94 7.54
N PRO A 1166 88.95 83.33 6.88
CA PRO A 1166 89.00 83.97 5.56
C PRO A 1166 89.83 85.25 5.51
N GLU A 1167 89.84 86.03 6.59
CA GLU A 1167 90.63 87.26 6.72
C GLU A 1167 92.13 86.98 6.82
N GLU A 1168 92.49 85.83 7.40
CA GLU A 1168 93.88 85.38 7.62
C GLU A 1168 94.45 84.61 6.42
N TYR A 1169 93.61 84.14 5.50
CA TYR A 1169 94.00 83.26 4.41
C TYR A 1169 95.11 83.85 3.53
N VAL A 1170 94.99 85.13 3.15
CA VAL A 1170 95.99 85.79 2.28
C VAL A 1170 97.34 85.95 2.99
N GLU A 1171 97.34 86.17 4.31
CA GLU A 1171 98.56 86.28 5.11
C GLU A 1171 99.31 84.95 5.15
N TYR A 1172 98.63 83.87 5.54
CA TYR A 1172 99.26 82.55 5.62
C TYR A 1172 99.53 81.91 4.24
N LEU A 1173 98.75 82.26 3.21
CA LEU A 1173 99.07 81.91 1.82
C LEU A 1173 100.37 82.57 1.38
N THR A 1174 100.54 83.86 1.68
CA THR A 1174 101.79 84.59 1.42
C THR A 1174 102.97 84.01 2.21
N GLN A 1175 102.73 83.54 3.43
CA GLN A 1175 103.73 82.86 4.27
C GLN A 1175 104.13 81.50 3.66
N ALA A 1176 103.16 80.63 3.38
CA ALA A 1176 103.39 79.34 2.72
C ALA A 1176 104.10 79.49 1.36
N TYR A 1177 103.72 80.50 0.58
CA TYR A 1177 104.38 80.85 -0.68
C TYR A 1177 105.85 81.27 -0.50
N LYS A 1178 106.18 81.99 0.58
CA LYS A 1178 107.57 82.36 0.93
C LYS A 1178 108.41 81.18 1.43
N ASP A 1179 107.78 80.21 2.08
CA ASP A 1179 108.45 79.06 2.68
C ASP A 1179 108.54 77.86 1.72
N ALA A 1180 107.67 77.80 0.71
CA ALA A 1180 107.65 76.72 -0.29
C ALA A 1180 108.93 76.69 -1.15
N PRO A 1181 109.60 75.53 -1.30
CA PRO A 1181 110.90 75.44 -1.96
C PRO A 1181 110.83 75.76 -3.46
N GLU A 1182 111.69 76.68 -3.90
CA GLU A 1182 111.94 76.97 -5.32
C GLU A 1182 112.66 75.79 -6.00
N THR A 1183 112.27 75.45 -7.23
CA THR A 1183 112.93 74.43 -8.05
C THR A 1183 113.42 75.07 -9.36
N GLU A 1184 114.53 74.56 -9.89
CA GLU A 1184 115.22 75.15 -11.05
C GLU A 1184 114.32 75.28 -12.31
N ASN A 1185 113.32 74.40 -12.45
CA ASN A 1185 112.38 74.38 -13.58
C ASN A 1185 111.04 75.09 -13.31
N ASP A 1186 110.76 75.51 -12.08
CA ASP A 1186 109.55 76.26 -11.71
C ASP A 1186 109.90 77.20 -10.52
N PRO A 1187 110.59 78.33 -10.79
CA PRO A 1187 110.99 79.28 -9.78
C PRO A 1187 109.83 80.19 -9.36
N ARG A 1188 109.85 80.64 -8.09
CA ARG A 1188 108.79 81.46 -7.50
C ARG A 1188 108.57 82.77 -8.28
N PRO A 1189 107.33 83.09 -8.72
CA PRO A 1189 107.00 84.36 -9.35
C PRO A 1189 107.41 85.60 -8.53
N ARG A 1190 107.93 86.64 -9.19
CA ARG A 1190 108.38 87.90 -8.58
C ARG A 1190 107.93 89.10 -9.42
N GLY A 1191 107.20 90.03 -8.80
CA GLY A 1191 106.71 91.26 -9.45
C GLY A 1191 107.81 92.30 -9.71
N MET A 1192 107.49 93.29 -10.56
CA MET A 1192 108.46 94.25 -11.10
C MET A 1192 109.17 95.13 -10.03
N PHE A 1193 108.63 95.23 -8.82
CA PHE A 1193 109.25 95.94 -7.68
C PHE A 1193 109.48 95.06 -6.44
N GLY A 1194 109.51 93.73 -6.60
CA GLY A 1194 109.92 92.76 -5.58
C GLY A 1194 108.80 91.90 -5.00
N PHE A 1195 109.09 91.21 -3.90
CA PHE A 1195 108.24 90.15 -3.31
C PHE A 1195 106.88 90.61 -2.73
N LYS A 1196 106.46 91.87 -2.91
CA LYS A 1196 105.20 92.40 -2.35
C LYS A 1196 104.01 92.40 -3.32
N ASP A 1197 104.25 92.12 -4.60
CA ASP A 1197 103.26 92.36 -5.67
C ASP A 1197 102.70 91.08 -6.32
N ALA A 1198 102.95 89.89 -5.77
CA ALA A 1198 102.39 88.63 -6.28
C ALA A 1198 100.89 88.52 -5.93
N THR A 1199 100.06 88.15 -6.91
CA THR A 1199 98.61 87.98 -6.72
C THR A 1199 98.28 86.68 -5.98
N VAL A 1200 97.08 86.63 -5.37
CA VAL A 1200 96.57 85.43 -4.70
C VAL A 1200 96.56 84.23 -5.65
N GLU A 1201 96.10 84.41 -6.90
CA GLU A 1201 96.11 83.34 -7.92
C GLU A 1201 97.51 82.83 -8.26
N GLU A 1202 98.51 83.70 -8.41
CA GLU A 1202 99.90 83.29 -8.67
C GLU A 1202 100.50 82.52 -7.48
N MET A 1203 100.19 82.94 -6.25
CA MET A 1203 100.66 82.26 -5.04
C MET A 1203 100.03 80.87 -4.88
N GLU A 1204 98.72 80.74 -5.12
CA GLU A 1204 98.06 79.43 -5.10
C GLU A 1204 98.53 78.53 -6.24
N ALA A 1205 98.69 79.04 -7.46
CA ALA A 1205 99.13 78.26 -8.61
C ALA A 1205 100.54 77.67 -8.39
N PHE A 1206 101.46 78.45 -7.82
CA PHE A 1206 102.81 77.99 -7.47
C PHE A 1206 102.81 76.93 -6.35
N LEU A 1207 101.90 77.02 -5.38
CA LEU A 1207 101.77 76.04 -4.31
C LEU A 1207 101.09 74.75 -4.80
N ARG A 1208 100.09 74.84 -5.69
CA ARG A 1208 99.48 73.70 -6.39
C ARG A 1208 100.52 72.89 -7.18
N SER A 1209 101.47 73.56 -7.86
CA SER A 1209 102.51 72.86 -8.66
C SER A 1209 103.48 72.00 -7.83
N ARG A 1210 103.54 72.21 -6.50
CA ARG A 1210 104.35 71.40 -5.57
C ARG A 1210 103.74 70.02 -5.27
N THR A 1211 102.48 69.79 -5.61
CA THR A 1211 101.77 68.52 -5.32
C THR A 1211 101.64 67.67 -6.58
N THR A 1212 102.41 66.60 -6.70
CA THR A 1212 102.33 65.64 -7.81
C THR A 1212 101.65 64.35 -7.36
N VAL A 1213 100.59 63.94 -8.08
CA VAL A 1213 99.81 62.73 -7.76
C VAL A 1213 100.12 61.62 -8.76
N SER A 1214 100.56 60.47 -8.26
CA SER A 1214 100.83 59.27 -9.04
C SER A 1214 99.66 58.27 -9.00
N PRO A 1215 99.62 57.28 -9.91
CA PRO A 1215 98.65 56.19 -9.84
C PRO A 1215 98.73 55.38 -8.53
N ALA A 1216 99.92 55.27 -7.92
CA ALA A 1216 100.10 54.58 -6.65
C ALA A 1216 99.40 55.32 -5.50
N ASP A 1217 99.42 56.65 -5.51
CA ASP A 1217 98.74 57.48 -4.50
C ASP A 1217 97.21 57.36 -4.62
N LEU A 1218 96.69 57.13 -5.84
CA LEU A 1218 95.26 56.84 -6.06
C LEU A 1218 94.87 55.43 -5.58
N GLU A 1219 95.74 54.42 -5.73
CA GLU A 1219 95.51 53.08 -5.16
C GLU A 1219 95.64 53.07 -3.64
N GLU A 1220 96.57 53.85 -3.09
CA GLU A 1220 96.68 54.08 -1.66
C GLU A 1220 95.46 54.82 -1.12
N LEU A 1221 94.95 55.84 -1.82
CA LEU A 1221 93.70 56.52 -1.45
C LEU A 1221 92.49 55.57 -1.47
N ALA A 1222 92.34 54.75 -2.51
CA ALA A 1222 91.27 53.74 -2.59
C ALA A 1222 91.37 52.74 -1.42
N SER A 1223 92.58 52.25 -1.13
CA SER A 1223 92.86 51.35 -0.01
C SER A 1223 92.60 52.03 1.35
N ALA A 1224 92.99 53.29 1.50
CA ALA A 1224 92.79 54.10 2.68
C ALA A 1224 91.29 54.38 2.94
N ARG A 1225 90.48 54.59 1.89
CA ARG A 1225 89.01 54.69 2.00
C ARG A 1225 88.37 53.39 2.46
N ALA A 1226 88.76 52.26 1.87
CA ALA A 1226 88.28 50.94 2.31
C ALA A 1226 88.64 50.67 3.78
N LYS A 1227 89.88 50.98 4.15
CA LYS A 1227 90.40 50.86 5.50
C LYS A 1227 89.75 51.84 6.48
N ALA A 1228 89.44 53.07 6.08
CA ALA A 1228 88.73 54.05 6.90
C ALA A 1228 87.31 53.57 7.24
N VAL A 1229 86.59 53.03 6.25
CA VAL A 1229 85.28 52.37 6.49
C VAL A 1229 85.42 51.17 7.42
N GLN A 1230 86.42 50.31 7.20
CA GLN A 1230 86.67 49.16 8.07
C GLN A 1230 86.99 49.61 9.51
N GLU A 1231 87.93 50.54 9.69
CA GLU A 1231 88.29 51.08 11.00
C GLU A 1231 87.12 51.77 11.70
N ALA A 1232 86.26 52.48 10.96
CA ALA A 1232 85.04 53.06 11.54
C ALA A 1232 84.09 51.98 12.07
N ILE A 1233 83.79 50.94 11.27
CA ILE A 1233 82.94 49.81 11.70
C ILE A 1233 83.58 49.06 12.88
N LEU A 1234 84.90 48.90 12.91
CA LEU A 1234 85.61 48.22 14.01
C LEU A 1234 85.77 49.10 15.27
N ARG A 1235 85.78 50.42 15.15
CA ARG A 1235 85.70 51.33 16.31
C ARG A 1235 84.31 51.33 16.93
N LEU A 1236 83.26 51.18 16.11
CA LEU A 1236 81.88 51.01 16.55
C LEU A 1236 81.67 49.68 17.28
N ASN A 1237 82.20 48.57 16.74
CA ASN A 1237 82.31 47.31 17.49
C ASN A 1237 83.52 46.45 17.05
N PRO A 1238 84.53 46.27 17.92
CA PRO A 1238 85.73 45.46 17.63
C PRO A 1238 85.44 43.97 17.35
N GLU A 1239 84.34 43.41 17.87
CA GLU A 1239 83.97 42.00 17.67
C GLU A 1239 83.59 41.67 16.22
N LEU A 1240 83.41 42.68 15.36
CA LEU A 1240 83.14 42.51 13.94
C LEU A 1240 84.41 42.19 13.11
N ALA A 1241 85.61 42.23 13.70
CA ALA A 1241 86.89 41.96 13.02
C ALA A 1241 86.96 40.68 12.16
N PRO A 1242 86.53 39.48 12.62
CA PRO A 1242 86.56 38.27 11.78
C PRO A 1242 85.50 38.25 10.65
N ARG A 1243 84.65 39.28 10.59
CA ARG A 1243 83.49 39.35 9.69
C ARG A 1243 83.51 40.53 8.72
N VAL A 1244 84.37 41.52 8.94
CA VAL A 1244 84.56 42.69 8.07
C VAL A 1244 85.93 42.60 7.41
N SER A 1245 85.93 42.20 6.14
CA SER A 1245 87.12 41.97 5.33
C SER A 1245 87.31 43.05 4.27
N LEU A 1246 88.55 43.35 3.90
CA LEU A 1246 88.86 44.16 2.72
C LEU A 1246 89.01 43.22 1.51
N ALA A 1247 88.50 43.61 0.35
CA ALA A 1247 88.82 42.92 -0.90
C ALA A 1247 90.30 43.14 -1.28
N GLY A 1248 90.98 42.07 -1.68
CA GLY A 1248 92.37 42.15 -2.14
C GLY A 1248 92.48 42.76 -3.54
N GLY A 1249 93.19 43.89 -3.63
CA GLY A 1249 93.62 44.53 -4.89
C GLY A 1249 92.68 45.63 -5.40
N SER A 1250 93.29 46.71 -5.88
CA SER A 1250 92.61 47.82 -6.57
C SER A 1250 91.78 47.31 -7.75
N ARG A 1251 90.50 47.68 -7.80
CA ARG A 1251 89.61 47.41 -8.93
C ARG A 1251 89.15 48.74 -9.50
N LYS A 1252 89.22 48.91 -10.82
CA LYS A 1252 88.61 50.07 -11.49
C LYS A 1252 87.11 50.09 -11.17
N ALA A 1253 86.59 51.23 -10.73
CA ALA A 1253 85.18 51.36 -10.40
C ALA A 1253 84.31 51.00 -11.63
N PRO A 1254 83.32 50.10 -11.50
CA PRO A 1254 82.39 49.82 -12.59
C PRO A 1254 81.47 51.02 -12.82
N GLU A 1255 81.24 51.38 -14.07
CA GLU A 1255 80.29 52.43 -14.45
C GLU A 1255 78.86 51.99 -14.07
N LYS A 1256 78.36 52.51 -12.95
CA LYS A 1256 76.97 52.41 -12.51
C LYS A 1256 76.36 53.81 -12.57
N ALA A 1257 75.31 53.99 -13.36
CA ALA A 1257 74.63 55.27 -13.48
C ALA A 1257 74.12 55.75 -12.11
N GLY A 1258 74.43 57.00 -11.74
CA GLY A 1258 74.01 57.61 -10.49
C GLY A 1258 74.89 57.36 -9.26
N VAL A 1259 75.98 56.57 -9.36
CA VAL A 1259 76.84 56.25 -8.19
C VAL A 1259 78.24 56.89 -8.33
N PRO A 1260 78.67 57.79 -7.42
CA PRO A 1260 79.99 58.46 -7.49
C PRO A 1260 81.17 57.47 -7.47
N ALA A 1261 82.24 57.76 -8.23
CA ALA A 1261 83.39 56.85 -8.35
C ALA A 1261 84.37 56.91 -7.15
N HIS A 1262 84.38 58.01 -6.41
CA HIS A 1262 85.17 58.22 -5.19
C HIS A 1262 84.43 57.67 -3.96
N ARG A 1263 84.39 56.34 -3.81
CA ARG A 1263 83.58 55.66 -2.78
C ARG A 1263 84.25 54.41 -2.20
N ALA A 1264 83.75 53.90 -1.07
CA ALA A 1264 83.94 52.52 -0.65
C ALA A 1264 82.60 51.78 -0.72
N GLU A 1265 82.54 50.64 -1.42
CA GLU A 1265 81.34 49.84 -1.66
C GLU A 1265 81.31 48.62 -0.71
N LEU A 1266 80.12 48.32 -0.19
CA LEU A 1266 79.87 47.34 0.87
C LEU A 1266 79.17 46.12 0.25
N THR A 1267 79.78 44.94 0.34
CA THR A 1267 79.25 43.70 -0.26
C THR A 1267 79.02 42.62 0.79
N VAL A 1268 77.84 41.99 0.76
CA VAL A 1268 77.45 40.88 1.65
C VAL A 1268 77.90 39.53 1.07
N ARG A 1269 78.45 38.64 1.92
CA ARG A 1269 78.84 37.26 1.59
C ARG A 1269 78.45 36.24 2.67
#